data_AF-A0A941GGR1-F1
#
_entry.id   AF-A0A941GGR1-F1
#
_cell.length_a   1.000
_cell.length_b   1.000
_cell.length_c   1.000
_cell.angle_alpha   90.00
_cell.angle_beta   90.00
_cell.angle_gamma   90.00
#
_symmetry.space_group_name_H-M   'P 1'
#
loop_
_entity.id
_entity.type
_entity.pdbx_description
1 polymer ?
#
loop_
_entity_poly.entity_id
_entity_poly.type
_entity_poly.pdbx_seq_one_letter_code
_entity_poly.pdbx_strand_id
1 'polypeptide(L)'
;MNIKAAENTWSSNFYNNKNLTETPVSKLYDNIRFNWGKNEPLAGINKDNFSASFEKNISISDSQKDYYFHTYADDGVRMYLDNQIKIDRWTSSSGNYLAAPMTNLSPGNHTIKTEYYEGAGNAVLFADMLPFGSWIGYFYNNDKFSGNPEDAIVFNPDNKGDLSFDYQYGKPNAKGIGSDRFSAKIFTYKKIPAGNYLLQTKHDDGTRIYIDGQLVLDSDRVSQDTRLITIENNQGNDVHEIRIEYVEKTGKSYLQFSLKPVQDVLSTSTWFASYYNNMNVSGNAFVSTEIKDIKYNWGKNAPNASTNKDNFSASFYKLLNKGDYFVYTFADDGIRAKINNSTLIDRWSSSAGQVNKALITNLTGNNNVFQLDYLEKSGNAIVNGDVLPLGQWVGYYYSNNSLKGAPANKSVIKGNQNGAFSFDYGNNAPMSGIPKDNFSASFSTALRLEQGEYVIRSVADDGIRVYVDDKLVLDRWGSGNAKEDAFKINISDRNESDSSKRDIHWIRVEYLEKTGKSKLSFDIKPINQVVSRNEWMSIFYPNNNLSGNGTVIGGLKSQNKVSTIQYQWNKNAPIAGIPKDNFSASFLRKVSGSSDYFVSTFADDGIRVKFDNKTLIDRWKSSSGTFDKAIVRGVSTGEHITQIDYLEKSGNAYVFSEIQPLGNWIGYYYNNKNLSGTPVTSNVINNSNSNTLTQNYGKNAPISKVNKDNFSAKFVTAKRLNAGEYIIRGLADDGIRVYIDGNLVVDNWKNGVYREKATKVKIDDVSGDNIHWIEVQFFDNTNTAKLQVSIEPFNEQNLADGTWYAEYYPEIISKNQVPSYKVTDSKKNIVVGGKNSFTKISDINYNWKKEAPVDGISADKFSAVYTKVLNVTENTNYNFILKADDGVMLEVDGKVLIDAWSGNVGKENQVLGHYLPKGKHTIVIRYYENTGNAYVSFDMKKSKVVTESFNYIGTTLNDAVNLQLSKNAQTDKKYKAYMREDAFKYVSSSVDYGIINSGTWNVRGGTNTSSWVIGTFKGDYKVSILSKTAKKDSDGMFWYEVDFYKYSIPVGDIKPDIVPKYTVKYNTWVNASPTDIKYYMDPSNFEKDDKQKLQFLLLSSSANLNSQEVNDKILKNKGILSGKGSSFNKAGESYGINEIYLISHALLETGNGTSNLATGIKVSSVDGKAVTPKIVYNMYGIGAVDSSPLKSGSEYAYKMGWDTPDKAIIGGAEFIGKNYINNATYKQNTLYKMRWNPSKPGIHQYATDIGWASKQVNSMYNLYNMLTSYRMDLEIPRYR
;
A
#
# COMPACT_ATOMS: atom_id res chain seq x y z
N MET A 1 21.61 33.14 -71.99
CA MET A 1 20.93 33.54 -73.24
C MET A 1 20.88 35.06 -73.28
N ASN A 2 21.31 35.63 -74.41
CA ASN A 2 21.44 37.06 -74.68
C ASN A 2 20.09 37.78 -74.63
N ILE A 3 20.00 38.92 -73.92
CA ILE A 3 18.99 39.94 -74.18
C ILE A 3 19.71 41.28 -74.39
N LYS A 4 19.35 41.91 -75.51
CA LYS A 4 19.98 43.08 -76.14
C LYS A 4 19.81 44.34 -75.30
N ALA A 5 20.84 45.16 -75.22
CA ALA A 5 20.88 46.48 -74.58
C ALA A 5 20.04 47.58 -75.30
N ALA A 6 18.92 47.22 -75.95
CA ALA A 6 18.03 48.14 -76.66
C ALA A 6 16.63 48.31 -76.01
N GLU A 7 16.29 47.54 -74.97
CA GLU A 7 14.95 47.56 -74.36
C GLU A 7 14.78 48.58 -73.21
N ASN A 8 15.85 49.31 -72.82
CA ASN A 8 15.81 50.18 -71.65
C ASN A 8 15.95 51.69 -71.92
N THR A 9 16.05 52.11 -73.17
CA THR A 9 16.18 53.52 -73.55
C THR A 9 14.84 54.12 -73.99
N TRP A 10 14.66 55.40 -73.72
CA TRP A 10 13.58 56.22 -74.22
C TRP A 10 13.86 56.60 -75.67
N SER A 11 12.90 56.32 -76.56
CA SER A 11 12.86 56.92 -77.89
C SER A 11 12.36 58.35 -77.74
N SER A 12 13.15 59.34 -78.13
CA SER A 12 12.77 60.74 -78.04
C SER A 12 12.78 61.44 -79.39
N ASN A 13 11.84 62.36 -79.57
CA ASN A 13 11.68 63.22 -80.74
C ASN A 13 11.54 64.66 -80.27
N PHE A 14 12.35 65.58 -80.80
CA PHE A 14 12.30 67.00 -80.48
C PHE A 14 11.89 67.83 -81.69
N TYR A 15 11.06 68.84 -81.48
CA TYR A 15 10.39 69.62 -82.52
C TYR A 15 10.63 71.12 -82.30
N ASN A 16 10.81 71.90 -83.37
CA ASN A 16 11.01 73.36 -83.30
C ASN A 16 9.71 74.18 -83.18
N ASN A 17 8.70 73.59 -82.53
CA ASN A 17 7.46 74.25 -82.12
C ASN A 17 6.91 73.62 -80.83
N LYS A 18 5.84 74.19 -80.27
CA LYS A 18 5.20 73.71 -79.02
C LYS A 18 4.13 72.61 -79.20
N ASN A 19 3.84 72.22 -80.44
CA ASN A 19 2.65 71.41 -80.77
C ASN A 19 2.99 70.00 -81.28
N LEU A 20 4.26 69.62 -81.33
CA LEU A 20 4.73 68.30 -81.80
C LEU A 20 4.45 68.03 -83.30
N THR A 21 4.35 69.07 -84.14
CA THR A 21 3.86 68.95 -85.53
C THR A 21 4.92 69.15 -86.64
N GLU A 22 6.18 69.42 -86.30
CA GLU A 22 7.29 69.58 -87.26
C GLU A 22 8.12 68.30 -87.48
N THR A 23 9.11 68.33 -88.38
CA THR A 23 10.05 67.21 -88.53
C THR A 23 10.94 67.13 -87.28
N PRO A 24 10.93 66.02 -86.52
CA PRO A 24 11.68 65.96 -85.28
C PRO A 24 13.16 65.61 -85.49
N VAL A 25 13.98 65.99 -84.51
CA VAL A 25 15.30 65.39 -84.30
C VAL A 25 15.20 64.30 -83.24
N SER A 26 15.50 63.07 -83.62
CA SER A 26 15.37 61.91 -82.74
C SER A 26 16.67 61.58 -82.00
N LYS A 27 16.56 61.16 -80.73
CA LYS A 27 17.70 60.68 -79.94
C LYS A 27 17.23 59.60 -78.95
N LEU A 28 18.17 58.79 -78.46
CA LEU A 28 17.91 57.83 -77.39
C LEU A 28 18.47 58.34 -76.07
N TYR A 29 17.75 58.15 -74.98
CA TYR A 29 18.17 58.50 -73.63
C TYR A 29 17.88 57.38 -72.64
N ASP A 30 18.71 57.19 -71.63
CA ASP A 30 18.48 56.17 -70.60
C ASP A 30 17.36 56.57 -69.62
N ASN A 31 17.17 57.88 -69.41
CA ASN A 31 16.16 58.44 -68.52
C ASN A 31 15.74 59.84 -69.00
N ILE A 32 14.65 60.36 -68.41
CA ILE A 32 14.18 61.73 -68.62
C ILE A 32 14.66 62.57 -67.43
N ARG A 33 15.94 62.99 -67.49
CA ARG A 33 16.61 63.84 -66.48
C ARG A 33 17.24 65.07 -67.13
N PHE A 34 16.41 65.97 -67.61
CA PHE A 34 16.87 67.12 -68.36
C PHE A 34 16.70 68.43 -67.60
N ASN A 35 17.81 69.08 -67.32
CA ASN A 35 17.86 70.49 -66.99
C ASN A 35 18.74 71.16 -68.04
N TRP A 36 18.10 71.74 -69.05
CA TRP A 36 18.80 72.44 -70.13
C TRP A 36 19.08 73.90 -69.76
N GLY A 37 18.42 74.44 -68.73
CA GLY A 37 18.47 75.85 -68.39
C GLY A 37 18.04 76.68 -69.61
N LYS A 38 18.83 77.67 -70.01
CA LYS A 38 18.59 78.49 -71.20
C LYS A 38 19.29 77.98 -72.47
N ASN A 39 19.78 76.73 -72.44
CA ASN A 39 20.52 76.15 -73.55
C ASN A 39 19.59 75.36 -74.47
N GLU A 40 20.03 75.13 -75.71
CA GLU A 40 19.34 74.24 -76.63
C GLU A 40 19.40 72.78 -76.12
N PRO A 41 18.31 72.00 -76.27
CA PRO A 41 18.27 70.64 -75.74
C PRO A 41 19.16 69.65 -76.50
N LEU A 42 19.37 69.93 -77.79
CA LEU A 42 20.33 69.29 -78.67
C LEU A 42 20.57 70.17 -79.90
N ALA A 43 21.68 69.96 -80.59
CA ALA A 43 22.01 70.67 -81.82
C ALA A 43 20.89 70.51 -82.86
N GLY A 44 20.42 71.63 -83.41
CA GLY A 44 19.33 71.67 -84.40
C GLY A 44 17.94 71.93 -83.82
N ILE A 45 17.81 72.03 -82.49
CA ILE A 45 16.57 72.40 -81.80
C ILE A 45 16.70 73.80 -81.18
N ASN A 46 15.63 74.60 -81.26
CA ASN A 46 15.56 75.95 -80.73
C ASN A 46 15.74 75.96 -79.20
N LYS A 47 16.31 77.05 -78.67
CA LYS A 47 16.43 77.26 -77.22
C LYS A 47 15.07 77.42 -76.53
N ASP A 48 14.19 78.20 -77.15
CA ASP A 48 12.81 78.44 -76.71
C ASP A 48 11.83 77.94 -77.77
N ASN A 49 10.55 77.77 -77.41
CA ASN A 49 9.48 77.33 -78.30
C ASN A 49 9.71 75.96 -78.96
N PHE A 50 10.32 75.02 -78.24
CA PHE A 50 10.47 73.63 -78.70
C PHE A 50 9.51 72.69 -77.96
N SER A 51 9.33 71.48 -78.48
CA SER A 51 8.63 70.41 -77.78
C SER A 51 9.34 69.09 -77.95
N ALA A 52 9.06 68.13 -77.07
CA ALA A 52 9.66 66.82 -77.08
C ALA A 52 8.62 65.74 -76.75
N SER A 53 8.72 64.58 -77.39
CA SER A 53 7.98 63.38 -77.01
C SER A 53 8.94 62.26 -76.72
N PHE A 54 8.73 61.54 -75.63
CA PHE A 54 9.52 60.41 -75.16
C PHE A 54 8.60 59.20 -75.05
N GLU A 55 9.01 58.06 -75.58
CA GLU A 55 8.25 56.82 -75.51
C GLU A 55 9.15 55.63 -75.14
N LYS A 56 8.63 54.73 -74.30
CA LYS A 56 9.29 53.48 -73.90
C LYS A 56 8.24 52.42 -73.56
N ASN A 57 8.56 51.15 -73.75
CA ASN A 57 7.78 50.03 -73.23
C ASN A 57 8.34 49.58 -71.87
N ILE A 58 7.46 49.30 -70.92
CA ILE A 58 7.82 48.72 -69.61
C ILE A 58 7.04 47.44 -69.38
N SER A 59 7.61 46.51 -68.64
CA SER A 59 6.93 45.27 -68.24
C SER A 59 6.50 45.38 -66.77
N ILE A 60 5.19 45.26 -66.52
CA ILE A 60 4.57 45.22 -65.19
C ILE A 60 4.48 43.76 -64.73
N SER A 61 4.93 43.45 -63.52
CA SER A 61 4.91 42.09 -62.99
C SER A 61 3.60 41.77 -62.25
N ASP A 62 3.34 40.47 -62.05
CA ASP A 62 2.22 40.04 -61.20
C ASP A 62 2.39 40.40 -59.71
N SER A 63 3.62 40.66 -59.27
CA SER A 63 3.93 40.99 -57.88
C SER A 63 3.96 42.49 -57.60
N GLN A 64 4.01 43.34 -58.62
CA GLN A 64 4.06 44.80 -58.51
C GLN A 64 3.09 45.42 -59.51
N LYS A 65 1.90 45.82 -59.03
CA LYS A 65 0.80 46.35 -59.87
C LYS A 65 0.45 47.81 -59.60
N ASP A 66 1.08 48.42 -58.59
CA ASP A 66 0.83 49.80 -58.20
C ASP A 66 2.04 50.67 -58.52
N TYR A 67 1.83 51.73 -59.31
CA TYR A 67 2.86 52.65 -59.81
C TYR A 67 2.36 54.09 -59.76
N TYR A 68 3.24 55.07 -59.73
CA TYR A 68 2.88 56.47 -59.89
C TYR A 68 3.75 57.12 -60.96
N PHE A 69 3.15 58.00 -61.74
CA PHE A 69 3.92 58.98 -62.50
C PHE A 69 4.31 60.12 -61.57
N HIS A 70 5.53 60.63 -61.74
CA HIS A 70 5.98 61.86 -61.08
C HIS A 70 6.82 62.68 -62.05
N THR A 71 6.56 63.97 -62.14
CA THR A 71 7.29 64.87 -63.02
C THR A 71 7.52 66.24 -62.40
N TYR A 72 8.67 66.82 -62.74
CA TYR A 72 8.92 68.25 -62.64
C TYR A 72 9.11 68.79 -64.06
N ALA A 73 8.29 69.76 -64.46
CA ALA A 73 8.37 70.37 -65.77
C ALA A 73 8.27 71.91 -65.70
N ASP A 74 9.15 72.56 -66.46
CA ASP A 74 9.16 73.99 -66.82
C ASP A 74 9.45 74.00 -68.33
N ASP A 75 8.49 74.18 -69.25
CA ASP A 75 7.08 74.53 -69.08
C ASP A 75 6.10 73.31 -69.01
N GLY A 76 5.40 72.98 -70.11
CA GLY A 76 4.21 72.11 -70.10
C GLY A 76 4.54 70.62 -70.28
N VAL A 77 3.76 69.73 -69.66
CA VAL A 77 3.99 68.28 -69.70
C VAL A 77 2.69 67.48 -69.76
N ARG A 78 2.72 66.36 -70.50
CA ARG A 78 1.67 65.33 -70.52
C ARG A 78 2.30 63.95 -70.37
N MET A 79 1.70 63.08 -69.57
CA MET A 79 2.16 61.70 -69.42
C MET A 79 1.03 60.72 -69.66
N TYR A 80 1.33 59.64 -70.38
CA TYR A 80 0.38 58.63 -70.80
C TYR A 80 0.86 57.23 -70.41
N LEU A 81 -0.10 56.38 -70.06
CA LEU A 81 0.07 54.93 -69.95
C LEU A 81 -0.92 54.27 -70.93
N ASP A 82 -0.43 53.46 -71.86
CA ASP A 82 -1.21 52.80 -72.92
C ASP A 82 -2.16 53.77 -73.65
N ASN A 83 -1.60 54.91 -74.08
CA ASN A 83 -2.31 56.01 -74.73
C ASN A 83 -3.40 56.71 -73.88
N GLN A 84 -3.59 56.32 -72.62
CA GLN A 84 -4.44 57.06 -71.70
C GLN A 84 -3.64 58.14 -71.00
N ILE A 85 -4.08 59.39 -71.12
CA ILE A 85 -3.47 60.51 -70.41
C ILE A 85 -3.71 60.38 -68.90
N LYS A 86 -2.65 60.52 -68.12
CA LYS A 86 -2.63 60.43 -66.66
C LYS A 86 -2.20 61.74 -66.01
N ILE A 87 -1.30 62.48 -66.65
CA ILE A 87 -0.97 63.86 -66.31
C ILE A 87 -1.25 64.72 -67.54
N ASP A 88 -2.05 65.78 -67.39
CA ASP A 88 -2.37 66.72 -68.45
C ASP A 88 -2.17 68.17 -68.00
N ARG A 89 -1.00 68.75 -68.32
CA ARG A 89 -0.72 70.16 -68.07
C ARG A 89 0.06 70.77 -69.23
N TRP A 90 -0.63 71.06 -70.33
CA TRP A 90 -0.04 71.71 -71.50
C TRP A 90 -0.13 73.24 -71.45
N THR A 91 0.45 73.85 -70.41
CA THR A 91 0.42 75.31 -70.17
C THR A 91 1.77 75.82 -69.65
N SER A 92 2.10 77.09 -69.91
CA SER A 92 3.36 77.67 -69.45
C SER A 92 3.37 77.88 -67.95
N SER A 93 4.49 77.60 -67.32
CA SER A 93 4.68 77.67 -65.88
C SER A 93 6.14 77.63 -65.49
N SER A 94 6.52 78.40 -64.47
CA SER A 94 7.88 78.45 -63.91
C SER A 94 8.26 77.23 -63.05
N GLY A 95 7.96 76.02 -63.53
CA GLY A 95 8.17 74.76 -62.81
C GLY A 95 6.96 74.26 -62.00
N ASN A 96 6.54 73.02 -62.23
CA ASN A 96 5.51 72.34 -61.43
C ASN A 96 5.84 70.89 -61.13
N TYR A 97 5.52 70.46 -59.91
CA TYR A 97 5.45 69.05 -59.53
C TYR A 97 4.07 68.51 -59.86
N LEU A 98 4.02 67.43 -60.65
CA LEU A 98 2.77 66.73 -60.95
C LEU A 98 2.99 65.25 -60.70
N ALA A 99 1.95 64.60 -60.18
CA ALA A 99 1.96 63.16 -59.95
C ALA A 99 0.61 62.56 -60.34
N ALA A 100 0.64 61.28 -60.71
CA ALA A 100 -0.56 60.49 -60.96
C ALA A 100 -0.36 59.07 -60.39
N PRO A 101 -0.89 58.76 -59.19
CA PRO A 101 -0.87 57.41 -58.66
C PRO A 101 -1.83 56.51 -59.45
N MET A 102 -1.40 55.29 -59.74
CA MET A 102 -2.11 54.28 -60.52
C MET A 102 -2.04 52.95 -59.77
N THR A 103 -3.20 52.33 -59.54
CA THR A 103 -3.29 51.06 -58.80
C THR A 103 -3.84 49.94 -59.67
N ASN A 104 -3.49 48.71 -59.32
CA ASN A 104 -4.00 47.49 -59.95
C ASN A 104 -3.80 47.43 -61.49
N LEU A 105 -2.63 47.86 -61.97
CA LEU A 105 -2.25 47.70 -63.38
C LEU A 105 -2.21 46.23 -63.77
N SER A 106 -2.63 45.91 -65.00
CA SER A 106 -2.53 44.56 -65.53
C SER A 106 -1.06 44.12 -65.66
N PRO A 107 -0.72 42.85 -65.43
CA PRO A 107 0.61 42.33 -65.75
C PRO A 107 0.83 42.32 -67.27
N GLY A 108 2.07 42.55 -67.71
CA GLY A 108 2.44 42.51 -69.12
C GLY A 108 3.18 43.76 -69.59
N ASN A 109 3.30 43.92 -70.91
CA ASN A 109 3.97 45.07 -71.52
C ASN A 109 3.00 46.25 -71.63
N HIS A 110 3.45 47.41 -71.16
CA HIS A 110 2.75 48.68 -71.18
C HIS A 110 3.59 49.73 -71.87
N THR A 111 2.96 50.66 -72.60
CA THR A 111 3.67 51.77 -73.25
C THR A 111 3.54 53.02 -72.39
N ILE A 112 4.67 53.63 -72.05
CA ILE A 112 4.74 54.93 -71.37
C ILE A 112 5.16 56.00 -72.36
N LYS A 113 4.42 57.11 -72.37
CA LYS A 113 4.72 58.27 -73.21
C LYS A 113 4.74 59.53 -72.36
N THR A 114 5.77 60.36 -72.53
CA THR A 114 5.87 61.70 -71.94
C THR A 114 5.99 62.71 -73.06
N GLU A 115 5.13 63.71 -73.10
CA GLU A 115 5.23 64.86 -73.99
C GLU A 115 5.57 66.09 -73.15
N TYR A 116 6.38 66.99 -73.70
CA TYR A 116 6.83 68.21 -73.05
C TYR A 116 6.91 69.35 -74.07
N TYR A 117 6.69 70.58 -73.62
CA TYR A 117 7.08 71.75 -74.40
C TYR A 117 7.76 72.81 -73.52
N GLU A 118 8.69 73.53 -74.15
CA GLU A 118 9.31 74.72 -73.61
C GLU A 118 8.75 75.97 -74.29
N GLY A 119 8.27 76.91 -73.48
CA GLY A 119 7.70 78.15 -73.95
C GLY A 119 8.74 79.23 -74.16
N ALA A 120 9.34 79.67 -73.06
CA ALA A 120 10.46 80.59 -72.98
C ALA A 120 11.03 80.58 -71.56
N GLY A 121 12.36 80.67 -71.41
CA GLY A 121 12.99 80.75 -70.10
C GLY A 121 13.89 79.57 -69.82
N ASN A 122 13.68 78.89 -68.70
CA ASN A 122 14.49 77.72 -68.33
C ASN A 122 13.75 76.45 -68.71
N ALA A 123 14.35 75.62 -69.56
CA ALA A 123 13.78 74.35 -69.95
C ALA A 123 14.22 73.23 -69.00
N VAL A 124 13.28 72.65 -68.24
CA VAL A 124 13.52 71.53 -67.33
C VAL A 124 12.43 70.48 -67.47
N LEU A 125 12.84 69.22 -67.66
CA LEU A 125 11.95 68.07 -67.68
C LEU A 125 12.58 66.90 -66.93
N PHE A 126 11.98 66.56 -65.80
CA PHE A 126 12.20 65.32 -65.07
C PHE A 126 10.91 64.52 -65.06
N ALA A 127 10.93 63.27 -65.51
CA ALA A 127 9.72 62.45 -65.56
C ALA A 127 10.02 60.97 -65.31
N ASP A 128 9.19 60.32 -64.50
CA ASP A 128 9.32 58.92 -64.13
C ASP A 128 7.99 58.21 -63.95
N MET A 129 8.03 56.89 -64.15
CA MET A 129 7.05 55.95 -63.63
C MET A 129 7.73 55.06 -62.60
N LEU A 130 7.28 55.12 -61.35
CA LEU A 130 7.91 54.41 -60.23
C LEU A 130 6.89 53.51 -59.54
N PRO A 131 7.29 52.30 -59.09
CA PRO A 131 6.40 51.48 -58.28
C PRO A 131 6.08 52.17 -56.94
N PHE A 132 4.90 51.91 -56.37
CA PHE A 132 4.55 52.42 -55.04
C PHE A 132 5.62 52.02 -54.01
N GLY A 133 6.00 52.97 -53.16
CA GLY A 133 7.08 52.83 -52.18
C GLY A 133 8.46 53.26 -52.69
N SER A 134 8.72 53.28 -54.00
CA SER A 134 9.94 53.92 -54.53
C SER A 134 9.89 55.43 -54.33
N TRP A 135 11.04 56.05 -54.08
CA TRP A 135 11.12 57.48 -53.79
C TRP A 135 11.81 58.24 -54.92
N ILE A 136 11.40 59.47 -55.17
CA ILE A 136 12.08 60.40 -56.07
C ILE A 136 12.39 61.72 -55.38
N GLY A 137 13.65 62.13 -55.39
CA GLY A 137 14.14 63.36 -54.78
C GLY A 137 14.60 64.37 -55.82
N TYR A 138 14.07 65.59 -55.75
CA TYR A 138 14.46 66.74 -56.58
C TYR A 138 15.40 67.64 -55.81
N PHE A 139 16.63 67.78 -56.29
CA PHE A 139 17.71 68.45 -55.57
C PHE A 139 17.93 69.89 -56.05
N TYR A 140 18.20 70.77 -55.10
CA TYR A 140 18.49 72.17 -55.31
C TYR A 140 19.85 72.50 -54.72
N ASN A 141 20.69 73.22 -55.48
CA ASN A 141 21.99 73.68 -54.98
C ASN A 141 21.86 74.95 -54.11
N ASN A 142 20.89 74.97 -53.20
CA ASN A 142 20.64 75.97 -52.18
C ASN A 142 19.80 75.36 -51.05
N ASP A 143 19.81 75.96 -49.86
CA ASP A 143 19.07 75.54 -48.67
C ASP A 143 17.62 76.10 -48.60
N LYS A 144 17.12 76.71 -49.69
CA LYS A 144 15.84 77.44 -49.72
C LYS A 144 14.80 76.85 -50.66
N PHE A 145 15.08 75.72 -51.32
CA PHE A 145 14.22 75.13 -52.36
C PHE A 145 13.88 76.11 -53.50
N SER A 146 14.77 77.08 -53.79
CA SER A 146 14.51 78.15 -54.76
C SER A 146 15.04 77.83 -56.15
N GLY A 147 14.32 78.29 -57.17
CA GLY A 147 14.65 78.05 -58.59
C GLY A 147 14.15 76.70 -59.10
N ASN A 148 14.70 76.24 -60.23
CA ASN A 148 14.47 74.89 -60.73
C ASN A 148 15.43 73.89 -60.06
N PRO A 149 15.01 72.63 -59.83
CA PRO A 149 15.89 71.58 -59.34
C PRO A 149 17.01 71.28 -60.35
N GLU A 150 18.22 71.06 -59.84
CA GLU A 150 19.41 70.78 -60.65
C GLU A 150 19.41 69.36 -61.21
N ASP A 151 18.92 68.40 -60.42
CA ASP A 151 18.82 66.99 -60.80
C ASP A 151 17.74 66.27 -59.97
N ALA A 152 17.36 65.07 -60.40
CA ALA A 152 16.43 64.20 -59.68
C ALA A 152 16.96 62.77 -59.53
N ILE A 153 17.00 62.28 -58.29
CA ILE A 153 17.46 60.92 -57.96
C ILE A 153 16.27 60.04 -57.58
N VAL A 154 16.25 58.81 -58.10
CA VAL A 154 15.35 57.76 -57.63
C VAL A 154 16.06 56.97 -56.53
N PHE A 155 15.41 56.82 -55.38
CA PHE A 155 15.87 55.97 -54.29
C PHE A 155 15.09 54.66 -54.29
N ASN A 156 15.82 53.56 -54.20
CA ASN A 156 15.26 52.26 -53.90
C ASN A 156 15.15 52.13 -52.38
N PRO A 157 13.94 52.07 -51.81
CA PRO A 157 13.77 51.91 -50.38
C PRO A 157 14.19 50.50 -49.93
N ASP A 158 14.21 50.29 -48.62
CA ASP A 158 14.27 48.93 -48.09
C ASP A 158 12.98 48.14 -48.39
N ASN A 159 12.94 46.86 -47.99
CA ASN A 159 11.77 45.99 -48.20
C ASN A 159 10.49 46.46 -47.47
N LYS A 160 10.57 47.48 -46.62
CA LYS A 160 9.45 48.10 -45.89
C LYS A 160 9.03 49.43 -46.52
N GLY A 161 9.72 49.86 -47.58
CA GLY A 161 9.50 51.13 -48.23
C GLY A 161 10.13 52.32 -47.48
N ASP A 162 10.93 52.08 -46.45
CA ASP A 162 11.56 53.13 -45.63
C ASP A 162 12.69 53.82 -46.42
N LEU A 163 12.88 55.13 -46.21
CA LEU A 163 13.89 55.93 -46.90
C LEU A 163 15.12 56.11 -46.01
N SER A 164 16.30 55.80 -46.54
CA SER A 164 17.56 56.08 -45.84
C SER A 164 18.65 56.47 -46.82
N PHE A 165 19.39 57.54 -46.50
CA PHE A 165 20.67 57.87 -47.12
C PHE A 165 21.64 58.42 -46.08
N ASP A 166 22.92 58.19 -46.30
CA ASP A 166 24.01 58.70 -45.47
C ASP A 166 25.19 59.05 -46.39
N TYR A 167 25.31 60.34 -46.70
CA TYR A 167 26.39 60.87 -47.51
C TYR A 167 27.60 61.24 -46.66
N GLN A 168 27.52 61.15 -45.32
CA GLN A 168 28.55 61.66 -44.40
C GLN A 168 28.94 63.10 -44.80
N TYR A 169 30.23 63.42 -44.89
CA TYR A 169 30.72 64.72 -45.38
C TYR A 169 30.77 64.84 -46.91
N GLY A 170 30.20 63.86 -47.63
CA GLY A 170 30.16 63.80 -49.08
C GLY A 170 28.98 64.58 -49.65
N LYS A 171 28.65 64.30 -50.92
CA LYS A 171 27.52 64.91 -51.63
C LYS A 171 26.59 63.85 -52.22
N PRO A 172 25.31 64.15 -52.45
CA PRO A 172 24.42 63.30 -53.23
C PRO A 172 25.01 63.03 -54.63
N ASN A 173 24.70 61.88 -55.21
CA ASN A 173 25.03 61.58 -56.61
C ASN A 173 24.06 62.30 -57.58
N ALA A 174 23.83 63.59 -57.35
CA ALA A 174 23.01 64.48 -58.15
C ALA A 174 23.93 65.48 -58.87
N LYS A 175 23.71 65.66 -60.16
CA LYS A 175 24.45 66.63 -60.97
C LYS A 175 24.21 68.05 -60.44
N GLY A 176 25.28 68.84 -60.32
CA GLY A 176 25.19 70.25 -59.91
C GLY A 176 25.03 70.49 -58.40
N ILE A 177 25.02 69.45 -57.56
CA ILE A 177 24.85 69.56 -56.11
C ILE A 177 26.20 69.50 -55.38
N GLY A 178 26.40 70.41 -54.41
CA GLY A 178 27.55 70.44 -53.50
C GLY A 178 27.45 69.50 -52.30
N SER A 179 28.48 69.45 -51.45
CA SER A 179 28.46 68.70 -50.17
C SER A 179 27.59 69.36 -49.10
N ASP A 180 27.49 70.70 -49.16
CA ASP A 180 26.81 71.53 -48.17
C ASP A 180 25.86 72.51 -48.87
N ARG A 181 24.93 73.09 -48.12
CA ARG A 181 23.96 74.12 -48.59
C ARG A 181 23.12 73.65 -49.78
N PHE A 182 22.60 72.43 -49.71
CA PHE A 182 21.64 71.92 -50.68
C PHE A 182 20.31 71.59 -50.01
N SER A 183 19.26 71.46 -50.80
CA SER A 183 17.96 71.00 -50.31
C SER A 183 17.32 70.03 -51.29
N ALA A 184 16.44 69.16 -50.79
CA ALA A 184 15.78 68.14 -51.60
C ALA A 184 14.30 68.00 -51.21
N LYS A 185 13.42 67.99 -52.23
CA LYS A 185 12.01 67.57 -52.07
C LYS A 185 11.89 66.12 -52.53
N ILE A 186 11.55 65.22 -51.63
CA ILE A 186 11.53 63.78 -51.85
C ILE A 186 10.11 63.26 -51.70
N PHE A 187 9.63 62.52 -52.70
CA PHE A 187 8.24 62.09 -52.82
C PHE A 187 8.14 60.58 -52.95
N THR A 188 7.08 60.00 -52.38
CA THR A 188 6.63 58.64 -52.69
C THR A 188 5.11 58.54 -52.56
N TYR A 189 4.54 57.50 -53.17
CA TYR A 189 3.16 57.10 -53.02
C TYR A 189 3.10 55.66 -52.50
N LYS A 190 2.26 55.40 -51.50
CA LYS A 190 2.11 54.08 -50.87
C LYS A 190 0.67 53.76 -50.56
N LYS A 191 0.35 52.45 -50.49
CA LYS A 191 -0.88 51.98 -49.85
C LYS A 191 -0.67 51.88 -48.34
N ILE A 192 -1.29 52.75 -47.56
CA ILE A 192 -1.21 52.82 -46.10
C ILE A 192 -2.64 52.84 -45.55
N PRO A 193 -3.10 51.76 -44.90
CA PRO A 193 -4.42 51.75 -44.29
C PRO A 193 -4.61 52.88 -43.28
N ALA A 194 -5.85 53.34 -43.10
CA ALA A 194 -6.13 54.29 -42.04
C ALA A 194 -5.81 53.70 -40.66
N GLY A 195 -5.18 54.49 -39.80
CA GLY A 195 -4.75 54.03 -38.49
C GLY A 195 -3.70 54.94 -37.85
N ASN A 196 -3.23 54.53 -36.67
CA ASN A 196 -2.14 55.21 -35.99
C ASN A 196 -0.80 54.61 -36.40
N TYR A 197 0.13 55.48 -36.77
CA TYR A 197 1.46 55.13 -37.24
C TYR A 197 2.54 55.81 -36.41
N LEU A 198 3.60 55.06 -36.13
CA LEU A 198 4.83 55.55 -35.57
C LEU A 198 5.72 56.08 -36.70
N LEU A 199 5.83 57.40 -36.79
CA LEU A 199 6.81 58.08 -37.64
C LEU A 199 8.13 58.18 -36.86
N GLN A 200 9.21 57.68 -37.43
CA GLN A 200 10.57 57.87 -36.91
C GLN A 200 11.43 58.52 -37.97
N THR A 201 12.10 59.62 -37.63
CA THR A 201 13.11 60.23 -38.47
C THR A 201 14.41 60.45 -37.71
N LYS A 202 15.54 60.36 -38.40
CA LYS A 202 16.85 60.78 -37.90
C LYS A 202 17.57 61.50 -39.03
N HIS A 203 18.01 62.72 -38.79
CA HIS A 203 18.57 63.59 -39.82
C HIS A 203 19.59 64.54 -39.19
N ASP A 204 20.45 65.14 -40.01
CA ASP A 204 21.49 66.06 -39.52
C ASP A 204 20.97 67.48 -39.32
N ASP A 205 20.25 68.04 -40.31
CA ASP A 205 19.85 69.44 -40.33
C ASP A 205 18.32 69.63 -40.32
N GLY A 206 17.73 70.21 -41.37
CA GLY A 206 16.32 70.56 -41.40
C GLY A 206 15.49 69.51 -42.13
N THR A 207 14.47 68.96 -41.48
CA THR A 207 13.53 68.01 -42.10
C THR A 207 12.08 68.38 -41.80
N ARG A 208 11.28 68.53 -42.87
CA ARG A 208 9.82 68.63 -42.78
C ARG A 208 9.18 67.45 -43.49
N ILE A 209 8.18 66.84 -42.86
CA ILE A 209 7.48 65.68 -43.41
C ILE A 209 6.01 66.00 -43.53
N TYR A 210 5.47 65.70 -44.71
CA TYR A 210 4.07 65.87 -45.04
C TYR A 210 3.47 64.54 -45.47
N ILE A 211 2.22 64.31 -45.06
CA ILE A 211 1.38 63.22 -45.58
C ILE A 211 0.14 63.86 -46.19
N ASP A 212 -0.15 63.55 -47.45
CA ASP A 212 -1.24 64.14 -48.24
C ASP A 212 -1.25 65.69 -48.18
N GLY A 213 -0.07 66.29 -48.20
CA GLY A 213 0.13 67.74 -48.09
C GLY A 213 -0.01 68.32 -46.68
N GLN A 214 -0.44 67.55 -45.67
CA GLN A 214 -0.50 67.99 -44.28
C GLN A 214 0.86 67.83 -43.58
N LEU A 215 1.35 68.89 -42.91
CA LEU A 215 2.61 68.87 -42.16
C LEU A 215 2.46 68.04 -40.88
N VAL A 216 3.19 66.92 -40.78
CA VAL A 216 3.14 66.01 -39.62
C VAL A 216 4.39 66.06 -38.74
N LEU A 217 5.50 66.56 -39.28
CA LEU A 217 6.73 66.82 -38.55
C LEU A 217 7.43 68.05 -39.13
N ASP A 218 7.86 68.95 -38.24
CA ASP A 218 8.79 70.03 -38.53
C ASP A 218 9.92 69.96 -37.50
N SER A 219 11.13 69.62 -37.94
CA SER A 219 12.27 69.36 -37.07
C SER A 219 13.55 69.95 -37.64
N ASP A 220 14.27 70.68 -36.80
CA ASP A 220 15.61 71.24 -37.04
C ASP A 220 16.71 70.57 -36.19
N ARG A 221 16.39 69.43 -35.54
CA ARG A 221 17.25 68.74 -34.58
C ARG A 221 18.05 67.59 -35.21
N VAL A 222 19.34 67.53 -34.86
CA VAL A 222 20.33 66.48 -35.20
C VAL A 222 20.07 65.11 -34.51
N SER A 223 18.86 64.85 -34.02
CA SER A 223 18.53 63.68 -33.17
C SER A 223 17.36 62.88 -33.73
N GLN A 224 17.20 61.64 -33.26
CA GLN A 224 16.04 60.83 -33.66
C GLN A 224 14.75 61.45 -33.09
N ASP A 225 13.83 61.83 -33.97
CA ASP A 225 12.49 62.25 -33.63
C ASP A 225 11.50 61.13 -33.89
N THR A 226 10.68 60.84 -32.89
CA THR A 226 9.60 59.85 -33.01
C THR A 226 8.28 60.52 -32.67
N ARG A 227 7.28 60.36 -33.54
CA ARG A 227 5.93 60.89 -33.38
C ARG A 227 4.90 59.81 -33.65
N LEU A 228 3.85 59.81 -32.86
CA LEU A 228 2.61 59.15 -33.24
C LEU A 228 1.84 60.09 -34.17
N ILE A 229 1.47 59.61 -35.34
CA ILE A 229 0.61 60.31 -36.28
C ILE A 229 -0.60 59.44 -36.60
N THR A 230 -1.70 60.07 -36.97
CA THR A 230 -2.90 59.37 -37.43
C THR A 230 -3.06 59.60 -38.92
N ILE A 231 -3.21 58.53 -39.67
CA ILE A 231 -3.52 58.56 -41.11
C ILE A 231 -5.00 58.26 -41.26
N GLU A 232 -5.72 59.19 -41.85
CA GLU A 232 -7.15 59.08 -42.13
C GLU A 232 -7.37 58.61 -43.57
N ASN A 233 -8.43 57.84 -43.83
CA ASN A 233 -8.76 57.43 -45.19
C ASN A 233 -9.34 58.62 -45.96
N ASN A 234 -8.54 59.23 -46.82
CA ASN A 234 -8.98 60.28 -47.71
C ASN A 234 -9.30 59.67 -49.09
N GLN A 235 -10.56 59.78 -49.53
CA GLN A 235 -11.02 59.43 -50.89
C GLN A 235 -11.19 57.94 -51.23
N GLY A 236 -11.31 57.05 -50.23
CA GLY A 236 -11.85 55.69 -50.43
C GLY A 236 -10.87 54.65 -50.96
N ASN A 237 -9.60 55.03 -51.15
CA ASN A 237 -8.50 54.13 -51.45
C ASN A 237 -7.36 54.48 -50.48
N ASP A 238 -6.70 53.49 -49.88
CA ASP A 238 -5.61 53.66 -48.90
C ASP A 238 -4.32 54.27 -49.50
N VAL A 239 -4.37 55.10 -50.54
CA VAL A 239 -3.21 55.64 -51.27
C VAL A 239 -2.82 57.01 -50.73
N HIS A 240 -1.61 57.12 -50.21
CA HIS A 240 -1.12 58.34 -49.56
C HIS A 240 0.17 58.85 -50.21
N GLU A 241 0.27 60.18 -50.35
CA GLU A 241 1.53 60.86 -50.66
C GLU A 241 2.35 61.02 -49.38
N ILE A 242 3.64 60.68 -49.43
CA ILE A 242 4.60 61.11 -48.41
C ILE A 242 5.62 62.02 -49.07
N ARG A 243 5.73 63.25 -48.55
CA ARG A 243 6.71 64.24 -48.99
C ARG A 243 7.65 64.58 -47.84
N ILE A 244 8.96 64.47 -48.10
CA ILE A 244 10.01 64.90 -47.19
C ILE A 244 10.76 66.07 -47.83
N GLU A 245 10.84 67.18 -47.11
CA GLU A 245 11.70 68.30 -47.45
C GLU A 245 12.94 68.24 -46.55
N TYR A 246 14.08 67.96 -47.15
CA TYR A 246 15.37 67.87 -46.46
C TYR A 246 16.24 69.08 -46.82
N VAL A 247 16.89 69.67 -45.82
CA VAL A 247 17.81 70.80 -45.98
C VAL A 247 19.13 70.40 -45.34
N GLU A 248 20.21 70.46 -46.11
CA GLU A 248 21.59 70.38 -45.65
C GLU A 248 22.19 71.77 -45.62
N LYS A 249 22.70 72.21 -44.46
CA LYS A 249 23.38 73.49 -44.29
C LYS A 249 24.87 73.31 -44.32
N THR A 250 25.42 72.51 -43.40
CA THR A 250 26.85 72.25 -43.26
C THR A 250 27.09 70.95 -42.50
N GLY A 251 28.09 70.15 -42.90
CA GLY A 251 28.56 69.03 -42.08
C GLY A 251 28.21 67.68 -42.66
N LYS A 252 27.46 66.85 -41.92
CA LYS A 252 27.21 65.46 -42.30
C LYS A 252 25.82 65.32 -42.88
N SER A 253 25.68 65.04 -44.17
CA SER A 253 24.35 64.84 -44.73
C SER A 253 23.82 63.41 -44.57
N TYR A 254 22.73 63.24 -43.82
CA TYR A 254 22.02 61.96 -43.71
C TYR A 254 20.54 62.15 -43.35
N LEU A 255 19.72 61.18 -43.79
CA LEU A 255 18.30 61.07 -43.44
C LEU A 255 17.94 59.60 -43.30
N GLN A 256 17.22 59.27 -42.25
CA GLN A 256 16.53 58.00 -42.06
C GLN A 256 15.07 58.31 -41.76
N PHE A 257 14.15 57.70 -42.50
CA PHE A 257 12.71 57.85 -42.32
C PHE A 257 12.06 56.47 -42.29
N SER A 258 11.24 56.22 -41.28
CA SER A 258 10.37 55.03 -41.20
C SER A 258 8.97 55.38 -40.73
N LEU A 259 8.00 54.61 -41.22
CA LEU A 259 6.60 54.78 -40.86
C LEU A 259 5.97 53.39 -40.63
N LYS A 260 5.60 53.09 -39.38
CA LYS A 260 5.15 51.75 -38.98
C LYS A 260 3.77 51.80 -38.30
N PRO A 261 2.85 50.86 -38.56
CA PRO A 261 1.64 50.72 -37.76
C PRO A 261 1.98 50.61 -36.28
N VAL A 262 1.23 51.29 -35.40
CA VAL A 262 1.49 51.23 -33.95
C VAL A 262 1.40 49.82 -33.41
N GLN A 263 0.47 49.01 -33.93
CA GLN A 263 0.29 47.63 -33.52
C GLN A 263 1.57 46.79 -33.65
N ASP A 264 2.40 47.07 -34.66
CA ASP A 264 3.64 46.33 -34.93
C ASP A 264 4.77 46.67 -33.95
N VAL A 265 4.64 47.75 -33.19
CA VAL A 265 5.62 48.18 -32.17
C VAL A 265 5.14 47.94 -30.74
N LEU A 266 3.91 47.45 -30.56
CA LEU A 266 3.41 47.08 -29.24
C LEU A 266 4.01 45.76 -28.76
N SER A 267 4.08 45.61 -27.44
CA SER A 267 4.67 44.44 -26.78
C SER A 267 3.73 43.86 -25.73
N THR A 268 3.89 42.57 -25.41
CA THR A 268 3.24 41.94 -24.26
C THR A 268 4.00 42.18 -22.95
N SER A 269 5.26 42.62 -23.01
CA SER A 269 6.13 42.79 -21.82
C SER A 269 6.31 44.25 -21.40
N THR A 270 6.22 45.19 -22.33
CA THR A 270 6.40 46.62 -22.10
C THR A 270 5.20 47.42 -22.61
N TRP A 271 5.07 48.65 -22.12
CA TRP A 271 4.06 49.62 -22.51
C TRP A 271 4.62 50.60 -23.53
N PHE A 272 3.75 51.05 -24.42
CA PHE A 272 3.96 52.19 -25.31
C PHE A 272 3.12 53.35 -24.82
N ALA A 273 3.67 54.55 -24.66
CA ALA A 273 2.92 55.74 -24.28
C ALA A 273 2.93 56.80 -25.37
N SER A 274 1.80 57.46 -25.57
CA SER A 274 1.67 58.72 -26.31
C SER A 274 1.19 59.84 -25.39
N TYR A 275 1.72 61.06 -25.58
CA TYR A 275 1.43 62.26 -24.78
C TYR A 275 0.96 63.40 -25.69
N TYR A 276 -0.20 63.96 -25.37
CA TYR A 276 -0.91 64.94 -26.18
C TYR A 276 -1.07 66.27 -25.44
N ASN A 277 -0.86 67.39 -26.14
CA ASN A 277 -1.10 68.75 -25.64
C ASN A 277 -2.57 69.17 -25.67
N ASN A 278 -3.48 68.22 -25.42
CA ASN A 278 -4.91 68.43 -25.36
C ASN A 278 -5.57 67.35 -24.48
N MET A 279 -6.85 67.53 -24.17
CA MET A 279 -7.62 66.63 -23.29
C MET A 279 -8.36 65.48 -24.02
N ASN A 280 -8.18 65.32 -25.33
CA ASN A 280 -9.04 64.47 -26.16
C ASN A 280 -8.34 63.26 -26.80
N VAL A 281 -7.08 62.97 -26.46
CA VAL A 281 -6.29 61.86 -27.04
C VAL A 281 -6.38 61.88 -28.58
N SER A 282 -6.06 63.04 -29.16
CA SER A 282 -6.21 63.27 -30.60
C SER A 282 -5.05 64.06 -31.18
N GLY A 283 -4.72 63.79 -32.45
CA GLY A 283 -3.66 64.47 -33.20
C GLY A 283 -2.26 63.92 -32.91
N ASN A 284 -1.24 64.68 -33.31
CA ASN A 284 0.16 64.26 -33.20
C ASN A 284 0.61 64.23 -31.73
N ALA A 285 1.32 63.17 -31.35
CA ALA A 285 1.76 62.97 -29.97
C ALA A 285 3.26 62.67 -29.85
N PHE A 286 3.84 63.09 -28.72
CA PHE A 286 5.14 62.61 -28.29
C PHE A 286 5.02 61.19 -27.76
N VAL A 287 5.98 60.33 -28.04
CA VAL A 287 5.90 58.92 -27.65
C VAL A 287 7.07 58.50 -26.79
N SER A 288 6.82 57.52 -25.95
CA SER A 288 7.85 56.79 -25.21
C SER A 288 7.57 55.31 -25.33
N THR A 289 8.58 54.56 -25.76
CA THR A 289 8.50 53.10 -25.96
C THR A 289 9.17 52.36 -24.81
N GLU A 290 8.91 51.06 -24.70
CA GLU A 290 9.56 50.17 -23.73
C GLU A 290 9.35 50.55 -22.25
N ILE A 291 8.24 51.21 -21.94
CA ILE A 291 7.89 51.58 -20.57
C ILE A 291 7.60 50.30 -19.77
N LYS A 292 8.37 50.06 -18.71
CA LYS A 292 8.22 48.85 -17.90
C LYS A 292 6.93 48.84 -17.08
N ASP A 293 6.54 50.00 -16.58
CA ASP A 293 5.43 50.14 -15.64
C ASP A 293 4.80 51.54 -15.69
N ILE A 294 3.48 51.62 -15.54
CA ILE A 294 2.75 52.89 -15.45
C ILE A 294 2.67 53.26 -13.97
N LYS A 295 3.67 54.00 -13.49
CA LYS A 295 3.79 54.51 -12.11
C LYS A 295 4.23 55.97 -12.11
N TYR A 296 3.40 56.84 -12.66
CA TYR A 296 3.74 58.25 -12.83
C TYR A 296 3.10 59.10 -11.73
N ASN A 297 3.93 59.95 -11.13
CA ASN A 297 3.51 61.04 -10.27
C ASN A 297 4.33 62.26 -10.71
N TRP A 298 3.75 63.05 -11.61
CA TRP A 298 4.39 64.26 -12.12
C TRP A 298 4.15 65.46 -11.19
N GLY A 299 3.31 65.32 -10.16
CA GLY A 299 2.87 66.44 -9.33
C GLY A 299 2.27 67.53 -10.22
N LYS A 300 2.72 68.77 -10.08
CA LYS A 300 2.29 69.90 -10.93
C LYS A 300 3.08 70.05 -12.24
N ASN A 301 3.78 69.01 -12.68
CA ASN A 301 4.63 69.01 -13.88
C ASN A 301 4.03 68.12 -14.98
N ALA A 302 4.67 68.17 -16.15
CA ALA A 302 4.30 67.37 -17.33
C ALA A 302 5.21 66.14 -17.50
N PRO A 303 4.80 65.15 -18.31
CA PRO A 303 5.59 63.96 -18.61
C PRO A 303 6.92 64.22 -19.31
N ASN A 304 7.02 65.31 -20.09
CA ASN A 304 8.22 65.74 -20.79
C ASN A 304 8.13 67.25 -21.10
N ALA A 305 9.25 67.83 -21.55
CA ALA A 305 9.35 69.28 -21.83
C ALA A 305 8.42 69.76 -22.97
N SER A 306 7.94 68.87 -23.82
CA SER A 306 7.07 69.19 -24.95
C SER A 306 5.58 68.98 -24.65
N THR A 307 5.25 68.57 -23.42
CA THR A 307 3.86 68.36 -22.96
C THR A 307 3.45 69.51 -22.02
N ASN A 308 2.21 69.99 -22.14
CA ASN A 308 1.66 71.02 -21.25
C ASN A 308 1.61 70.50 -19.80
N LYS A 309 1.79 71.40 -18.82
CA LYS A 309 1.70 71.06 -17.39
C LYS A 309 0.28 70.66 -16.98
N ASP A 310 -0.71 71.33 -17.55
CA ASP A 310 -2.14 71.13 -17.31
C ASP A 310 -2.84 70.92 -18.69
N ASN A 311 -4.07 70.40 -18.67
CA ASN A 311 -4.89 70.15 -19.88
C ASN A 311 -4.20 69.26 -20.92
N PHE A 312 -3.49 68.22 -20.47
CA PHE A 312 -2.87 67.22 -21.34
C PHE A 312 -3.56 65.87 -21.19
N SER A 313 -3.30 64.97 -22.14
CA SER A 313 -3.73 63.57 -22.04
C SER A 313 -2.60 62.64 -22.44
N ALA A 314 -2.68 61.40 -22.00
CA ALA A 314 -1.74 60.35 -22.36
C ALA A 314 -2.49 59.06 -22.68
N SER A 315 -1.94 58.23 -23.55
CA SER A 315 -2.46 56.88 -23.82
C SER A 315 -1.36 55.86 -23.73
N PHE A 316 -1.62 54.81 -22.96
CA PHE A 316 -0.72 53.69 -22.75
C PHE A 316 -1.27 52.45 -23.44
N TYR A 317 -0.44 51.78 -24.23
CA TYR A 317 -0.82 50.62 -25.03
C TYR A 317 0.03 49.41 -24.69
N LYS A 318 -0.59 48.23 -24.71
CA LYS A 318 0.07 46.94 -24.49
C LYS A 318 -0.69 45.82 -25.19
N LEU A 319 0.01 44.78 -25.62
CA LEU A 319 -0.61 43.57 -26.18
C LEU A 319 -0.98 42.58 -25.07
N LEU A 320 -2.17 42.00 -25.18
CA LEU A 320 -2.63 40.88 -24.35
C LEU A 320 -2.83 39.63 -25.20
N ASN A 321 -2.36 38.51 -24.68
CA ASN A 321 -2.65 37.19 -25.23
C ASN A 321 -4.02 36.70 -24.74
N LYS A 322 -4.46 35.56 -25.25
CA LYS A 322 -5.68 34.90 -24.76
C LYS A 322 -5.63 34.66 -23.25
N GLY A 323 -6.74 34.85 -22.55
CA GLY A 323 -6.86 34.60 -21.12
C GLY A 323 -7.81 35.55 -20.40
N ASP A 324 -7.91 35.37 -19.08
CA ASP A 324 -8.69 36.24 -18.20
C ASP A 324 -7.77 37.21 -17.46
N TYR A 325 -8.16 38.48 -17.43
CA TYR A 325 -7.39 39.58 -16.85
C TYR A 325 -8.27 40.45 -15.97
N PHE A 326 -7.63 41.19 -15.07
CA PHE A 326 -8.24 42.31 -14.38
C PHE A 326 -7.43 43.59 -14.63
N VAL A 327 -8.15 44.71 -14.68
CA VAL A 327 -7.60 46.06 -14.77
C VAL A 327 -7.73 46.71 -13.40
N TYR A 328 -6.67 47.35 -12.92
CA TYR A 328 -6.67 48.08 -11.66
C TYR A 328 -5.85 49.36 -11.82
N THR A 329 -6.44 50.50 -11.51
CA THR A 329 -5.84 51.81 -11.77
C THR A 329 -6.04 52.75 -10.58
N PHE A 330 -5.14 53.71 -10.41
CA PHE A 330 -5.31 54.91 -9.57
C PHE A 330 -4.94 56.13 -10.41
N ALA A 331 -5.84 57.10 -10.55
CA ALA A 331 -5.57 58.30 -11.34
C ALA A 331 -6.16 59.58 -10.73
N ASP A 332 -5.39 60.65 -10.85
CA ASP A 332 -5.73 62.06 -10.63
C ASP A 332 -5.22 62.78 -11.90
N ASP A 333 -6.04 63.15 -12.88
CA ASP A 333 -7.50 63.19 -12.90
C ASP A 333 -8.16 61.92 -13.52
N GLY A 334 -8.47 61.94 -14.82
CA GLY A 334 -9.38 61.01 -15.50
C GLY A 334 -8.70 59.75 -16.03
N ILE A 335 -9.46 58.66 -16.17
CA ILE A 335 -8.95 57.39 -16.69
C ILE A 335 -10.00 56.69 -17.56
N ARG A 336 -9.57 56.09 -18.66
CA ARG A 336 -10.40 55.23 -19.51
C ARG A 336 -9.60 54.01 -19.95
N ALA A 337 -10.16 52.81 -19.80
CA ALA A 337 -9.51 51.56 -20.22
C ALA A 337 -10.33 50.90 -21.31
N LYS A 338 -9.66 50.38 -22.35
CA LYS A 338 -10.27 49.70 -23.50
C LYS A 338 -9.50 48.42 -23.84
N ILE A 339 -10.21 47.43 -24.37
CA ILE A 339 -9.64 46.25 -25.00
C ILE A 339 -10.24 46.10 -26.40
N ASN A 340 -9.41 46.09 -27.45
CA ASN A 340 -9.86 46.07 -28.86
C ASN A 340 -10.95 47.11 -29.14
N ASN A 341 -10.73 48.36 -28.69
CA ASN A 341 -11.66 49.50 -28.76
C ASN A 341 -12.96 49.36 -27.93
N SER A 342 -13.21 48.22 -27.28
CA SER A 342 -14.34 48.06 -26.36
C SER A 342 -14.00 48.66 -25.00
N THR A 343 -14.87 49.53 -24.49
CA THR A 343 -14.63 50.28 -23.25
C THR A 343 -14.91 49.42 -22.01
N LEU A 344 -13.96 49.39 -21.08
CA LEU A 344 -14.02 48.66 -19.81
C LEU A 344 -14.22 49.60 -18.60
N ILE A 345 -13.55 50.75 -18.62
CA ILE A 345 -13.64 51.82 -17.62
C ILE A 345 -13.78 53.12 -18.39
N ASP A 346 -14.72 53.99 -18.02
CA ASP A 346 -14.88 55.31 -18.64
C ASP A 346 -15.13 56.39 -17.58
N ARG A 347 -14.05 56.88 -16.97
CA ARG A 347 -14.07 57.99 -16.01
C ARG A 347 -13.27 59.17 -16.58
N TRP A 348 -13.80 59.80 -17.62
CA TRP A 348 -13.14 60.92 -18.31
C TRP A 348 -13.48 62.29 -17.69
N SER A 349 -13.23 62.43 -16.39
CA SER A 349 -13.53 63.64 -15.61
C SER A 349 -12.46 63.92 -14.54
N SER A 350 -12.43 65.14 -14.01
CA SER A 350 -11.53 65.50 -12.90
C SER A 350 -11.88 64.75 -11.62
N SER A 351 -10.87 64.38 -10.83
CA SER A 351 -11.03 63.69 -9.55
C SER A 351 -9.76 63.82 -8.71
N ALA A 352 -9.90 64.01 -7.39
CA ALA A 352 -8.77 64.07 -6.45
C ALA A 352 -8.16 62.67 -6.12
N GLY A 353 -7.82 61.88 -7.13
CA GLY A 353 -7.24 60.55 -7.01
C GLY A 353 -8.24 59.43 -6.69
N GLN A 354 -8.63 58.65 -7.70
CA GLN A 354 -9.61 57.57 -7.56
C GLN A 354 -9.10 56.23 -8.11
N VAL A 355 -9.46 55.13 -7.43
CA VAL A 355 -9.25 53.76 -7.91
C VAL A 355 -10.37 53.34 -8.86
N ASN A 356 -10.02 52.69 -9.97
CA ASN A 356 -10.98 52.03 -10.86
C ASN A 356 -10.53 50.59 -11.13
N LYS A 357 -11.50 49.69 -11.32
CA LYS A 357 -11.27 48.26 -11.56
C LYS A 357 -12.23 47.70 -12.60
N ALA A 358 -11.77 46.77 -13.43
CA ALA A 358 -12.59 46.08 -14.43
C ALA A 358 -12.08 44.65 -14.69
N LEU A 359 -12.95 43.79 -15.25
CA LEU A 359 -12.63 42.41 -15.62
C LEU A 359 -12.66 42.23 -17.13
N ILE A 360 -11.68 41.51 -17.67
CA ILE A 360 -11.62 41.04 -19.05
C ILE A 360 -11.68 39.52 -18.98
N THR A 361 -12.75 38.91 -19.48
CA THR A 361 -12.94 37.46 -19.46
C THR A 361 -13.08 36.91 -20.87
N ASN A 362 -12.66 35.66 -21.08
CA ASN A 362 -12.77 34.95 -22.35
C ASN A 362 -12.08 35.68 -23.52
N LEU A 363 -10.96 36.36 -23.26
CA LEU A 363 -10.21 37.03 -24.32
C LEU A 363 -9.65 35.97 -25.29
N THR A 364 -10.10 36.01 -26.54
CA THR A 364 -9.66 35.09 -27.60
C THR A 364 -8.57 35.70 -28.47
N GLY A 365 -7.77 34.86 -29.14
CA GLY A 365 -6.67 35.32 -30.00
C GLY A 365 -5.47 35.86 -29.22
N ASN A 366 -4.35 36.08 -29.92
CA ASN A 366 -3.16 36.74 -29.38
C ASN A 366 -3.09 38.17 -29.93
N ASN A 367 -2.26 39.02 -29.31
CA ASN A 367 -2.03 40.39 -29.73
C ASN A 367 -3.27 41.31 -29.68
N ASN A 368 -4.14 41.09 -28.69
CA ASN A 368 -5.26 41.99 -28.41
C ASN A 368 -4.73 43.32 -27.85
N VAL A 369 -5.22 44.45 -28.36
CA VAL A 369 -4.71 45.77 -27.98
C VAL A 369 -5.44 46.28 -26.74
N PHE A 370 -4.72 46.34 -25.61
CA PHE A 370 -5.17 47.03 -24.43
C PHE A 370 -4.71 48.48 -24.47
N GLN A 371 -5.62 49.40 -24.21
CA GLN A 371 -5.39 50.85 -24.17
C GLN A 371 -5.85 51.42 -22.84
N LEU A 372 -5.01 52.23 -22.22
CA LEU A 372 -5.32 53.00 -21.02
C LEU A 372 -5.09 54.48 -21.30
N ASP A 373 -6.16 55.24 -21.42
CA ASP A 373 -6.13 56.69 -21.59
C ASP A 373 -6.15 57.36 -20.22
N TYR A 374 -5.35 58.40 -20.07
CA TYR A 374 -5.24 59.26 -18.88
C TYR A 374 -5.47 60.73 -19.27
N LEU A 375 -6.19 61.44 -18.40
CA LEU A 375 -6.51 62.85 -18.54
C LEU A 375 -5.94 63.61 -17.35
N GLU A 376 -5.20 64.69 -17.61
CA GLU A 376 -4.84 65.71 -16.62
C GLU A 376 -5.54 67.02 -16.97
N LYS A 377 -6.39 67.54 -16.08
CA LYS A 377 -6.99 68.86 -16.27
C LYS A 377 -6.21 69.94 -15.56
N SER A 378 -6.04 69.81 -14.24
CA SER A 378 -5.31 70.78 -13.43
C SER A 378 -4.90 70.17 -12.09
N GLY A 379 -3.71 70.52 -11.60
CA GLY A 379 -3.30 70.17 -10.24
C GLY A 379 -2.22 69.11 -10.22
N ASN A 380 -2.47 67.98 -9.54
CA ASN A 380 -1.47 66.93 -9.40
C ASN A 380 -1.73 65.82 -10.43
N ALA A 381 -0.81 65.68 -11.37
CA ALA A 381 -0.89 64.66 -12.39
C ALA A 381 -0.30 63.32 -11.91
N ILE A 382 -1.18 62.35 -11.60
CA ILE A 382 -0.81 61.04 -11.08
C ILE A 382 -1.57 59.94 -11.85
N VAL A 383 -0.83 58.95 -12.36
CA VAL A 383 -1.42 57.75 -12.97
C VAL A 383 -0.64 56.49 -12.61
N ASN A 384 -1.36 55.53 -12.04
CA ASN A 384 -0.95 54.15 -11.88
C ASN A 384 -1.93 53.26 -12.63
N GLY A 385 -1.44 52.38 -13.50
CA GLY A 385 -2.30 51.50 -14.28
C GLY A 385 -1.70 50.11 -14.47
N ASP A 386 -2.52 49.09 -14.25
CA ASP A 386 -2.14 47.69 -14.38
C ASP A 386 -3.24 46.90 -15.09
N VAL A 387 -2.83 45.99 -15.98
CA VAL A 387 -3.67 44.93 -16.54
C VAL A 387 -2.95 43.60 -16.37
N LEU A 388 -3.50 42.72 -15.55
CA LEU A 388 -2.82 41.52 -15.08
C LEU A 388 -3.71 40.28 -15.22
N PRO A 389 -3.13 39.10 -15.49
CA PRO A 389 -3.87 37.85 -15.40
C PRO A 389 -4.52 37.67 -14.01
N LEU A 390 -5.68 37.01 -13.96
CA LEU A 390 -6.34 36.67 -12.69
C LEU A 390 -5.36 35.96 -11.72
N GLY A 391 -5.45 36.29 -10.44
CA GLY A 391 -4.59 35.77 -9.37
C GLY A 391 -3.22 36.42 -9.19
N GLN A 392 -2.80 37.33 -10.08
CA GLN A 392 -1.71 38.25 -9.77
C GLN A 392 -2.21 39.39 -8.89
N TRP A 393 -1.32 40.01 -8.12
CA TRP A 393 -1.66 41.04 -7.15
C TRP A 393 -1.03 42.38 -7.51
N VAL A 394 -1.80 43.45 -7.41
CA VAL A 394 -1.30 44.84 -7.43
C VAL A 394 -1.23 45.35 -6.00
N GLY A 395 -0.06 45.76 -5.54
CA GLY A 395 0.16 46.35 -4.22
C GLY A 395 0.41 47.85 -4.31
N TYR A 396 -0.44 48.67 -3.69
CA TYR A 396 -0.22 50.11 -3.53
C TYR A 396 0.29 50.41 -2.11
N TYR A 397 1.42 51.10 -2.01
CA TYR A 397 2.10 51.40 -0.75
C TYR A 397 1.99 52.89 -0.41
N TYR A 398 1.82 53.19 0.86
CA TYR A 398 1.62 54.52 1.40
C TYR A 398 2.61 54.78 2.52
N SER A 399 3.27 55.93 2.50
CA SER A 399 4.24 56.36 3.54
C SER A 399 3.54 56.90 4.80
N ASN A 400 2.38 56.31 5.14
CA ASN A 400 1.58 56.58 6.33
C ASN A 400 0.82 55.31 6.74
N ASN A 401 0.25 55.29 7.94
CA ASN A 401 -0.43 54.14 8.54
C ASN A 401 -1.95 54.06 8.26
N SER A 402 -2.47 54.87 7.32
CA SER A 402 -3.91 55.09 7.16
C SER A 402 -4.44 54.88 5.75
N LEU A 403 -3.59 54.45 4.80
CA LEU A 403 -3.93 54.31 3.37
C LEU A 403 -4.48 55.61 2.75
N LYS A 404 -4.12 56.78 3.30
CA LYS A 404 -4.62 58.08 2.83
C LYS A 404 -3.70 58.71 1.78
N GLY A 405 -4.30 59.41 0.84
CA GLY A 405 -3.62 60.14 -0.25
C GLY A 405 -3.32 59.24 -1.45
N ALA A 406 -2.49 59.74 -2.38
CA ALA A 406 -2.01 58.94 -3.50
C ALA A 406 -0.97 57.90 -3.03
N PRO A 407 -0.93 56.71 -3.65
CA PRO A 407 0.14 55.74 -3.40
C PRO A 407 1.52 56.33 -3.64
N ALA A 408 2.43 56.17 -2.69
CA ALA A 408 3.82 56.60 -2.81
C ALA A 408 4.62 55.67 -3.73
N ASN A 409 4.26 54.38 -3.76
CA ASN A 409 4.86 53.40 -4.66
C ASN A 409 3.89 52.24 -4.95
N LYS A 410 4.19 51.41 -5.95
CA LYS A 410 3.43 50.21 -6.28
C LYS A 410 4.31 49.02 -6.61
N SER A 411 3.76 47.82 -6.49
CA SER A 411 4.39 46.57 -6.94
C SER A 411 3.37 45.62 -7.56
N VAL A 412 3.87 44.72 -8.40
CA VAL A 412 3.11 43.57 -8.90
C VAL A 412 3.70 42.31 -8.28
N ILE A 413 2.87 41.53 -7.58
CA ILE A 413 3.27 40.29 -6.94
C ILE A 413 2.66 39.13 -7.73
N LYS A 414 3.50 38.18 -8.14
CA LYS A 414 3.04 36.92 -8.73
C LYS A 414 2.47 36.05 -7.62
N GLY A 415 1.15 36.05 -7.47
CA GLY A 415 0.45 35.05 -6.66
C GLY A 415 0.57 33.66 -7.28
N ASN A 416 0.31 32.62 -6.49
CA ASN A 416 0.04 31.31 -7.08
C ASN A 416 -1.36 31.29 -7.75
N GLN A 417 -1.67 30.23 -8.49
CA GLN A 417 -2.96 30.09 -9.19
C GLN A 417 -4.19 30.17 -8.26
N ASN A 418 -4.00 30.01 -6.95
CA ASN A 418 -5.06 30.04 -5.93
C ASN A 418 -5.07 31.37 -5.14
N GLY A 419 -4.32 32.37 -5.59
CA GLY A 419 -4.29 33.70 -4.97
C GLY A 419 -3.44 33.84 -3.71
N ALA A 420 -2.66 32.83 -3.32
CA ALA A 420 -1.78 32.95 -2.16
C ALA A 420 -0.54 33.79 -2.50
N PHE A 421 -0.10 34.63 -1.55
CA PHE A 421 1.15 35.37 -1.64
C PHE A 421 1.76 35.62 -0.25
N SER A 422 3.05 35.95 -0.21
CA SER A 422 3.73 36.32 1.03
C SER A 422 4.96 37.18 0.78
N PHE A 423 5.31 38.00 1.75
CA PHE A 423 6.60 38.70 1.84
C PHE A 423 7.10 38.70 3.29
N ASP A 424 8.41 38.84 3.44
CA ASP A 424 9.10 39.04 4.72
C ASP A 424 10.23 40.04 4.47
N TYR A 425 9.99 41.31 4.79
CA TYR A 425 10.98 42.37 4.62
C TYR A 425 11.88 42.50 5.87
N GLY A 426 11.58 41.75 6.93
CA GLY A 426 12.25 41.88 8.22
C GLY A 426 12.22 43.33 8.69
N ASN A 427 13.38 43.86 9.07
CA ASN A 427 13.51 45.24 9.54
C ASN A 427 13.83 46.25 8.40
N ASN A 428 13.52 45.94 7.15
CA ASN A 428 13.82 46.80 6.00
C ASN A 428 12.55 47.39 5.39
N ALA A 429 12.69 48.53 4.70
CA ALA A 429 11.62 49.07 3.88
C ALA A 429 11.32 48.15 2.68
N PRO A 430 10.05 48.04 2.23
CA PRO A 430 9.66 47.17 1.13
C PRO A 430 10.29 47.59 -0.21
N MET A 431 10.45 48.91 -0.41
CA MET A 431 11.04 49.51 -1.61
C MET A 431 11.38 50.98 -1.37
N SER A 432 12.17 51.57 -2.27
CA SER A 432 12.50 53.00 -2.23
C SER A 432 11.25 53.89 -2.21
N GLY A 433 11.28 54.97 -1.42
CA GLY A 433 10.15 55.90 -1.24
C GLY A 433 9.13 55.48 -0.17
N ILE A 434 9.23 54.26 0.36
CA ILE A 434 8.43 53.80 1.51
C ILE A 434 9.33 53.76 2.74
N PRO A 435 8.89 54.33 3.89
CA PRO A 435 9.68 54.25 5.11
C PRO A 435 9.76 52.81 5.62
N LYS A 436 10.79 52.52 6.43
CA LYS A 436 10.95 51.21 7.08
C LYS A 436 9.77 50.89 8.01
N ASP A 437 9.40 51.87 8.82
CA ASP A 437 8.35 51.80 9.84
C ASP A 437 7.24 52.82 9.48
N ASN A 438 6.04 52.66 10.04
CA ASN A 438 4.88 53.54 9.83
C ASN A 438 4.38 53.65 8.37
N PHE A 439 4.38 52.55 7.63
CA PHE A 439 3.78 52.47 6.30
C PHE A 439 2.54 51.59 6.28
N SER A 440 1.74 51.71 5.22
CA SER A 440 0.63 50.81 4.95
C SER A 440 0.59 50.43 3.48
N ALA A 441 -0.05 49.31 3.16
CA ALA A 441 -0.19 48.83 1.80
C ALA A 441 -1.58 48.23 1.56
N SER A 442 -2.07 48.34 0.33
CA SER A 442 -3.30 47.70 -0.14
C SER A 442 -2.98 46.82 -1.34
N PHE A 443 -3.14 45.51 -1.17
CA PHE A 443 -2.97 44.51 -2.21
C PHE A 443 -4.33 44.13 -2.78
N SER A 444 -4.48 44.10 -4.10
CA SER A 444 -5.76 43.77 -4.76
C SER A 444 -5.56 42.78 -5.90
N THR A 445 -6.51 41.85 -6.03
CA THR A 445 -6.56 40.86 -7.11
C THR A 445 -8.02 40.50 -7.44
N ALA A 446 -8.20 39.82 -8.56
CA ALA A 446 -9.42 39.11 -8.91
C ALA A 446 -9.11 37.61 -9.06
N LEU A 447 -9.92 36.76 -8.41
CA LEU A 447 -9.75 35.30 -8.40
C LEU A 447 -11.03 34.61 -8.88
N ARG A 448 -10.87 33.54 -9.64
CA ARG A 448 -11.98 32.63 -9.94
C ARG A 448 -12.18 31.69 -8.75
N LEU A 449 -13.26 31.87 -7.99
CA LEU A 449 -13.63 31.09 -6.82
C LEU A 449 -15.06 30.58 -7.02
N GLU A 450 -15.21 29.27 -7.19
CA GLU A 450 -16.54 28.64 -7.28
C GLU A 450 -17.32 28.85 -5.98
N GLN A 451 -18.66 28.81 -6.04
CA GLN A 451 -19.46 28.89 -4.83
C GLN A 451 -19.08 27.77 -3.83
N GLY A 452 -18.96 28.10 -2.55
CA GLY A 452 -18.60 27.13 -1.53
C GLY A 452 -18.02 27.72 -0.27
N GLU A 453 -17.51 26.82 0.58
CA GLU A 453 -16.88 27.18 1.86
C GLU A 453 -15.36 27.28 1.68
N TYR A 454 -14.81 28.43 2.08
CA TYR A 454 -13.38 28.73 1.95
C TYR A 454 -12.78 29.08 3.31
N VAL A 455 -11.50 28.78 3.48
CA VAL A 455 -10.70 29.24 4.61
C VAL A 455 -9.72 30.28 4.10
N ILE A 456 -9.81 31.48 4.67
CA ILE A 456 -8.77 32.50 4.57
C ILE A 456 -7.79 32.26 5.72
N ARG A 457 -6.49 32.26 5.43
CA ARG A 457 -5.42 32.16 6.42
C ARG A 457 -4.37 33.22 6.12
N SER A 458 -4.03 34.02 7.12
CA SER A 458 -3.01 35.05 7.01
C SER A 458 -2.12 35.11 8.23
N VAL A 459 -0.85 35.51 8.04
CA VAL A 459 0.05 35.89 9.14
C VAL A 459 0.51 37.31 8.87
N ALA A 460 0.26 38.23 9.78
CA ALA A 460 0.69 39.63 9.63
C ALA A 460 1.37 40.15 10.90
N ASP A 461 2.47 40.88 10.67
CA ASP A 461 3.21 41.72 11.61
C ASP A 461 3.38 43.07 10.92
N ASP A 462 2.65 44.14 11.22
CA ASP A 462 1.67 44.30 12.30
C ASP A 462 0.21 43.95 11.88
N GLY A 463 -0.53 44.93 11.36
CA GLY A 463 -1.98 44.90 11.22
C GLY A 463 -2.45 44.43 9.84
N ILE A 464 -3.66 43.88 9.78
CA ILE A 464 -4.25 43.37 8.54
C ILE A 464 -5.76 43.61 8.48
N ARG A 465 -6.26 43.93 7.28
CA ARG A 465 -7.69 43.86 6.93
C ARG A 465 -7.86 43.08 5.64
N VAL A 466 -8.89 42.24 5.54
CA VAL A 466 -9.18 41.47 4.32
C VAL A 466 -10.62 41.73 3.89
N TYR A 467 -10.81 41.97 2.60
CA TYR A 467 -12.11 42.16 1.98
C TYR A 467 -12.30 41.16 0.84
N VAL A 468 -13.51 40.62 0.75
CA VAL A 468 -13.97 39.79 -0.37
C VAL A 468 -15.21 40.46 -0.94
N ASP A 469 -15.16 40.82 -2.23
CA ASP A 469 -16.17 41.63 -2.92
C ASP A 469 -16.55 42.89 -2.13
N ASP A 470 -15.52 43.61 -1.71
CA ASP A 470 -15.61 44.86 -0.93
C ASP A 470 -16.26 44.70 0.47
N LYS A 471 -16.57 43.47 0.91
CA LYS A 471 -17.04 43.16 2.28
C LYS A 471 -15.87 42.79 3.18
N LEU A 472 -15.73 43.47 4.32
CA LEU A 472 -14.71 43.20 5.33
C LEU A 472 -14.95 41.84 6.00
N VAL A 473 -13.98 40.93 5.93
CA VAL A 473 -14.05 39.57 6.51
C VAL A 473 -13.04 39.32 7.63
N LEU A 474 -11.96 40.10 7.69
CA LEU A 474 -10.99 40.12 8.78
C LEU A 474 -10.61 41.57 9.08
N ASP A 475 -10.66 41.96 10.36
CA ASP A 475 -10.20 43.26 10.82
C ASP A 475 -9.33 43.14 12.07
N ARG A 476 -8.02 43.32 11.86
CA ARG A 476 -7.01 43.47 12.91
C ARG A 476 -6.11 44.65 12.59
N TRP A 477 -6.69 45.84 12.50
CA TRP A 477 -5.93 47.07 12.26
C TRP A 477 -5.30 47.64 13.54
N GLY A 478 -4.05 47.28 13.81
CA GLY A 478 -3.30 47.74 14.98
C GLY A 478 -1.86 47.24 14.98
N SER A 479 -1.09 47.61 16.00
CA SER A 479 0.27 47.05 16.19
C SER A 479 0.21 45.76 17.00
N GLY A 480 1.08 44.82 16.66
CA GLY A 480 1.27 43.55 17.35
C GLY A 480 2.19 42.64 16.54
N ASN A 481 2.89 41.76 17.25
CA ASN A 481 3.78 40.77 16.63
C ASN A 481 3.06 39.88 15.61
N ALA A 482 3.86 39.25 14.73
CA ALA A 482 3.42 38.24 13.77
C ALA A 482 2.39 37.27 14.37
N LYS A 483 1.14 37.36 13.91
CA LYS A 483 0.01 36.55 14.38
C LYS A 483 -0.72 35.91 13.21
N GLU A 484 -1.01 34.62 13.33
CA GLU A 484 -1.92 33.89 12.45
C GLU A 484 -3.37 34.28 12.75
N ASP A 485 -4.10 34.68 11.72
CA ASP A 485 -5.55 34.83 11.72
C ASP A 485 -6.12 33.95 10.61
N ALA A 486 -7.10 33.10 10.94
CA ALA A 486 -7.74 32.21 9.98
C ALA A 486 -9.24 32.16 10.23
N PHE A 487 -10.03 32.21 9.16
CA PHE A 487 -11.49 32.22 9.24
C PHE A 487 -12.10 31.44 8.08
N LYS A 488 -13.22 30.79 8.35
CA LYS A 488 -14.09 30.19 7.36
C LYS A 488 -15.07 31.25 6.86
N ILE A 489 -15.16 31.40 5.56
CA ILE A 489 -16.12 32.25 4.86
C ILE A 489 -16.94 31.43 3.86
N ASN A 490 -18.10 31.96 3.48
CA ASN A 490 -18.90 31.43 2.38
C ASN A 490 -18.77 32.34 1.18
N ILE A 491 -18.46 31.75 0.02
CA ILE A 491 -18.43 32.43 -1.27
C ILE A 491 -19.65 31.99 -2.07
N SER A 492 -20.33 32.94 -2.69
CA SER A 492 -21.46 32.73 -3.57
C SER A 492 -21.25 33.57 -4.82
N ASP A 493 -21.70 33.08 -5.96
CA ASP A 493 -21.63 33.81 -7.24
C ASP A 493 -22.09 35.26 -7.09
N ARG A 494 -21.30 36.17 -7.65
CA ARG A 494 -21.63 37.60 -7.70
C ARG A 494 -22.84 37.84 -8.59
N ASN A 495 -23.60 38.87 -8.23
CA ASN A 495 -24.74 39.34 -9.03
C ASN A 495 -24.25 40.13 -10.27
N GLU A 496 -23.63 39.42 -11.22
CA GLU A 496 -23.15 39.95 -12.49
C GLU A 496 -24.08 39.53 -13.65
N SER A 497 -24.41 40.48 -14.52
CA SER A 497 -25.21 40.21 -15.73
C SER A 497 -24.47 39.28 -16.69
N ASP A 498 -23.14 39.42 -16.77
CA ASP A 498 -22.25 38.59 -17.57
C ASP A 498 -21.88 37.32 -16.79
N SER A 499 -22.37 36.17 -17.26
CA SER A 499 -22.20 34.89 -16.57
C SER A 499 -20.73 34.46 -16.45
N SER A 500 -19.83 34.91 -17.34
CA SER A 500 -18.40 34.56 -17.25
C SER A 500 -17.66 35.23 -16.10
N LYS A 501 -18.30 36.19 -15.41
CA LYS A 501 -17.74 36.98 -14.30
C LYS A 501 -18.32 36.63 -12.94
N ARG A 502 -19.37 35.80 -12.88
CA ARG A 502 -20.12 35.51 -11.64
C ARG A 502 -19.27 34.83 -10.58
N ASP A 503 -18.37 33.94 -10.98
CA ASP A 503 -17.44 33.21 -10.12
C ASP A 503 -16.10 33.94 -9.93
N ILE A 504 -15.98 35.21 -10.36
CA ILE A 504 -14.75 36.01 -10.21
C ILE A 504 -14.92 37.00 -9.07
N HIS A 505 -14.20 36.77 -7.98
CA HIS A 505 -14.29 37.54 -6.75
C HIS A 505 -13.12 38.52 -6.60
N TRP A 506 -13.41 39.74 -6.13
CA TRP A 506 -12.39 40.73 -5.80
C TRP A 506 -11.86 40.49 -4.40
N ILE A 507 -10.55 40.32 -4.26
CA ILE A 507 -9.90 40.18 -2.95
C ILE A 507 -9.00 41.37 -2.72
N ARG A 508 -9.19 42.04 -1.58
CA ARG A 508 -8.31 43.12 -1.11
C ARG A 508 -7.72 42.77 0.25
N VAL A 509 -6.41 42.86 0.37
CA VAL A 509 -5.67 42.68 1.62
C VAL A 509 -4.96 43.99 1.94
N GLU A 510 -5.40 44.64 3.00
CA GLU A 510 -4.76 45.83 3.55
C GLU A 510 -3.80 45.42 4.66
N TYR A 511 -2.64 46.05 4.70
CA TYR A 511 -1.55 45.74 5.63
C TYR A 511 -1.00 47.01 6.25
N LEU A 512 -0.67 46.93 7.54
CA LEU A 512 -0.10 48.01 8.35
C LEU A 512 1.23 47.53 8.95
N GLU A 513 2.26 48.34 8.79
CA GLU A 513 3.52 48.24 9.52
C GLU A 513 3.68 49.50 10.39
N LYS A 514 3.71 49.35 11.72
CA LYS A 514 4.00 50.46 12.63
C LYS A 514 5.46 50.49 13.01
N THR A 515 5.97 49.40 13.57
CA THR A 515 7.35 49.31 14.07
C THR A 515 7.86 47.88 14.07
N GLY A 516 9.10 47.67 13.64
CA GLY A 516 9.81 46.41 13.83
C GLY A 516 9.89 45.59 12.56
N LYS A 517 9.36 44.37 12.58
CA LYS A 517 9.48 43.42 11.46
C LYS A 517 8.25 43.48 10.58
N SER A 518 8.45 43.77 9.30
CA SER A 518 7.39 43.73 8.31
C SER A 518 7.24 42.36 7.65
N LYS A 519 6.09 41.73 7.87
CA LYS A 519 5.78 40.40 7.34
C LYS A 519 4.29 40.23 7.06
N LEU A 520 3.98 39.64 5.89
CA LEU A 520 2.62 39.24 5.53
C LEU A 520 2.63 37.90 4.79
N SER A 521 1.73 37.01 5.14
CA SER A 521 1.28 35.92 4.29
C SER A 521 -0.23 35.91 4.19
N PHE A 522 -0.75 35.52 3.03
CA PHE A 522 -2.17 35.40 2.74
C PHE A 522 -2.43 34.18 1.86
N ASP A 523 -3.46 33.41 2.18
CA ASP A 523 -3.93 32.24 1.43
C ASP A 523 -5.45 32.15 1.57
N ILE A 524 -6.13 31.76 0.47
CA ILE A 524 -7.57 31.50 0.44
C ILE A 524 -7.81 30.18 -0.30
N LYS A 525 -8.45 29.21 0.36
CA LYS A 525 -8.63 27.86 -0.21
C LYS A 525 -9.99 27.26 0.10
N PRO A 526 -10.53 26.42 -0.79
CA PRO A 526 -11.67 25.58 -0.47
C PRO A 526 -11.41 24.76 0.81
N ILE A 527 -12.41 24.64 1.67
CA ILE A 527 -12.28 24.00 2.98
C ILE A 527 -11.71 22.57 2.89
N ASN A 528 -12.09 21.81 1.87
CA ASN A 528 -11.65 20.43 1.64
C ASN A 528 -10.15 20.29 1.31
N GLN A 529 -9.49 21.37 0.86
CA GLN A 529 -8.04 21.42 0.64
C GLN A 529 -7.28 21.79 1.92
N VAL A 530 -7.97 22.30 2.94
CA VAL A 530 -7.38 22.70 4.23
C VAL A 530 -7.56 21.61 5.28
N VAL A 531 -8.64 20.82 5.23
CA VAL A 531 -8.81 19.66 6.11
C VAL A 531 -7.73 18.61 5.83
N SER A 532 -7.03 18.15 6.88
CA SER A 532 -5.90 17.22 6.78
C SER A 532 -6.23 15.84 7.38
N ARG A 533 -5.38 14.83 7.12
CA ARG A 533 -5.51 13.49 7.74
C ARG A 533 -4.97 13.41 9.17
N ASN A 534 -3.89 14.14 9.44
CA ASN A 534 -3.10 13.96 10.67
C ASN A 534 -3.46 14.96 11.77
N GLU A 535 -4.21 16.00 11.43
CA GLU A 535 -4.56 17.10 12.33
C GLU A 535 -6.01 17.52 12.09
N TRP A 536 -6.69 17.81 13.19
CA TRP A 536 -8.02 18.41 13.19
C TRP A 536 -7.94 19.88 12.76
N MET A 537 -9.01 20.33 12.12
CA MET A 537 -9.32 21.74 11.89
C MET A 537 -10.57 22.09 12.66
N SER A 538 -10.47 23.03 13.59
CA SER A 538 -11.56 23.52 14.43
C SER A 538 -12.06 24.85 13.90
N ILE A 539 -13.37 25.04 13.86
CA ILE A 539 -14.02 26.29 13.44
C ILE A 539 -14.96 26.71 14.56
N PHE A 540 -14.76 27.89 15.15
CA PHE A 540 -15.56 28.39 16.26
C PHE A 540 -16.48 29.53 15.81
N TYR A 541 -17.75 29.48 16.23
CA TYR A 541 -18.78 30.45 15.88
C TYR A 541 -19.34 31.11 17.15
N PRO A 542 -19.51 32.43 17.18
CA PRO A 542 -20.07 33.15 18.34
C PRO A 542 -21.61 33.07 18.39
N ASN A 543 -22.16 31.90 18.05
CA ASN A 543 -23.59 31.61 18.01
C ASN A 543 -23.81 30.09 18.14
N ASN A 544 -25.05 29.66 18.33
CA ASN A 544 -25.42 28.25 18.56
C ASN A 544 -25.85 27.48 17.29
N ASN A 545 -25.67 28.06 16.10
CA ASN A 545 -26.23 27.52 14.85
C ASN A 545 -25.21 27.40 13.71
N LEU A 546 -23.90 27.48 13.99
CA LEU A 546 -22.81 27.33 13.02
C LEU A 546 -22.91 28.32 11.83
N SER A 547 -23.41 29.53 12.08
CA SER A 547 -23.65 30.52 11.03
C SER A 547 -22.63 31.66 11.02
N GLY A 548 -22.49 32.32 9.86
CA GLY A 548 -21.56 33.43 9.66
C GLY A 548 -20.11 32.99 9.46
N ASN A 549 -19.18 33.93 9.67
CA ASN A 549 -17.74 33.67 9.57
C ASN A 549 -17.26 33.00 10.87
N GLY A 550 -16.61 31.85 10.76
CA GLY A 550 -16.10 31.11 11.91
C GLY A 550 -14.59 31.25 12.04
N THR A 551 -14.07 31.39 13.26
CA THR A 551 -12.62 31.47 13.53
C THR A 551 -11.99 30.08 13.46
N VAL A 552 -10.95 29.90 12.65
CA VAL A 552 -10.33 28.60 12.34
C VAL A 552 -9.03 28.40 13.12
N ILE A 553 -8.84 27.21 13.70
CA ILE A 553 -7.61 26.75 14.35
C ILE A 553 -7.26 25.36 13.83
N GLY A 554 -5.97 25.08 13.59
CA GLY A 554 -5.55 23.80 13.02
C GLY A 554 -5.82 23.70 11.53
N GLY A 555 -5.80 22.47 11.01
CA GLY A 555 -5.79 22.20 9.58
C GLY A 555 -4.42 22.40 8.92
N LEU A 556 -4.37 22.09 7.62
CA LEU A 556 -3.15 22.10 6.82
C LEU A 556 -2.46 23.48 6.89
N LYS A 557 -1.15 23.47 7.16
CA LYS A 557 -0.28 24.65 7.32
C LYS A 557 -0.63 25.61 8.47
N SER A 558 -1.50 25.24 9.41
CA SER A 558 -1.69 26.07 10.61
C SER A 558 -0.45 26.08 11.50
N GLN A 559 -0.18 27.24 12.10
CA GLN A 559 0.81 27.39 13.17
C GLN A 559 0.33 26.76 14.49
N ASN A 560 -0.99 26.68 14.70
CA ASN A 560 -1.61 26.13 15.90
C ASN A 560 -2.18 24.73 15.62
N LYS A 561 -1.40 23.68 15.91
CA LYS A 561 -1.80 22.29 15.63
C LYS A 561 -2.88 21.79 16.58
N VAL A 562 -3.85 21.05 16.04
CA VAL A 562 -4.89 20.36 16.83
C VAL A 562 -4.81 18.87 16.55
N SER A 563 -4.23 18.11 17.49
CA SER A 563 -4.04 16.66 17.32
C SER A 563 -5.22 15.84 17.81
N THR A 564 -5.99 16.34 18.78
CA THR A 564 -7.13 15.64 19.39
C THR A 564 -8.26 16.63 19.71
N ILE A 565 -9.50 16.12 19.80
CA ILE A 565 -10.65 16.88 20.32
C ILE A 565 -10.83 16.44 21.78
N GLN A 566 -10.22 17.17 22.71
CA GLN A 566 -10.27 16.93 24.16
C GLN A 566 -10.38 18.27 24.91
N TYR A 567 -11.37 19.07 24.55
CA TYR A 567 -11.53 20.41 25.07
C TYR A 567 -12.28 20.41 26.40
N GLN A 568 -11.72 21.15 27.35
CA GLN A 568 -12.28 21.36 28.68
C GLN A 568 -12.19 22.84 29.03
N TRP A 569 -13.02 23.66 28.39
CA TRP A 569 -12.99 25.11 28.60
C TRP A 569 -13.60 25.49 29.96
N ASN A 570 -14.39 24.60 30.57
CA ASN A 570 -15.14 24.90 31.79
C ASN A 570 -16.01 26.15 31.54
N LYS A 571 -15.94 27.17 32.42
CA LYS A 571 -16.66 28.44 32.26
C LYS A 571 -15.91 29.51 31.45
N ASN A 572 -14.88 29.11 30.69
CA ASN A 572 -14.08 30.04 29.88
C ASN A 572 -14.47 29.95 28.41
N ALA A 573 -14.23 31.04 27.67
CA ALA A 573 -14.37 31.04 26.22
C ALA A 573 -13.28 30.18 25.56
N PRO A 574 -13.57 29.53 24.41
CA PRO A 574 -12.58 28.71 23.73
C PRO A 574 -11.41 29.52 23.20
N ILE A 575 -11.69 30.71 22.68
CA ILE A 575 -10.74 31.68 22.15
C ILE A 575 -11.31 33.11 22.22
N ALA A 576 -10.46 34.12 22.05
CA ALA A 576 -10.87 35.51 22.00
C ALA A 576 -11.90 35.75 20.89
N GLY A 577 -12.96 36.51 21.19
CA GLY A 577 -14.06 36.82 20.26
C GLY A 577 -15.20 35.80 20.25
N ILE A 578 -15.04 34.64 20.91
CA ILE A 578 -16.10 33.66 21.11
C ILE A 578 -16.65 33.82 22.54
N PRO A 579 -17.98 33.81 22.76
CA PRO A 579 -18.55 33.92 24.09
C PRO A 579 -18.26 32.65 24.93
N LYS A 580 -18.38 32.77 26.26
CA LYS A 580 -18.23 31.65 27.20
C LYS A 580 -19.32 30.60 27.03
N ASP A 581 -20.55 31.07 26.84
CA ASP A 581 -21.76 30.29 26.61
C ASP A 581 -22.38 30.69 25.26
N ASN A 582 -23.31 29.89 24.73
CA ASN A 582 -24.00 30.14 23.45
C ASN A 582 -23.07 30.23 22.23
N PHE A 583 -22.04 29.39 22.20
CA PHE A 583 -21.17 29.22 21.03
C PHE A 583 -21.34 27.84 20.41
N SER A 584 -20.82 27.68 19.19
CA SER A 584 -20.76 26.38 18.53
C SER A 584 -19.42 26.22 17.84
N ALA A 585 -19.03 24.97 17.60
CA ALA A 585 -17.78 24.64 16.93
C ALA A 585 -17.97 23.48 15.94
N SER A 586 -17.17 23.46 14.88
CA SER A 586 -17.05 22.32 13.96
C SER A 586 -15.61 21.84 13.93
N PHE A 587 -15.41 20.54 14.09
CA PHE A 587 -14.11 19.89 14.02
C PHE A 587 -14.07 18.96 12.80
N LEU A 588 -13.13 19.19 11.90
CA LEU A 588 -13.01 18.46 10.65
C LEU A 588 -11.66 17.76 10.55
N ARG A 589 -11.67 16.50 10.12
CA ARG A 589 -10.47 15.72 9.78
C ARG A 589 -10.79 14.77 8.63
N LYS A 590 -9.78 14.47 7.80
CA LYS A 590 -9.87 13.41 6.80
C LYS A 590 -9.50 12.06 7.40
N VAL A 591 -10.20 11.01 6.99
CA VAL A 591 -9.80 9.62 7.22
C VAL A 591 -9.63 8.90 5.88
N SER A 592 -8.87 7.82 5.89
CA SER A 592 -8.61 7.00 4.71
C SER A 592 -9.75 6.03 4.43
N GLY A 593 -10.11 5.90 3.16
CA GLY A 593 -11.01 4.90 2.64
C GLY A 593 -10.30 3.55 2.44
N SER A 594 -10.75 2.53 3.18
CA SER A 594 -10.34 1.10 3.12
C SER A 594 -10.72 0.33 4.40
N SER A 595 -11.17 1.03 5.44
CA SER A 595 -11.55 0.46 6.73
C SER A 595 -12.92 0.98 7.15
N ASP A 596 -13.67 0.17 7.90
CA ASP A 596 -14.81 0.67 8.66
C ASP A 596 -14.32 1.39 9.92
N TYR A 597 -15.10 2.36 10.37
CA TYR A 597 -14.76 3.20 11.52
C TYR A 597 -15.85 3.15 12.57
N PHE A 598 -15.50 3.52 13.79
CA PHE A 598 -16.45 3.89 14.81
C PHE A 598 -16.10 5.26 15.38
N VAL A 599 -17.13 5.95 15.88
CA VAL A 599 -17.00 7.23 16.57
C VAL A 599 -17.49 7.05 17.99
N SER A 600 -16.76 7.63 18.94
CA SER A 600 -17.21 7.79 20.32
C SER A 600 -16.98 9.23 20.74
N THR A 601 -17.99 9.82 21.36
CA THR A 601 -17.97 11.20 21.83
C THR A 601 -18.41 11.28 23.29
N PHE A 602 -17.93 12.28 24.01
CA PHE A 602 -18.48 12.77 25.27
C PHE A 602 -18.63 14.28 25.14
N ALA A 603 -19.85 14.78 25.31
CA ALA A 603 -20.13 16.22 25.26
C ALA A 603 -21.11 16.60 26.35
N ASP A 604 -20.85 17.73 27.01
CA ASP A 604 -21.75 18.26 28.03
C ASP A 604 -23.07 18.73 27.41
N ASP A 605 -23.02 19.56 26.38
CA ASP A 605 -24.19 20.01 25.63
C ASP A 605 -24.31 19.27 24.28
N GLY A 606 -24.63 19.97 23.18
CA GLY A 606 -25.04 19.33 21.94
C GLY A 606 -23.86 18.80 21.14
N ILE A 607 -24.05 17.63 20.50
CA ILE A 607 -23.06 17.04 19.60
C ILE A 607 -23.76 16.51 18.35
N ARG A 608 -23.12 16.69 17.19
CA ARG A 608 -23.52 16.07 15.94
C ARG A 608 -22.29 15.55 15.23
N VAL A 609 -22.36 14.34 14.70
CA VAL A 609 -21.26 13.73 13.93
C VAL A 609 -21.75 13.43 12.53
N LYS A 610 -20.99 13.88 11.53
CA LYS A 610 -21.22 13.65 10.11
C LYS A 610 -20.01 12.97 9.48
N PHE A 611 -20.27 12.09 8.53
CA PHE A 611 -19.27 11.45 7.67
C PHE A 611 -19.69 11.65 6.22
N ASP A 612 -18.87 12.36 5.42
CA ASP A 612 -19.21 12.83 4.06
C ASP A 612 -20.62 13.41 3.96
N ASN A 613 -20.92 14.37 4.84
CA ASN A 613 -22.22 15.04 4.98
C ASN A 613 -23.39 14.16 5.47
N LYS A 614 -23.21 12.85 5.65
CA LYS A 614 -24.22 11.98 6.27
C LYS A 614 -24.13 12.05 7.79
N THR A 615 -25.22 12.46 8.44
CA THR A 615 -25.32 12.52 9.91
C THR A 615 -25.42 11.11 10.52
N LEU A 616 -24.57 10.84 11.51
CA LEU A 616 -24.45 9.58 12.24
C LEU A 616 -24.94 9.69 13.69
N ILE A 617 -24.65 10.82 14.34
CA ILE A 617 -25.11 11.19 15.68
C ILE A 617 -25.75 12.58 15.53
N ASP A 618 -26.96 12.77 16.06
CA ASP A 618 -27.63 14.07 16.06
C ASP A 618 -28.30 14.35 17.41
N ARG A 619 -27.52 14.90 18.34
CA ARG A 619 -28.00 15.35 19.65
C ARG A 619 -27.75 16.84 19.77
N TRP A 620 -28.36 17.64 18.91
CA TRP A 620 -28.23 19.10 18.91
C TRP A 620 -29.13 19.77 19.96
N LYS A 621 -28.94 19.37 21.22
CA LYS A 621 -29.68 19.87 22.39
C LYS A 621 -28.80 19.82 23.64
N SER A 622 -29.12 20.65 24.62
CA SER A 622 -28.39 20.70 25.90
C SER A 622 -28.47 19.37 26.65
N SER A 623 -27.40 19.02 27.36
CA SER A 623 -27.35 17.84 28.24
C SER A 623 -26.38 18.08 29.42
N SER A 624 -26.12 17.06 30.22
CA SER A 624 -25.21 17.15 31.38
C SER A 624 -24.10 16.10 31.31
N GLY A 625 -23.33 16.10 30.22
CA GLY A 625 -22.21 15.17 30.01
C GLY A 625 -22.67 13.80 29.52
N THR A 626 -22.85 13.65 28.22
CA THR A 626 -23.43 12.44 27.61
C THR A 626 -22.44 11.77 26.66
N PHE A 627 -22.37 10.43 26.72
CA PHE A 627 -21.64 9.62 25.73
C PHE A 627 -22.53 9.27 24.55
N ASP A 628 -22.02 9.46 23.34
CA ASP A 628 -22.65 9.01 22.10
C ASP A 628 -21.67 8.17 21.27
N LYS A 629 -22.18 7.23 20.48
CA LYS A 629 -21.37 6.34 19.65
C LYS A 629 -22.07 5.96 18.36
N ALA A 630 -21.31 5.78 17.28
CA ALA A 630 -21.82 5.38 15.97
C ALA A 630 -20.81 4.55 15.18
N ILE A 631 -21.30 3.78 14.21
CA ILE A 631 -20.49 2.98 13.28
C ILE A 631 -20.57 3.58 11.88
N VAL A 632 -19.43 3.68 11.21
CA VAL A 632 -19.28 4.04 9.79
C VAL A 632 -18.93 2.78 9.01
N ARG A 633 -19.81 2.37 8.09
CA ARG A 633 -19.69 1.11 7.33
C ARG A 633 -19.47 1.38 5.85
N GLY A 634 -18.75 0.48 5.19
CA GLY A 634 -18.61 0.45 3.74
C GLY A 634 -17.90 1.68 3.19
N VAL A 635 -16.88 2.19 3.90
CA VAL A 635 -16.12 3.36 3.47
C VAL A 635 -15.37 3.01 2.19
N SER A 636 -15.75 3.65 1.07
CA SER A 636 -15.10 3.46 -0.22
C SER A 636 -13.62 3.84 -0.18
N THR A 637 -12.83 3.46 -1.18
CA THR A 637 -11.43 3.91 -1.27
C THR A 637 -11.36 5.42 -1.53
N GLY A 638 -10.41 6.12 -0.90
CA GLY A 638 -10.25 7.58 -1.08
C GLY A 638 -10.03 8.34 0.23
N GLU A 639 -10.25 9.65 0.20
CA GLU A 639 -10.28 10.50 1.40
C GLU A 639 -11.71 10.86 1.76
N HIS A 640 -12.07 10.72 3.03
CA HIS A 640 -13.40 10.98 3.54
C HIS A 640 -13.34 12.02 4.65
N ILE A 641 -14.28 12.96 4.69
CA ILE A 641 -14.31 14.02 5.70
C ILE A 641 -15.23 13.61 6.84
N THR A 642 -14.69 13.58 8.05
CA THR A 642 -15.47 13.52 9.29
C THR A 642 -15.61 14.92 9.86
N GLN A 643 -16.84 15.32 10.15
CA GLN A 643 -17.18 16.58 10.80
C GLN A 643 -17.90 16.30 12.12
N ILE A 644 -17.39 16.87 13.21
CA ILE A 644 -18.00 16.82 14.53
C ILE A 644 -18.41 18.24 14.89
N ASP A 645 -19.71 18.49 14.95
CA ASP A 645 -20.26 19.76 15.39
C ASP A 645 -20.55 19.68 16.90
N TYR A 646 -20.19 20.72 17.64
CA TYR A 646 -20.41 20.88 19.06
C TYR A 646 -21.19 22.17 19.34
N LEU A 647 -22.09 22.11 20.30
CA LEU A 647 -22.90 23.23 20.79
C LEU A 647 -22.64 23.39 22.27
N GLU A 648 -22.23 24.60 22.69
CA GLU A 648 -22.24 25.03 24.09
C GLU A 648 -23.41 26.00 24.29
N LYS A 649 -24.36 25.65 25.14
CA LYS A 649 -25.53 26.49 25.44
C LYS A 649 -25.34 27.24 26.75
N SER A 650 -24.93 26.55 27.81
CA SER A 650 -24.66 27.16 29.11
C SER A 650 -23.89 26.24 30.04
N GLY A 651 -22.94 26.79 30.81
CA GLY A 651 -22.35 26.10 31.95
C GLY A 651 -20.87 25.80 31.72
N ASN A 652 -20.51 24.52 31.78
CA ASN A 652 -19.12 24.09 31.65
C ASN A 652 -18.92 23.39 30.31
N ALA A 653 -18.23 24.04 29.37
CA ALA A 653 -18.04 23.48 28.03
C ALA A 653 -17.00 22.35 28.00
N TYR A 654 -17.43 21.15 27.62
CA TYR A 654 -16.62 19.95 27.49
C TYR A 654 -16.93 19.18 26.20
N VAL A 655 -15.90 18.87 25.41
CA VAL A 655 -16.04 17.97 24.27
C VAL A 655 -14.82 17.07 24.09
N PHE A 656 -15.10 15.77 24.08
CA PHE A 656 -14.16 14.72 23.69
C PHE A 656 -14.75 13.98 22.51
N SER A 657 -13.99 13.80 21.43
CA SER A 657 -14.49 13.03 20.30
C SER A 657 -13.36 12.47 19.46
N GLU A 658 -13.47 11.19 19.11
CA GLU A 658 -12.54 10.56 18.19
C GLU A 658 -13.26 9.61 17.23
N ILE A 659 -12.77 9.57 15.99
CA ILE A 659 -13.12 8.58 14.98
C ILE A 659 -11.92 7.65 14.75
N GLN A 660 -12.15 6.35 14.85
CA GLN A 660 -11.09 5.32 14.81
C GLN A 660 -11.50 4.10 13.98
N PRO A 661 -10.57 3.45 13.27
CA PRO A 661 -10.83 2.18 12.61
C PRO A 661 -11.38 1.14 13.60
N LEU A 662 -12.24 0.23 13.15
CA LEU A 662 -12.74 -0.86 14.00
C LEU A 662 -11.59 -1.64 14.66
N GLY A 663 -11.74 -1.96 15.94
CA GLY A 663 -10.77 -2.66 16.78
C GLY A 663 -9.72 -1.78 17.48
N ASN A 664 -9.53 -0.52 17.06
CA ASN A 664 -8.81 0.45 17.89
C ASN A 664 -9.64 0.80 19.13
N TRP A 665 -8.99 1.25 20.21
CA TRP A 665 -9.69 1.61 21.45
C TRP A 665 -9.59 3.11 21.72
N ILE A 666 -10.66 3.67 22.27
CA ILE A 666 -10.68 5.01 22.87
C ILE A 666 -10.85 4.85 24.38
N GLY A 667 -9.87 5.28 25.17
CA GLY A 667 -9.90 5.28 26.63
C GLY A 667 -10.23 6.65 27.19
N TYR A 668 -11.24 6.74 28.05
CA TYR A 668 -11.62 7.95 28.80
C TYR A 668 -11.22 7.76 30.27
N TYR A 669 -10.46 8.70 30.82
CA TYR A 669 -9.88 8.58 32.17
C TYR A 669 -10.53 9.55 33.17
N TYR A 670 -10.61 9.15 34.44
CA TYR A 670 -11.26 9.89 35.52
C TYR A 670 -10.39 9.85 36.79
N ASN A 671 -10.38 10.95 37.55
CA ASN A 671 -9.68 11.05 38.83
C ASN A 671 -10.55 10.57 40.02
N ASN A 672 -11.27 9.47 39.81
CA ASN A 672 -12.07 8.77 40.82
C ASN A 672 -12.19 7.29 40.42
N LYS A 673 -12.67 6.42 41.32
CA LYS A 673 -12.77 4.95 41.07
C LYS A 673 -14.09 4.51 40.45
N ASN A 674 -15.05 5.41 40.26
CA ASN A 674 -16.43 5.07 39.94
C ASN A 674 -16.89 5.61 38.57
N LEU A 675 -15.96 6.08 37.72
CA LEU A 675 -16.25 6.64 36.40
C LEU A 675 -17.28 7.78 36.44
N SER A 676 -17.29 8.55 37.54
CA SER A 676 -18.28 9.60 37.77
C SER A 676 -17.80 10.96 37.24
N GLY A 677 -18.74 11.78 36.76
CA GLY A 677 -18.47 13.11 36.23
C GLY A 677 -17.87 13.12 34.83
N THR A 678 -17.17 14.20 34.50
CA THR A 678 -16.52 14.41 33.20
C THR A 678 -15.16 13.71 33.13
N PRO A 679 -14.80 13.04 32.01
CA PRO A 679 -13.44 12.56 31.81
C PRO A 679 -12.41 13.69 31.90
N VAL A 680 -11.27 13.44 32.54
CA VAL A 680 -10.18 14.43 32.65
C VAL A 680 -9.27 14.43 31.41
N THR A 681 -9.24 13.34 30.66
CA THR A 681 -8.51 13.20 29.39
C THR A 681 -8.99 11.95 28.64
N SER A 682 -8.62 11.82 27.37
CA SER A 682 -8.79 10.58 26.61
C SER A 682 -7.52 10.16 25.86
N ASN A 683 -7.46 8.91 25.41
CA ASN A 683 -6.34 8.40 24.61
C ASN A 683 -6.82 7.37 23.59
N VAL A 684 -6.13 7.31 22.45
CA VAL A 684 -6.35 6.29 21.42
C VAL A 684 -5.29 5.20 21.56
N ILE A 685 -5.71 3.95 21.57
CA ILE A 685 -4.85 2.78 21.59
C ILE A 685 -5.04 2.03 20.26
N ASN A 686 -4.02 2.06 19.42
CA ASN A 686 -4.03 1.40 18.11
C ASN A 686 -3.90 -0.10 18.29
N ASN A 687 -4.95 -0.85 17.93
CA ASN A 687 -5.03 -2.28 18.24
C ASN A 687 -6.01 -3.06 17.34
N SER A 688 -6.25 -2.57 16.12
CA SER A 688 -7.24 -3.11 15.18
C SER A 688 -7.22 -4.64 15.04
N ASN A 689 -6.02 -5.24 15.02
CA ASN A 689 -5.82 -6.65 14.70
C ASN A 689 -5.83 -7.60 15.92
N SER A 690 -5.97 -7.09 17.16
CA SER A 690 -5.93 -7.94 18.36
C SER A 690 -7.29 -8.06 19.05
N ASN A 691 -7.62 -9.24 19.57
CA ASN A 691 -8.78 -9.44 20.45
C ASN A 691 -8.44 -9.21 21.93
N THR A 692 -7.31 -8.56 22.20
CA THR A 692 -6.84 -8.27 23.55
C THR A 692 -6.78 -6.78 23.80
N LEU A 693 -6.90 -6.34 25.05
CA LEU A 693 -6.57 -5.00 25.51
C LEU A 693 -5.66 -5.13 26.72
N THR A 694 -4.39 -4.75 26.58
CA THR A 694 -3.42 -4.82 27.67
C THR A 694 -2.89 -3.43 27.96
N GLN A 695 -2.93 -3.01 29.22
CA GLN A 695 -2.33 -1.77 29.70
C GLN A 695 -1.57 -2.05 31.00
N ASN A 696 -0.31 -1.63 31.07
CA ASN A 696 0.53 -1.78 32.26
C ASN A 696 1.17 -0.43 32.57
N TYR A 697 0.59 0.29 33.52
CA TYR A 697 1.09 1.59 33.96
C TYR A 697 2.06 1.46 35.14
N GLY A 698 2.16 0.27 35.74
CA GLY A 698 2.98 0.03 36.92
C GLY A 698 2.58 0.97 38.05
N LYS A 699 3.55 1.64 38.67
CA LYS A 699 3.31 2.64 39.73
C LYS A 699 3.20 4.08 39.20
N ASN A 700 2.92 4.28 37.92
CA ASN A 700 2.82 5.59 37.30
C ASN A 700 1.38 5.91 36.92
N ALA A 701 1.06 7.19 36.80
CA ALA A 701 -0.18 7.62 36.17
C ALA A 701 -0.25 7.14 34.71
N PRO A 702 -1.44 6.77 34.20
CA PRO A 702 -1.58 6.24 32.84
C PRO A 702 -1.25 7.27 31.76
N ILE A 703 -1.57 8.53 32.03
CA ILE A 703 -1.36 9.67 31.13
C ILE A 703 -1.40 10.96 31.96
N SER A 704 -0.84 12.05 31.43
CA SER A 704 -0.88 13.37 32.06
C SER A 704 -2.30 13.79 32.45
N LYS A 705 -2.44 14.52 33.58
CA LYS A 705 -3.69 14.95 34.25
C LYS A 705 -4.48 13.86 34.99
N VAL A 706 -4.09 12.59 34.85
CA VAL A 706 -4.70 11.48 35.61
C VAL A 706 -3.89 11.24 36.87
N ASN A 707 -4.57 10.98 37.99
CA ASN A 707 -3.92 10.59 39.23
C ASN A 707 -3.15 9.28 39.05
N LYS A 708 -2.06 9.11 39.80
CA LYS A 708 -1.32 7.85 39.84
C LYS A 708 -2.16 6.71 40.41
N ASP A 709 -2.83 6.98 41.52
CA ASP A 709 -3.70 6.07 42.26
C ASP A 709 -5.11 6.69 42.34
N ASN A 710 -6.13 5.90 42.68
CA ASN A 710 -7.52 6.36 42.78
C ASN A 710 -8.09 6.92 41.46
N PHE A 711 -7.77 6.29 40.33
CA PHE A 711 -8.31 6.66 39.02
C PHE A 711 -9.15 5.53 38.42
N SER A 712 -9.93 5.85 37.40
CA SER A 712 -10.65 4.86 36.59
C SER A 712 -10.59 5.21 35.11
N ALA A 713 -10.80 4.20 34.28
CA ALA A 713 -10.79 4.32 32.84
C ALA A 713 -11.94 3.52 32.20
N LYS A 714 -12.57 4.12 31.19
CA LYS A 714 -13.55 3.48 30.31
C LYS A 714 -12.96 3.38 28.92
N PHE A 715 -12.65 2.16 28.48
CA PHE A 715 -12.18 1.87 27.13
C PHE A 715 -13.34 1.39 26.27
N VAL A 716 -13.49 1.97 25.08
CA VAL A 716 -14.56 1.62 24.14
C VAL A 716 -13.95 1.28 22.78
N THR A 717 -14.46 0.21 22.17
CA THR A 717 -14.18 -0.15 20.77
C THR A 717 -15.42 -0.73 20.11
N ALA A 718 -15.44 -0.73 18.78
CA ALA A 718 -16.32 -1.58 17.99
C ALA A 718 -15.45 -2.50 17.13
N LYS A 719 -15.79 -3.79 17.08
CA LYS A 719 -14.94 -4.79 16.41
C LYS A 719 -15.76 -5.88 15.75
N ARG A 720 -15.22 -6.45 14.67
CA ARG A 720 -15.78 -7.62 14.01
C ARG A 720 -15.44 -8.91 14.78
N LEU A 721 -16.46 -9.60 15.30
CA LEU A 721 -16.36 -10.91 15.95
C LEU A 721 -17.41 -11.84 15.33
N ASN A 722 -16.96 -12.94 14.71
CA ASN A 722 -17.89 -13.90 14.11
C ASN A 722 -18.83 -14.51 15.17
N ALA A 723 -20.05 -14.86 14.78
CA ALA A 723 -20.93 -15.61 15.66
C ALA A 723 -20.27 -16.91 16.16
N GLY A 724 -20.32 -17.16 17.48
CA GLY A 724 -19.66 -18.30 18.09
C GLY A 724 -19.54 -18.20 19.61
N GLU A 725 -18.99 -19.24 20.23
CA GLU A 725 -18.63 -19.20 21.66
C GLU A 725 -17.26 -18.55 21.84
N TYR A 726 -17.14 -17.71 22.87
CA TYR A 726 -15.94 -16.98 23.21
C TYR A 726 -15.65 -17.10 24.70
N ILE A 727 -14.36 -17.21 25.05
CA ILE A 727 -13.88 -17.00 26.40
C ILE A 727 -13.53 -15.53 26.54
N ILE A 728 -14.21 -14.85 27.47
CA ILE A 728 -13.93 -13.46 27.83
C ILE A 728 -13.17 -13.47 29.14
N ARG A 729 -11.92 -12.99 29.13
CA ARG A 729 -11.06 -12.90 30.31
C ARG A 729 -10.81 -11.46 30.66
N GLY A 730 -11.00 -11.10 31.92
CA GLY A 730 -10.58 -9.83 32.50
C GLY A 730 -9.61 -10.06 33.65
N LEU A 731 -8.43 -9.49 33.55
CA LEU A 731 -7.34 -9.60 34.52
C LEU A 731 -6.91 -8.19 34.92
N ALA A 732 -7.03 -7.84 36.19
CA ALA A 732 -6.71 -6.50 36.67
C ALA A 732 -6.17 -6.53 38.10
N ASP A 733 -5.36 -5.52 38.47
CA ASP A 733 -4.88 -5.37 39.85
C ASP A 733 -6.03 -5.16 40.82
N ASP A 734 -6.85 -4.15 40.57
CA ASP A 734 -8.09 -3.86 41.27
C ASP A 734 -9.31 -4.24 40.41
N GLY A 735 -10.16 -3.28 40.07
CA GLY A 735 -11.46 -3.55 39.47
C GLY A 735 -11.44 -3.61 37.95
N ILE A 736 -12.15 -4.59 37.40
CA ILE A 736 -12.43 -4.65 35.96
C ILE A 736 -13.86 -5.10 35.68
N ARG A 737 -14.48 -4.48 34.68
CA ARG A 737 -15.73 -4.95 34.05
C ARG A 737 -15.59 -4.97 32.55
N VAL A 738 -16.18 -5.96 31.92
CA VAL A 738 -16.23 -6.08 30.45
C VAL A 738 -17.68 -6.19 30.03
N TYR A 739 -18.07 -5.38 29.05
CA TYR A 739 -19.39 -5.38 28.45
C TYR A 739 -19.27 -5.67 26.95
N ILE A 740 -20.19 -6.47 26.43
CA ILE A 740 -20.35 -6.73 25.00
C ILE A 740 -21.79 -6.35 24.63
N ASP A 741 -21.93 -5.47 23.64
CA ASP A 741 -23.21 -4.91 23.20
C ASP A 741 -24.06 -4.31 24.34
N GLY A 742 -23.37 -3.72 25.32
CA GLY A 742 -23.99 -3.10 26.50
C GLY A 742 -24.31 -4.06 27.65
N ASN A 743 -24.11 -5.37 27.47
CA ASN A 743 -24.37 -6.39 28.49
C ASN A 743 -23.10 -6.76 29.26
N LEU A 744 -23.17 -6.78 30.59
CA LEU A 744 -22.05 -7.13 31.47
C LEU A 744 -21.73 -8.64 31.37
N VAL A 745 -20.51 -8.96 30.94
CA VAL A 745 -20.03 -10.34 30.79
C VAL A 745 -19.01 -10.74 31.85
N VAL A 746 -18.13 -9.83 32.25
CA VAL A 746 -17.16 -10.04 33.33
C VAL A 746 -17.35 -8.93 34.34
N ASP A 747 -17.58 -9.27 35.61
CA ASP A 747 -17.63 -8.32 36.72
C ASP A 747 -16.71 -8.74 37.87
N ASN A 748 -15.62 -8.00 38.00
CA ASN A 748 -14.69 -8.13 39.11
C ASN A 748 -14.38 -6.74 39.69
N TRP A 749 -15.40 -5.94 39.98
CA TRP A 749 -15.25 -4.55 40.43
C TRP A 749 -14.98 -4.41 41.93
N LYS A 750 -13.81 -4.87 42.38
CA LYS A 750 -13.38 -4.80 43.79
C LYS A 750 -11.88 -4.56 43.90
N ASN A 751 -11.44 -4.02 45.04
CA ASN A 751 -10.02 -3.83 45.31
C ASN A 751 -9.30 -5.18 45.37
N GLY A 752 -8.06 -5.22 44.88
CA GLY A 752 -7.33 -6.47 44.90
C GLY A 752 -5.86 -6.44 44.52
N VAL A 753 -5.38 -7.61 44.11
CA VAL A 753 -4.04 -7.84 43.58
C VAL A 753 -4.24 -8.66 42.33
N TYR A 754 -3.58 -8.30 41.23
CA TYR A 754 -3.66 -8.82 39.86
C TYR A 754 -4.38 -10.18 39.70
N ARG A 755 -5.70 -10.13 39.53
CA ARG A 755 -6.63 -11.27 39.60
C ARG A 755 -7.44 -11.43 38.32
N GLU A 756 -7.59 -12.69 37.89
CA GLU A 756 -8.38 -13.05 36.70
C GLU A 756 -9.83 -13.36 37.07
N LYS A 757 -10.76 -12.92 36.22
CA LYS A 757 -12.12 -13.47 36.13
C LYS A 757 -12.46 -13.70 34.66
N ALA A 758 -13.00 -14.88 34.36
CA ALA A 758 -13.33 -15.28 33.00
C ALA A 758 -14.68 -15.99 32.93
N THR A 759 -15.32 -15.92 31.77
CA THR A 759 -16.58 -16.62 31.46
C THR A 759 -16.58 -17.10 30.02
N LYS A 760 -17.37 -18.12 29.69
CA LYS A 760 -17.62 -18.57 28.32
C LYS A 760 -19.01 -18.10 27.90
N VAL A 761 -19.08 -17.28 26.85
CA VAL A 761 -20.35 -16.76 26.33
C VAL A 761 -20.44 -16.90 24.83
N LYS A 762 -21.64 -17.14 24.33
CA LYS A 762 -21.98 -17.10 22.92
C LYS A 762 -22.26 -15.66 22.50
N ILE A 763 -21.55 -15.22 21.47
CA ILE A 763 -21.79 -13.96 20.74
C ILE A 763 -22.58 -14.31 19.49
N ASP A 764 -23.75 -13.70 19.32
CA ASP A 764 -24.66 -13.90 18.17
C ASP A 764 -24.49 -12.72 17.18
N ASP A 765 -24.49 -12.96 15.87
CA ASP A 765 -24.46 -11.88 14.85
C ASP A 765 -25.88 -11.31 14.65
N VAL A 766 -26.26 -10.36 15.50
CA VAL A 766 -27.61 -9.76 15.47
C VAL A 766 -27.78 -8.77 14.30
N SER A 767 -26.71 -8.09 13.88
CA SER A 767 -26.75 -7.03 12.85
C SER A 767 -26.40 -7.51 11.44
N GLY A 768 -25.97 -8.77 11.27
CA GLY A 768 -25.58 -9.36 9.97
C GLY A 768 -24.22 -8.89 9.45
N ASP A 769 -23.49 -8.13 10.27
CA ASP A 769 -22.17 -7.60 9.96
C ASP A 769 -21.12 -8.06 10.99
N ASN A 770 -21.46 -8.86 12.00
CA ASN A 770 -20.54 -9.29 13.04
C ASN A 770 -19.90 -8.12 13.82
N ILE A 771 -20.42 -6.89 13.79
CA ILE A 771 -19.85 -5.75 14.52
C ILE A 771 -20.43 -5.68 15.94
N HIS A 772 -19.56 -5.81 16.93
CA HIS A 772 -19.92 -5.77 18.35
C HIS A 772 -19.28 -4.58 19.04
N TRP A 773 -20.04 -3.92 19.92
CA TRP A 773 -19.52 -2.90 20.82
C TRP A 773 -18.90 -3.56 22.05
N ILE A 774 -17.67 -3.19 22.37
CA ILE A 774 -16.98 -3.70 23.56
C ILE A 774 -16.60 -2.51 24.43
N GLU A 775 -16.98 -2.59 25.71
CA GLU A 775 -16.60 -1.61 26.72
C GLU A 775 -15.86 -2.32 27.86
N VAL A 776 -14.70 -1.78 28.24
CA VAL A 776 -13.92 -2.24 29.39
C VAL A 776 -13.85 -1.10 30.39
N GLN A 777 -14.35 -1.33 31.59
CA GLN A 777 -14.20 -0.42 32.71
C GLN A 777 -13.10 -0.95 33.61
N PHE A 778 -12.21 -0.08 34.07
CA PHE A 778 -11.11 -0.40 34.95
C PHE A 778 -10.99 0.67 36.03
N PHE A 779 -10.64 0.30 37.26
CA PHE A 779 -10.16 1.26 38.25
C PHE A 779 -8.89 0.78 38.93
N ASP A 780 -8.09 1.73 39.38
CA ASP A 780 -6.94 1.54 40.24
C ASP A 780 -7.17 2.26 41.57
N ASN A 781 -6.92 1.55 42.67
CA ASN A 781 -7.06 2.05 44.02
C ASN A 781 -5.72 2.55 44.55
N THR A 782 -4.72 1.67 44.55
CA THR A 782 -3.37 1.93 45.07
C THR A 782 -2.36 0.99 44.40
N ASN A 783 -1.09 1.39 44.37
CA ASN A 783 0.06 0.57 43.94
C ASN A 783 0.22 0.44 42.42
N THR A 784 -0.19 -0.69 41.83
CA THR A 784 0.22 -1.12 40.49
C THR A 784 -0.96 -1.19 39.52
N ALA A 785 -1.15 -0.14 38.72
CA ALA A 785 -2.21 -0.12 37.74
C ALA A 785 -1.87 -1.00 36.52
N LYS A 786 -2.51 -2.18 36.43
CA LYS A 786 -2.36 -3.09 35.29
C LYS A 786 -3.68 -3.79 34.97
N LEU A 787 -3.98 -3.89 33.68
CA LEU A 787 -5.14 -4.64 33.17
C LEU A 787 -4.80 -5.42 31.88
N GLN A 788 -5.52 -6.51 31.68
CA GLN A 788 -5.53 -7.31 30.47
C GLN A 788 -6.93 -7.85 30.23
N VAL A 789 -7.46 -7.66 29.03
CA VAL A 789 -8.69 -8.30 28.55
C VAL A 789 -8.36 -9.16 27.35
N SER A 790 -8.97 -10.35 27.23
CA SER A 790 -8.95 -11.14 26.00
C SER A 790 -10.35 -11.65 25.63
N ILE A 791 -10.64 -11.67 24.33
CA ILE A 791 -11.89 -12.13 23.73
C ILE A 791 -11.55 -13.21 22.71
N GLU A 792 -11.47 -14.45 23.18
CA GLU A 792 -10.90 -15.55 22.40
C GLU A 792 -12.00 -16.49 21.92
N PRO A 793 -12.08 -16.83 20.62
CA PRO A 793 -13.04 -17.83 20.17
C PRO A 793 -12.74 -19.15 20.88
N PHE A 794 -13.77 -19.80 21.40
CA PHE A 794 -13.65 -21.09 22.05
C PHE A 794 -13.49 -22.17 20.97
N ASN A 795 -12.37 -22.90 21.05
CA ASN A 795 -12.17 -24.16 20.35
C ASN A 795 -11.30 -25.06 21.23
N GLU A 796 -11.45 -26.38 21.11
CA GLU A 796 -10.69 -27.34 21.93
C GLU A 796 -9.17 -27.24 21.71
N GLN A 797 -8.73 -26.74 20.55
CA GLN A 797 -7.31 -26.54 20.25
C GLN A 797 -6.67 -25.39 21.04
N ASN A 798 -7.47 -24.41 21.50
CA ASN A 798 -7.02 -23.32 22.36
C ASN A 798 -6.71 -23.80 23.79
N LEU A 799 -7.00 -25.06 24.14
CA LEU A 799 -6.64 -25.71 25.39
C LEU A 799 -5.23 -26.36 25.39
N ALA A 800 -4.51 -26.33 24.25
CA ALA A 800 -3.35 -27.17 23.94
C ALA A 800 -2.03 -26.91 24.71
N ASP A 801 -2.09 -26.53 25.98
CA ASP A 801 -0.92 -26.34 26.86
C ASP A 801 -0.79 -27.46 27.93
N GLY A 802 -1.49 -28.59 27.74
CA GLY A 802 -1.44 -29.72 28.68
C GLY A 802 -1.94 -29.41 30.10
N THR A 803 -2.61 -28.27 30.30
CA THR A 803 -3.25 -27.87 31.55
C THR A 803 -4.75 -28.06 31.46
N TRP A 804 -5.41 -28.20 32.61
CA TRP A 804 -6.86 -28.30 32.66
C TRP A 804 -7.51 -26.93 32.45
N TYR A 805 -8.66 -26.98 31.82
CA TYR A 805 -9.62 -25.90 31.69
C TYR A 805 -10.89 -26.32 32.42
N ALA A 806 -11.39 -25.47 33.31
CA ALA A 806 -12.55 -25.75 34.15
C ALA A 806 -13.64 -24.71 33.89
N GLU A 807 -14.86 -25.20 33.68
CA GLU A 807 -16.09 -24.39 33.66
C GLU A 807 -16.90 -24.71 34.91
N TYR A 808 -17.03 -23.74 35.81
CA TYR A 808 -17.87 -23.85 37.00
C TYR A 808 -19.23 -23.19 36.75
N TYR A 809 -20.29 -23.95 36.93
CA TYR A 809 -21.67 -23.56 36.68
C TYR A 809 -22.39 -23.29 38.01
N PRO A 810 -23.17 -22.21 38.13
CA PRO A 810 -23.90 -21.87 39.36
C PRO A 810 -25.18 -22.71 39.57
N GLU A 811 -25.29 -23.84 38.88
CA GLU A 811 -26.37 -24.80 38.96
C GLU A 811 -25.86 -26.23 38.73
N ILE A 812 -26.67 -27.22 39.13
CA ILE A 812 -26.44 -28.63 38.76
C ILE A 812 -26.85 -28.83 37.30
N ILE A 813 -25.87 -29.12 36.44
CA ILE A 813 -26.13 -29.44 35.03
C ILE A 813 -26.49 -30.91 34.86
N SER A 814 -27.13 -31.30 33.75
CA SER A 814 -27.32 -32.73 33.42
C SER A 814 -25.99 -33.36 32.96
N LYS A 815 -25.81 -34.67 33.18
CA LYS A 815 -24.60 -35.42 32.77
C LYS A 815 -24.26 -35.29 31.27
N ASN A 816 -25.28 -35.07 30.43
CA ASN A 816 -25.14 -34.93 28.98
C ASN A 816 -25.20 -33.47 28.50
N GLN A 817 -25.27 -32.50 29.41
CA GLN A 817 -25.49 -31.10 29.06
C GLN A 817 -24.24 -30.25 29.31
N VAL A 818 -23.94 -29.36 28.38
CA VAL A 818 -23.01 -28.23 28.56
C VAL A 818 -23.84 -26.98 28.28
N PRO A 819 -24.22 -26.20 29.31
CA PRO A 819 -24.93 -24.94 29.08
C PRO A 819 -24.12 -24.00 28.19
N SER A 820 -24.79 -23.34 27.24
CA SER A 820 -24.22 -22.27 26.42
C SER A 820 -24.90 -20.96 26.83
N TYR A 821 -24.14 -20.08 27.48
CA TYR A 821 -24.66 -18.80 27.97
C TYR A 821 -24.54 -17.73 26.89
N LYS A 822 -25.61 -16.96 26.68
CA LYS A 822 -25.56 -15.78 25.83
C LYS A 822 -25.00 -14.58 26.59
N VAL A 823 -24.54 -13.58 25.85
CA VAL A 823 -24.09 -12.30 26.43
C VAL A 823 -25.16 -11.68 27.35
N THR A 824 -26.44 -11.83 26.99
CA THR A 824 -27.62 -11.28 27.71
C THR A 824 -27.99 -12.01 28.99
N ASP A 825 -27.46 -13.21 29.24
CA ASP A 825 -27.88 -14.03 30.39
C ASP A 825 -27.36 -13.45 31.71
N SER A 826 -28.20 -13.39 32.74
CA SER A 826 -27.83 -12.81 34.04
C SER A 826 -26.94 -13.74 34.88
N LYS A 827 -27.02 -15.06 34.65
CA LYS A 827 -26.14 -16.07 35.25
C LYS A 827 -25.26 -16.64 34.15
N LYS A 828 -23.98 -16.83 34.45
CA LYS A 828 -22.98 -17.35 33.52
C LYS A 828 -22.02 -18.24 34.30
N ASN A 829 -21.36 -19.18 33.61
CA ASN A 829 -20.29 -19.95 34.21
C ASN A 829 -19.05 -19.07 34.52
N ILE A 830 -18.22 -19.56 35.42
CA ILE A 830 -16.87 -19.04 35.67
C ILE A 830 -15.86 -20.01 35.07
N VAL A 831 -14.94 -19.46 34.29
CA VAL A 831 -13.88 -20.21 33.62
C VAL A 831 -12.57 -20.04 34.38
N VAL A 832 -11.86 -21.14 34.64
CA VAL A 832 -10.51 -21.16 35.22
C VAL A 832 -9.61 -22.08 34.41
N GLY A 833 -8.35 -21.72 34.20
CA GLY A 833 -7.40 -22.60 33.50
C GLY A 833 -7.47 -22.53 31.97
N GLY A 834 -6.69 -23.40 31.33
CA GLY A 834 -6.39 -23.38 29.90
C GLY A 834 -5.12 -22.59 29.53
N LYS A 835 -4.81 -22.57 28.24
CA LYS A 835 -3.55 -22.02 27.68
C LYS A 835 -3.28 -20.55 28.05
N ASN A 836 -4.29 -19.70 27.98
CA ASN A 836 -4.14 -18.24 28.18
C ASN A 836 -4.60 -17.75 29.56
N SER A 837 -4.94 -18.67 30.47
CA SER A 837 -5.32 -18.34 31.85
C SER A 837 -4.10 -18.02 32.70
N PHE A 838 -4.20 -16.98 33.52
CA PHE A 838 -3.22 -16.63 34.55
C PHE A 838 -3.15 -17.73 35.64
N THR A 839 -4.30 -18.29 36.01
CA THR A 839 -4.37 -19.43 36.94
C THR A 839 -4.31 -20.74 36.16
N LYS A 840 -3.26 -21.53 36.35
CA LYS A 840 -3.10 -22.85 35.72
C LYS A 840 -3.66 -23.95 36.62
N ILE A 841 -4.27 -24.98 36.02
CA ILE A 841 -4.72 -26.17 36.72
C ILE A 841 -3.87 -27.36 36.23
N SER A 842 -2.95 -27.83 37.06
CA SER A 842 -2.05 -28.96 36.76
C SER A 842 -2.74 -30.31 36.93
N ASP A 843 -3.52 -30.43 37.99
CA ASP A 843 -4.14 -31.64 38.50
C ASP A 843 -5.52 -31.33 39.09
N ILE A 844 -6.35 -32.37 39.23
CA ILE A 844 -7.66 -32.27 39.84
C ILE A 844 -7.56 -33.07 41.14
N ASN A 845 -7.42 -32.35 42.25
CA ASN A 845 -7.40 -32.90 43.60
C ASN A 845 -7.93 -31.85 44.57
N TYR A 846 -9.23 -31.57 44.45
CA TYR A 846 -9.91 -30.52 45.20
C TYR A 846 -10.67 -31.11 46.39
N ASN A 847 -10.53 -30.44 47.53
CA ASN A 847 -11.31 -30.67 48.74
C ASN A 847 -11.74 -29.31 49.29
N TRP A 848 -12.87 -28.81 48.79
CA TRP A 848 -13.39 -27.50 49.17
C TRP A 848 -14.12 -27.54 50.51
N LYS A 849 -14.46 -28.72 51.02
CA LYS A 849 -15.30 -28.87 52.22
C LYS A 849 -16.61 -28.10 51.98
N LYS A 850 -16.95 -27.11 52.82
CA LYS A 850 -18.17 -26.30 52.70
C LYS A 850 -17.95 -24.95 52.02
N GLU A 851 -16.80 -24.76 51.36
CA GLU A 851 -16.45 -23.51 50.68
C GLU A 851 -16.78 -23.58 49.19
N ALA A 852 -16.98 -22.42 48.57
CA ALA A 852 -17.19 -22.32 47.13
C ALA A 852 -15.93 -22.67 46.32
N PRO A 853 -16.07 -23.28 45.12
CA PRO A 853 -14.91 -23.64 44.31
C PRO A 853 -14.18 -22.41 43.75
N VAL A 854 -14.94 -21.37 43.41
CA VAL A 854 -14.47 -20.09 42.88
C VAL A 854 -15.45 -18.97 43.27
N ASP A 855 -14.95 -17.74 43.39
CA ASP A 855 -15.76 -16.56 43.73
C ASP A 855 -16.86 -16.29 42.69
N GLY A 856 -18.12 -16.33 43.13
CA GLY A 856 -19.31 -16.19 42.28
C GLY A 856 -20.08 -17.50 42.01
N ILE A 857 -19.57 -18.62 42.51
CA ILE A 857 -20.27 -19.92 42.56
C ILE A 857 -20.65 -20.20 44.02
N SER A 858 -21.80 -20.83 44.26
CA SER A 858 -22.22 -21.24 45.60
C SER A 858 -21.42 -22.45 46.10
N ALA A 859 -21.32 -22.63 47.42
CA ALA A 859 -20.67 -23.81 48.01
C ALA A 859 -21.42 -25.11 47.72
N ASP A 860 -22.75 -25.05 47.64
CA ASP A 860 -23.62 -26.17 47.28
C ASP A 860 -24.30 -25.91 45.92
N LYS A 861 -24.87 -26.95 45.29
CA LYS A 861 -25.67 -26.88 44.06
C LYS A 861 -24.95 -26.31 42.84
N PHE A 862 -23.68 -26.65 42.67
CA PHE A 862 -22.88 -26.23 41.52
C PHE A 862 -22.45 -27.43 40.66
N SER A 863 -21.94 -27.16 39.47
CA SER A 863 -21.27 -28.17 38.63
C SER A 863 -19.93 -27.67 38.12
N ALA A 864 -19.01 -28.59 37.85
CA ALA A 864 -17.73 -28.31 37.23
C ALA A 864 -17.52 -29.25 36.04
N VAL A 865 -17.08 -28.69 34.91
CA VAL A 865 -16.62 -29.45 33.74
C VAL A 865 -15.15 -29.14 33.53
N TYR A 866 -14.30 -30.15 33.72
CA TYR A 866 -12.87 -30.08 33.45
C TYR A 866 -12.58 -30.70 32.09
N THR A 867 -11.87 -29.98 31.23
CA THR A 867 -11.43 -30.45 29.92
C THR A 867 -9.92 -30.30 29.80
N LYS A 868 -9.27 -31.34 29.28
CA LYS A 868 -7.83 -31.33 28.97
C LYS A 868 -7.59 -32.06 27.65
N VAL A 869 -6.89 -31.41 26.74
CA VAL A 869 -6.34 -32.05 25.55
C VAL A 869 -4.93 -32.54 25.88
N LEU A 870 -4.80 -33.84 26.07
CA LEU A 870 -3.54 -34.51 26.38
C LEU A 870 -2.90 -35.02 25.09
N ASN A 871 -1.67 -34.59 24.80
CA ASN A 871 -0.88 -35.21 23.73
C ASN A 871 -0.12 -36.41 24.28
N VAL A 872 -0.65 -37.61 24.07
CA VAL A 872 -0.02 -38.88 24.41
C VAL A 872 1.10 -39.13 23.41
N THR A 873 2.34 -39.17 23.89
CA THR A 873 3.54 -39.25 23.04
C THR A 873 3.81 -40.65 22.48
N GLU A 874 3.13 -41.66 23.01
CA GLU A 874 3.41 -43.08 22.79
C GLU A 874 2.18 -43.95 23.09
N ASN A 875 1.99 -45.03 22.34
CA ASN A 875 0.95 -46.02 22.63
C ASN A 875 1.16 -46.57 24.05
N THR A 876 0.16 -46.45 24.94
CA THR A 876 0.31 -46.82 26.36
C THR A 876 -1.04 -47.15 27.00
N ASN A 877 -1.05 -48.07 27.95
CA ASN A 877 -2.22 -48.35 28.78
C ASN A 877 -2.19 -47.50 30.04
N TYR A 878 -3.33 -46.95 30.43
CA TYR A 878 -3.49 -46.11 31.62
C TYR A 878 -4.58 -46.66 32.54
N ASN A 879 -4.29 -46.62 33.84
CA ASN A 879 -5.30 -46.67 34.88
C ASN A 879 -5.82 -45.25 35.11
N PHE A 880 -7.14 -45.08 35.04
CA PHE A 880 -7.82 -43.86 35.46
C PHE A 880 -8.46 -44.08 36.82
N ILE A 881 -8.24 -43.16 37.75
CA ILE A 881 -8.82 -43.20 39.09
C ILE A 881 -9.57 -41.89 39.29
N LEU A 882 -10.84 -41.97 39.68
CA LEU A 882 -11.71 -40.82 39.87
C LEU A 882 -12.51 -40.99 41.17
N LYS A 883 -12.50 -39.95 42.00
CA LYS A 883 -13.23 -39.92 43.27
C LYS A 883 -13.96 -38.59 43.38
N ALA A 884 -15.20 -38.63 43.84
CA ALA A 884 -15.96 -37.44 44.20
C ALA A 884 -16.86 -37.74 45.39
N ASP A 885 -17.29 -36.71 46.12
CA ASP A 885 -18.33 -36.88 47.14
C ASP A 885 -19.68 -37.13 46.48
N ASP A 886 -20.11 -36.28 45.56
CA ASP A 886 -21.40 -36.41 44.88
C ASP A 886 -21.26 -37.11 43.51
N GLY A 887 -21.80 -36.54 42.43
CA GLY A 887 -21.81 -37.20 41.13
C GLY A 887 -20.63 -36.81 40.26
N VAL A 888 -20.03 -37.81 39.59
CA VAL A 888 -18.87 -37.59 38.72
C VAL A 888 -18.89 -38.49 37.49
N MET A 889 -18.31 -38.02 36.38
CA MET A 889 -18.20 -38.75 35.13
C MET A 889 -16.84 -38.49 34.48
N LEU A 890 -16.22 -39.52 33.91
CA LEU A 890 -15.01 -39.43 33.06
C LEU A 890 -15.34 -39.84 31.64
N GLU A 891 -14.98 -38.98 30.71
CA GLU A 891 -15.05 -39.20 29.27
C GLU A 891 -13.66 -39.03 28.65
N VAL A 892 -13.28 -39.93 27.75
CA VAL A 892 -12.06 -39.85 26.96
C VAL A 892 -12.42 -40.03 25.48
N ASP A 893 -12.04 -39.06 24.65
CA ASP A 893 -12.36 -38.99 23.21
C ASP A 893 -13.86 -39.20 22.89
N GLY A 894 -14.76 -38.58 23.67
CA GLY A 894 -16.20 -38.73 23.48
C GLY A 894 -16.79 -40.00 24.10
N LYS A 895 -15.96 -40.91 24.63
CA LYS A 895 -16.41 -42.18 25.23
C LYS A 895 -16.40 -42.09 26.75
N VAL A 896 -17.57 -42.31 27.36
CA VAL A 896 -17.71 -42.41 28.82
C VAL A 896 -17.00 -43.68 29.32
N LEU A 897 -16.02 -43.51 30.22
CA LEU A 897 -15.28 -44.59 30.85
C LEU A 897 -15.72 -44.83 32.31
N ILE A 898 -16.13 -43.78 33.01
CA ILE A 898 -16.71 -43.85 34.36
C ILE A 898 -17.99 -43.02 34.36
N ASP A 899 -19.13 -43.63 34.72
CA ASP A 899 -20.39 -42.94 35.00
C ASP A 899 -20.81 -43.24 36.45
N ALA A 900 -20.46 -42.33 37.36
CA ALA A 900 -20.87 -42.36 38.77
C ALA A 900 -21.80 -41.17 39.07
N TRP A 901 -22.65 -40.79 38.11
CA TRP A 901 -23.47 -39.58 38.22
C TRP A 901 -24.60 -39.69 39.26
N SER A 902 -25.18 -40.89 39.43
CA SER A 902 -26.35 -41.13 40.30
C SER A 902 -26.13 -42.22 41.35
N GLY A 903 -24.88 -42.63 41.61
CA GLY A 903 -24.56 -43.68 42.58
C GLY A 903 -23.06 -43.89 42.72
N ASN A 904 -22.61 -44.16 43.95
CA ASN A 904 -21.22 -44.28 44.42
C ASN A 904 -20.55 -42.99 44.96
N VAL A 905 -21.34 -42.13 45.58
CA VAL A 905 -20.93 -41.06 46.50
C VAL A 905 -19.85 -41.59 47.45
N GLY A 906 -18.68 -40.95 47.52
CA GLY A 906 -17.62 -41.35 48.47
C GLY A 906 -16.58 -42.36 47.95
N LYS A 907 -16.86 -43.10 46.87
CA LYS A 907 -16.05 -44.26 46.44
C LYS A 907 -15.05 -43.92 45.33
N GLU A 908 -13.93 -44.65 45.36
CA GLU A 908 -12.94 -44.63 44.27
C GLU A 908 -13.48 -45.43 43.09
N ASN A 909 -13.62 -44.78 41.94
CA ASN A 909 -13.99 -45.42 40.67
C ASN A 909 -12.73 -45.53 39.82
N GLN A 910 -12.50 -46.71 39.23
CA GLN A 910 -11.28 -46.96 38.46
C GLN A 910 -11.57 -47.66 37.13
N VAL A 911 -10.82 -47.27 36.11
CA VAL A 911 -10.75 -47.97 34.82
C VAL A 911 -9.32 -48.45 34.67
N LEU A 912 -9.13 -49.77 34.71
CA LEU A 912 -7.81 -50.37 34.64
C LEU A 912 -7.43 -50.64 33.19
N GLY A 913 -6.19 -50.30 32.82
CA GLY A 913 -5.62 -50.75 31.56
C GLY A 913 -6.21 -50.16 30.29
N HIS A 914 -6.78 -48.95 30.33
CA HIS A 914 -7.35 -48.32 29.16
C HIS A 914 -6.26 -47.93 28.15
N TYR A 915 -6.38 -48.40 26.92
CA TYR A 915 -5.39 -48.16 25.88
C TYR A 915 -5.57 -46.79 25.23
N LEU A 916 -4.53 -45.95 25.27
CA LEU A 916 -4.44 -44.72 24.51
C LEU A 916 -3.34 -44.85 23.45
N PRO A 917 -3.70 -44.76 22.15
CA PRO A 917 -2.74 -44.60 21.08
C PRO A 917 -1.88 -43.34 21.24
N LYS A 918 -0.78 -43.24 20.49
CA LYS A 918 -0.04 -42.01 20.31
C LYS A 918 -0.91 -40.98 19.59
N GLY A 919 -1.12 -39.81 20.17
CA GLY A 919 -1.92 -38.75 19.57
C GLY A 919 -2.47 -37.76 20.59
N LYS A 920 -3.29 -36.81 20.12
CA LYS A 920 -4.07 -35.93 21.00
C LYS A 920 -5.34 -36.67 21.42
N HIS A 921 -5.59 -36.66 22.72
CA HIS A 921 -6.77 -37.24 23.35
C HIS A 921 -7.46 -36.17 24.20
N THR A 922 -8.77 -36.08 24.12
CA THR A 922 -9.57 -35.15 24.94
C THR A 922 -10.09 -35.89 26.15
N ILE A 923 -9.76 -35.41 27.34
CA ILE A 923 -10.24 -35.92 28.62
C ILE A 923 -11.23 -34.91 29.21
N VAL A 924 -12.45 -35.34 29.50
CA VAL A 924 -13.49 -34.52 30.12
C VAL A 924 -13.93 -35.17 31.43
N ILE A 925 -13.91 -34.40 32.51
CA ILE A 925 -14.47 -34.80 33.80
C ILE A 925 -15.62 -33.88 34.14
N ARG A 926 -16.78 -34.45 34.44
CA ARG A 926 -17.94 -33.70 34.91
C ARG A 926 -18.16 -34.03 36.37
N TYR A 927 -18.43 -33.03 37.17
CA TYR A 927 -18.70 -33.14 38.61
C TYR A 927 -19.87 -32.24 38.97
N TYR A 928 -20.72 -32.65 39.91
CA TYR A 928 -21.64 -31.74 40.59
C TYR A 928 -21.56 -31.93 42.09
N GLU A 929 -21.78 -30.82 42.79
CA GLU A 929 -22.02 -30.76 44.22
C GLU A 929 -23.49 -30.43 44.46
N ASN A 930 -24.17 -31.24 45.27
CA ASN A 930 -25.55 -31.02 45.64
C ASN A 930 -25.67 -30.35 47.01
N THR A 931 -25.11 -30.98 48.06
CA THR A 931 -25.08 -30.44 49.42
C THR A 931 -23.95 -31.08 50.25
N GLY A 932 -23.22 -30.29 51.02
CA GLY A 932 -22.32 -30.81 52.05
C GLY A 932 -20.85 -30.49 51.84
N ASN A 933 -20.00 -31.52 51.75
CA ASN A 933 -18.55 -31.36 51.69
C ASN A 933 -18.02 -31.68 50.29
N ALA A 934 -17.86 -30.68 49.43
CA ALA A 934 -17.44 -30.85 48.06
C ALA A 934 -15.98 -31.35 47.93
N TYR A 935 -15.77 -32.48 47.24
CA TYR A 935 -14.44 -32.95 46.85
C TYR A 935 -14.45 -33.68 45.49
N VAL A 936 -13.37 -33.52 44.71
CA VAL A 936 -13.14 -34.29 43.47
C VAL A 936 -11.65 -34.51 43.24
N SER A 937 -11.25 -35.74 42.89
CA SER A 937 -9.88 -36.09 42.55
C SER A 937 -9.80 -36.98 41.33
N PHE A 938 -8.87 -36.71 40.42
CA PHE A 938 -8.57 -37.53 39.25
C PHE A 938 -7.07 -37.81 39.12
N ASP A 939 -6.75 -39.08 38.87
CA ASP A 939 -5.38 -39.55 38.64
C ASP A 939 -5.32 -40.46 37.40
N MET A 940 -4.20 -40.42 36.69
CA MET A 940 -3.95 -41.15 35.45
C MET A 940 -2.53 -41.71 35.46
N LYS A 941 -2.40 -43.04 35.53
CA LYS A 941 -1.10 -43.74 35.69
C LYS A 941 -0.89 -44.79 34.63
N LYS A 942 0.31 -44.90 34.05
CA LYS A 942 0.67 -45.99 33.13
C LYS A 942 0.50 -47.34 33.83
N SER A 943 -0.02 -48.35 33.14
CA SER A 943 -0.45 -49.62 33.74
C SER A 943 0.12 -50.86 33.05
N LYS A 944 0.44 -51.89 33.85
CA LYS A 944 0.70 -53.27 33.40
C LYS A 944 -0.58 -54.08 33.59
N VAL A 945 -1.12 -54.64 32.52
CA VAL A 945 -2.40 -55.36 32.52
C VAL A 945 -2.13 -56.83 32.28
N VAL A 946 -2.54 -57.69 33.22
CA VAL A 946 -2.51 -59.15 33.06
C VAL A 946 -3.93 -59.67 33.22
N THR A 947 -4.43 -60.42 32.24
CA THR A 947 -5.72 -61.11 32.31
C THR A 947 -5.53 -62.62 32.19
N GLU A 948 -6.35 -63.39 32.90
CA GLU A 948 -6.32 -64.85 32.88
C GLU A 948 -7.69 -65.40 32.47
N SER A 949 -7.68 -66.39 31.59
CA SER A 949 -8.85 -67.13 31.14
C SER A 949 -8.53 -68.62 31.07
N PHE A 950 -9.53 -69.48 31.14
CA PHE A 950 -9.36 -70.94 31.08
C PHE A 950 -9.94 -71.52 29.79
N ASN A 951 -9.21 -72.43 29.14
CA ASN A 951 -9.66 -73.17 27.97
C ASN A 951 -9.81 -74.65 28.30
N TYR A 952 -11.05 -75.14 28.32
CA TYR A 952 -11.37 -76.52 28.65
C TYR A 952 -11.21 -77.44 27.44
N ILE A 953 -10.33 -78.43 27.56
CA ILE A 953 -9.95 -79.39 26.52
C ILE A 953 -10.74 -80.68 26.72
N GLY A 954 -11.43 -81.15 25.67
CA GLY A 954 -12.33 -82.32 25.75
C GLY A 954 -11.63 -83.68 25.95
N THR A 955 -10.32 -83.77 25.69
CA THR A 955 -9.49 -84.98 25.86
C THR A 955 -8.96 -85.06 27.30
N THR A 956 -8.77 -86.26 27.85
CA THR A 956 -8.09 -86.42 29.15
C THR A 956 -6.58 -86.21 29.00
N LEU A 957 -5.88 -85.78 30.05
CA LEU A 957 -4.42 -85.60 30.00
C LEU A 957 -3.69 -86.90 29.62
N ASN A 958 -4.14 -88.06 30.14
CA ASN A 958 -3.51 -89.35 29.86
C ASN A 958 -3.68 -89.77 28.38
N ASP A 959 -4.86 -89.56 27.79
CA ASP A 959 -5.08 -89.86 26.36
C ASP A 959 -4.20 -88.98 25.47
N ALA A 960 -4.07 -87.70 25.83
CA ALA A 960 -3.21 -86.77 25.11
C ALA A 960 -1.72 -87.16 25.19
N VAL A 961 -1.25 -87.63 26.36
CA VAL A 961 0.12 -88.17 26.54
C VAL A 961 0.34 -89.41 25.66
N ASN A 962 -0.63 -90.33 25.60
CA ASN A 962 -0.54 -91.53 24.76
C ASN A 962 -0.45 -91.17 23.26
N LEU A 963 -1.21 -90.18 22.81
CA LEU A 963 -1.12 -89.68 21.43
C LEU A 963 0.27 -89.08 21.14
N GLN A 964 0.87 -88.34 22.08
CA GLN A 964 2.21 -87.78 21.93
C GLN A 964 3.31 -88.84 21.87
N LEU A 965 3.18 -89.91 22.65
CA LEU A 965 4.10 -91.05 22.60
C LEU A 965 4.12 -91.69 21.20
N SER A 966 2.97 -91.79 20.54
CA SER A 966 2.88 -92.32 19.16
C SER A 966 3.58 -91.46 18.10
N LYS A 967 3.97 -90.22 18.45
CA LYS A 967 4.59 -89.23 17.56
C LYS A 967 6.08 -89.01 17.84
N ASN A 968 6.70 -89.86 18.66
CA ASN A 968 8.13 -89.79 18.99
C ASN A 968 8.55 -88.42 19.52
N ALA A 969 7.79 -87.86 20.47
CA ALA A 969 8.17 -86.63 21.17
C ALA A 969 9.60 -86.76 21.73
N GLN A 970 10.46 -85.78 21.48
CA GLN A 970 11.90 -85.86 21.77
C GLN A 970 12.28 -85.10 23.04
N THR A 971 13.44 -85.44 23.61
CA THR A 971 14.10 -84.66 24.65
C THR A 971 15.63 -84.83 24.55
N ASP A 972 16.36 -83.86 25.08
CA ASP A 972 17.81 -83.89 25.29
C ASP A 972 18.20 -84.50 26.66
N LYS A 973 17.21 -84.85 27.49
CA LYS A 973 17.41 -85.53 28.77
C LYS A 973 17.92 -86.97 28.54
N LYS A 974 18.95 -87.35 29.28
CA LYS A 974 19.48 -88.71 29.26
C LYS A 974 18.69 -89.62 30.20
N TYR A 975 18.06 -90.65 29.65
CA TYR A 975 17.48 -91.78 30.36
C TYR A 975 18.45 -92.97 30.43
N LYS A 976 18.25 -93.83 31.43
CA LYS A 976 18.81 -95.19 31.38
C LYS A 976 18.21 -95.93 30.18
N ALA A 977 19.06 -96.62 29.43
CA ALA A 977 18.71 -97.24 28.17
C ALA A 977 18.95 -98.75 28.25
N TYR A 978 17.93 -99.54 27.96
CA TYR A 978 17.95 -100.99 28.10
C TYR A 978 17.69 -101.68 26.77
N MET A 979 18.43 -102.74 26.51
CA MET A 979 18.22 -103.65 25.39
C MET A 979 18.12 -105.08 25.92
N ARG A 980 17.21 -105.87 25.37
CA ARG A 980 17.04 -107.27 25.77
C ARG A 980 18.15 -108.15 25.17
N GLU A 981 18.47 -109.25 25.82
CA GLU A 981 19.57 -110.17 25.47
C GLU A 981 19.55 -110.61 24.00
N ASP A 982 18.38 -110.84 23.41
CA ASP A 982 18.20 -111.23 22.01
C ASP A 982 18.59 -110.13 21.00
N ALA A 983 18.77 -108.90 21.44
CA ALA A 983 19.24 -107.80 20.60
C ALA A 983 20.74 -107.90 20.26
N PHE A 984 21.50 -108.74 20.97
CA PHE A 984 22.94 -108.83 20.79
C PHE A 984 23.32 -110.11 20.04
N LYS A 985 24.15 -109.95 19.01
CA LYS A 985 24.88 -111.05 18.39
C LYS A 985 25.93 -111.61 19.35
N TYR A 986 26.53 -110.73 20.14
CA TYR A 986 27.58 -111.05 21.09
C TYR A 986 27.59 -110.03 22.22
N VAL A 987 27.71 -110.50 23.46
CA VAL A 987 28.01 -109.67 24.63
C VAL A 987 29.31 -110.17 25.23
N SER A 988 30.31 -109.30 25.34
CA SER A 988 31.61 -109.64 25.89
C SER A 988 31.52 -109.84 27.40
N SER A 989 32.08 -110.94 27.88
CA SER A 989 32.25 -111.22 29.32
C SER A 989 33.49 -110.56 29.94
N SER A 990 34.36 -109.94 29.15
CA SER A 990 35.69 -109.47 29.59
C SER A 990 35.92 -107.96 29.48
N VAL A 991 35.17 -107.26 28.63
CA VAL A 991 35.38 -105.82 28.34
C VAL A 991 34.06 -105.05 28.19
N ASP A 992 33.00 -105.54 28.83
CA ASP A 992 31.69 -104.86 29.02
C ASP A 992 31.16 -104.13 27.77
N TYR A 993 31.09 -104.83 26.64
CA TYR A 993 30.47 -104.32 25.40
C TYR A 993 29.60 -105.38 24.72
N GLY A 994 28.60 -104.91 23.97
CA GLY A 994 27.73 -105.72 23.12
C GLY A 994 27.86 -105.33 21.66
N ILE A 995 27.78 -106.31 20.76
CA ILE A 995 27.57 -106.13 19.32
C ILE A 995 26.11 -106.46 19.04
N ILE A 996 25.38 -105.46 18.57
CA ILE A 996 23.95 -105.57 18.26
C ILE A 996 23.76 -106.43 17.01
N ASN A 997 22.71 -107.24 16.99
CA ASN A 997 22.37 -108.10 15.86
C ASN A 997 21.86 -107.28 14.67
N SER A 998 22.05 -107.78 13.44
CA SER A 998 21.62 -107.07 12.23
C SER A 998 20.08 -106.91 12.22
N GLY A 999 19.60 -105.68 12.01
CA GLY A 999 18.17 -105.34 12.13
C GLY A 999 17.93 -104.01 12.84
N THR A 1000 16.65 -103.70 13.11
CA THR A 1000 16.26 -102.52 13.91
C THR A 1000 15.85 -102.96 15.30
N TRP A 1001 16.60 -102.53 16.32
CA TRP A 1001 16.35 -102.90 17.71
C TRP A 1001 15.92 -101.70 18.53
N ASN A 1002 14.82 -101.87 19.27
CA ASN A 1002 14.31 -100.87 20.18
C ASN A 1002 15.17 -100.81 21.44
N VAL A 1003 15.61 -99.61 21.78
CA VAL A 1003 16.25 -99.29 23.05
C VAL A 1003 15.17 -98.73 23.97
N ARG A 1004 14.96 -99.32 25.13
CA ARG A 1004 13.82 -99.04 26.01
C ARG A 1004 14.23 -98.37 27.31
N GLY A 1005 13.34 -97.57 27.89
CA GLY A 1005 13.59 -96.89 29.16
C GLY A 1005 13.36 -97.71 30.43
N GLY A 1006 13.02 -98.98 30.26
CA GLY A 1006 12.87 -99.96 31.34
C GLY A 1006 13.15 -101.37 30.83
N THR A 1007 13.22 -102.31 31.77
CA THR A 1007 13.64 -103.70 31.53
C THR A 1007 12.46 -104.62 31.18
N ASN A 1008 11.51 -104.12 30.38
CA ASN A 1008 10.39 -104.91 29.86
C ASN A 1008 9.96 -104.42 28.46
N THR A 1009 9.34 -105.30 27.68
CA THR A 1009 8.94 -105.02 26.28
C THR A 1009 7.82 -103.99 26.16
N SER A 1010 7.03 -103.77 27.21
CA SER A 1010 6.01 -102.71 27.31
C SER A 1010 6.57 -101.33 27.65
N SER A 1011 7.85 -101.23 28.04
CA SER A 1011 8.50 -99.96 28.34
C SER A 1011 8.64 -99.13 27.08
N TRP A 1012 8.53 -97.81 27.21
CA TRP A 1012 8.62 -96.90 26.07
C TRP A 1012 9.99 -97.02 25.38
N VAL A 1013 9.98 -96.80 24.07
CA VAL A 1013 11.18 -96.84 23.24
C VAL A 1013 11.85 -95.47 23.32
N ILE A 1014 13.07 -95.42 23.85
CA ILE A 1014 13.96 -94.24 23.90
C ILE A 1014 14.54 -93.93 22.51
N GLY A 1015 14.79 -94.96 21.71
CA GLY A 1015 15.32 -94.84 20.35
C GLY A 1015 15.59 -96.20 19.75
N THR A 1016 16.24 -96.24 18.59
CA THR A 1016 16.56 -97.50 17.91
C THR A 1016 18.01 -97.54 17.45
N PHE A 1017 18.62 -98.72 17.51
CA PHE A 1017 19.84 -99.00 16.75
C PHE A 1017 19.50 -99.75 15.46
N LYS A 1018 20.25 -99.49 14.38
CA LYS A 1018 19.98 -100.01 13.04
C LYS A 1018 21.26 -100.60 12.42
N GLY A 1019 21.56 -101.86 12.76
CA GLY A 1019 22.72 -102.60 12.26
C GLY A 1019 23.71 -103.02 13.35
N ASP A 1020 24.87 -103.53 12.91
CA ASP A 1020 25.88 -104.22 13.73
C ASP A 1020 26.74 -103.25 14.55
N TYR A 1021 26.10 -102.48 15.42
CA TYR A 1021 26.75 -101.44 16.20
C TYR A 1021 27.36 -102.00 17.49
N LYS A 1022 28.49 -101.42 17.88
CA LYS A 1022 29.16 -101.70 19.15
C LYS A 1022 28.70 -100.70 20.21
N VAL A 1023 28.16 -101.20 21.31
CA VAL A 1023 27.71 -100.40 22.47
C VAL A 1023 28.36 -100.89 23.76
N SER A 1024 28.63 -99.99 24.70
CA SER A 1024 29.07 -100.38 26.04
C SER A 1024 27.89 -100.95 26.83
N ILE A 1025 28.12 -102.07 27.52
CA ILE A 1025 27.18 -102.62 28.50
C ILE A 1025 27.53 -101.99 29.84
N LEU A 1026 26.54 -101.34 30.46
CA LEU A 1026 26.69 -100.67 31.75
C LEU A 1026 26.27 -101.57 32.91
N SER A 1027 25.22 -102.38 32.71
CA SER A 1027 24.74 -103.32 33.71
C SER A 1027 23.87 -104.42 33.07
N LYS A 1028 23.59 -105.47 33.83
CA LYS A 1028 22.71 -106.60 33.46
C LYS A 1028 21.66 -106.81 34.55
N THR A 1029 20.42 -107.14 34.20
CA THR A 1029 19.39 -107.45 35.19
C THR A 1029 19.71 -108.71 35.99
N ALA A 1030 19.40 -108.68 37.28
CA ALA A 1030 19.61 -109.82 38.18
C ALA A 1030 18.68 -111.00 37.88
N LYS A 1031 17.53 -110.74 37.26
CA LYS A 1031 16.54 -111.76 36.86
C LYS A 1031 16.27 -111.68 35.36
N LYS A 1032 15.93 -112.83 34.79
CA LYS A 1032 15.38 -112.97 33.45
C LYS A 1032 13.93 -112.44 33.43
N ASP A 1033 13.50 -111.93 32.28
CA ASP A 1033 12.11 -111.53 32.05
C ASP A 1033 11.19 -112.75 31.86
N SER A 1034 9.89 -112.51 31.61
CA SER A 1034 8.89 -113.56 31.41
C SER A 1034 9.22 -114.52 30.26
N ASP A 1035 10.05 -114.09 29.31
CA ASP A 1035 10.47 -114.87 28.14
C ASP A 1035 11.81 -115.58 28.38
N GLY A 1036 12.37 -115.50 29.60
CA GLY A 1036 13.61 -116.16 29.98
C GLY A 1036 14.89 -115.42 29.53
N MET A 1037 14.79 -114.13 29.17
CA MET A 1037 15.89 -113.32 28.65
C MET A 1037 16.36 -112.26 29.66
N PHE A 1038 17.65 -111.95 29.68
CA PHE A 1038 18.16 -110.83 30.46
C PHE A 1038 17.96 -109.49 29.75
N TRP A 1039 17.96 -108.39 30.51
CA TRP A 1039 18.05 -107.04 29.97
C TRP A 1039 19.40 -106.44 30.33
N TYR A 1040 19.98 -105.72 29.39
CA TYR A 1040 21.26 -105.05 29.52
C TYR A 1040 21.06 -103.55 29.45
N GLU A 1041 21.56 -102.82 30.44
CA GLU A 1041 21.71 -101.37 30.35
C GLU A 1041 22.86 -101.07 29.41
N VAL A 1042 22.65 -100.19 28.43
CA VAL A 1042 23.63 -99.84 27.40
C VAL A 1042 23.91 -98.35 27.37
N ASP A 1043 25.12 -97.96 26.98
CA ASP A 1043 25.39 -96.56 26.62
C ASP A 1043 24.76 -96.24 25.26
N PHE A 1044 23.52 -95.75 25.29
CA PHE A 1044 22.81 -95.31 24.09
C PHE A 1044 23.34 -93.99 23.53
N TYR A 1045 24.00 -93.17 24.34
CA TYR A 1045 24.41 -91.81 23.98
C TYR A 1045 25.77 -91.79 23.30
N LYS A 1046 26.53 -92.89 23.40
CA LYS A 1046 27.82 -93.08 22.75
C LYS A 1046 27.94 -94.53 22.25
N TYR A 1047 27.88 -94.70 20.94
CA TYR A 1047 27.99 -96.01 20.30
C TYR A 1047 29.00 -95.93 19.15
N SER A 1048 29.46 -97.08 18.66
CA SER A 1048 30.44 -97.12 17.58
C SER A 1048 29.91 -97.92 16.39
N ILE A 1049 30.04 -97.36 15.19
CA ILE A 1049 29.63 -98.00 13.93
C ILE A 1049 30.85 -98.60 13.22
N PRO A 1050 30.72 -99.75 12.51
CA PRO A 1050 31.80 -100.32 11.72
C PRO A 1050 32.25 -99.36 10.59
N VAL A 1051 33.54 -99.41 10.22
CA VAL A 1051 34.15 -98.64 9.11
C VAL A 1051 34.65 -99.61 8.03
N GLY A 1052 34.01 -99.59 6.86
CA GLY A 1052 34.35 -100.43 5.70
C GLY A 1052 33.65 -101.81 5.68
N ASP A 1053 33.80 -102.55 4.58
CA ASP A 1053 33.23 -103.91 4.42
C ASP A 1053 33.88 -104.89 5.40
N ILE A 1054 33.07 -105.58 6.21
CA ILE A 1054 33.52 -106.55 7.20
C ILE A 1054 33.97 -107.83 6.47
N LYS A 1055 35.29 -108.09 6.45
CA LYS A 1055 35.89 -109.36 6.01
C LYS A 1055 36.24 -110.23 7.22
N PRO A 1056 36.20 -111.58 7.12
CA PRO A 1056 36.31 -112.50 8.27
C PRO A 1056 37.60 -112.36 9.11
N ASP A 1057 38.69 -111.86 8.52
CA ASP A 1057 40.03 -111.95 9.11
C ASP A 1057 40.61 -110.60 9.57
N ILE A 1058 39.80 -109.53 9.61
CA ILE A 1058 40.24 -108.19 10.04
C ILE A 1058 39.40 -107.73 11.24
N VAL A 1059 40.08 -107.35 12.33
CA VAL A 1059 39.43 -106.71 13.49
C VAL A 1059 38.66 -105.47 13.00
N PRO A 1060 37.32 -105.41 13.15
CA PRO A 1060 36.54 -104.31 12.62
C PRO A 1060 36.99 -102.97 13.24
N LYS A 1061 37.30 -101.98 12.39
CA LYS A 1061 37.50 -100.60 12.86
C LYS A 1061 36.14 -99.97 13.13
N TYR A 1062 36.02 -99.26 14.25
CA TYR A 1062 34.79 -98.57 14.62
C TYR A 1062 34.99 -97.05 14.70
N THR A 1063 33.95 -96.28 14.36
CA THR A 1063 33.88 -94.83 14.56
C THR A 1063 32.79 -94.49 15.57
N VAL A 1064 33.11 -93.61 16.53
CA VAL A 1064 32.17 -93.19 17.59
C VAL A 1064 31.09 -92.24 17.03
N LYS A 1065 29.85 -92.48 17.42
CA LYS A 1065 28.66 -91.66 17.17
C LYS A 1065 27.98 -91.34 18.50
N TYR A 1066 27.29 -90.19 18.54
CA TYR A 1066 26.59 -89.71 19.72
C TYR A 1066 25.12 -89.49 19.42
N ASN A 1067 24.25 -90.00 20.29
CA ASN A 1067 22.84 -89.63 20.30
C ASN A 1067 22.64 -88.49 21.31
N THR A 1068 22.13 -87.36 20.85
CA THR A 1068 21.89 -86.17 21.68
C THR A 1068 20.41 -85.90 21.94
N TRP A 1069 19.52 -86.47 21.12
CA TRP A 1069 18.07 -86.41 21.26
C TRP A 1069 17.49 -87.81 21.30
N VAL A 1070 16.52 -88.02 22.19
CA VAL A 1070 15.87 -89.32 22.43
C VAL A 1070 14.36 -89.16 22.60
N ASN A 1071 13.61 -90.21 22.33
CA ASN A 1071 12.18 -90.26 22.65
C ASN A 1071 11.96 -90.07 24.16
N ALA A 1072 11.06 -89.16 24.50
CA ALA A 1072 10.74 -88.77 25.87
C ALA A 1072 9.98 -89.85 26.65
N SER A 1073 10.18 -89.88 27.97
CA SER A 1073 9.41 -90.75 28.87
C SER A 1073 7.94 -90.27 28.97
N PRO A 1074 6.98 -91.19 29.16
CA PRO A 1074 5.58 -90.82 29.42
C PRO A 1074 5.42 -89.84 30.60
N THR A 1075 6.25 -89.98 31.64
CA THR A 1075 6.26 -89.12 32.82
C THR A 1075 6.72 -87.70 32.50
N ASP A 1076 7.79 -87.55 31.72
CA ASP A 1076 8.28 -86.21 31.33
C ASP A 1076 7.34 -85.55 30.32
N ILE A 1077 6.75 -86.31 29.39
CA ILE A 1077 5.69 -85.80 28.50
C ILE A 1077 4.51 -85.29 29.33
N LYS A 1078 4.02 -86.08 30.30
CA LYS A 1078 2.93 -85.68 31.19
C LYS A 1078 3.27 -84.42 31.98
N TYR A 1079 4.49 -84.33 32.53
CA TYR A 1079 4.94 -83.16 33.28
C TYR A 1079 4.83 -81.87 32.45
N TYR A 1080 5.34 -81.86 31.21
CA TYR A 1080 5.28 -80.68 30.34
C TYR A 1080 3.92 -80.45 29.68
N MET A 1081 3.07 -81.48 29.59
CA MET A 1081 1.71 -81.34 29.11
C MET A 1081 0.74 -80.88 30.19
N ASP A 1082 0.97 -81.13 31.48
CA ASP A 1082 0.04 -80.74 32.54
C ASP A 1082 0.14 -79.24 32.85
N PRO A 1083 -0.89 -78.43 32.51
CA PRO A 1083 -0.81 -76.98 32.71
C PRO A 1083 -0.75 -76.58 34.20
N SER A 1084 -1.23 -77.44 35.10
CA SER A 1084 -1.25 -77.17 36.54
C SER A 1084 0.16 -77.10 37.14
N ASN A 1085 1.16 -77.73 36.51
CA ASN A 1085 2.56 -77.64 36.90
C ASN A 1085 3.16 -76.23 36.68
N PHE A 1086 2.52 -75.41 35.84
CA PHE A 1086 3.07 -74.13 35.38
C PHE A 1086 2.20 -72.92 35.75
N GLU A 1087 0.96 -73.15 36.20
CA GLU A 1087 -0.03 -72.11 36.50
C GLU A 1087 0.45 -71.09 37.56
N LYS A 1088 1.17 -71.55 38.59
CA LYS A 1088 1.65 -70.71 39.70
C LYS A 1088 3.03 -70.10 39.48
N ASP A 1089 3.67 -70.39 38.35
CA ASP A 1089 5.01 -69.88 38.03
C ASP A 1089 4.89 -68.73 37.04
N ASP A 1090 5.28 -67.52 37.45
CA ASP A 1090 5.12 -66.29 36.67
C ASP A 1090 5.86 -66.29 35.32
N LYS A 1091 6.91 -67.12 35.19
CA LYS A 1091 7.63 -67.30 33.93
C LYS A 1091 6.97 -68.39 33.11
N GLN A 1092 6.73 -69.55 33.71
CA GLN A 1092 6.21 -70.72 33.00
C GLN A 1092 4.76 -70.53 32.54
N LYS A 1093 3.96 -69.70 33.21
CA LYS A 1093 2.61 -69.36 32.74
C LYS A 1093 2.57 -68.60 31.42
N LEU A 1094 3.68 -67.98 30.98
CA LEU A 1094 3.77 -67.37 29.65
C LEU A 1094 3.71 -68.38 28.51
N GLN A 1095 3.82 -69.68 28.79
CA GLN A 1095 3.52 -70.73 27.81
C GLN A 1095 2.06 -70.62 27.33
N PHE A 1096 1.19 -70.04 28.17
CA PHE A 1096 -0.23 -69.81 27.95
C PHE A 1096 -0.53 -68.39 27.45
N LEU A 1097 0.49 -67.57 27.18
CA LEU A 1097 0.28 -66.24 26.60
C LEU A 1097 -0.45 -66.35 25.27
N LEU A 1098 -1.55 -65.60 25.14
CA LEU A 1098 -2.25 -65.41 23.88
C LEU A 1098 -1.34 -64.61 22.93
N LEU A 1099 -0.63 -65.33 22.09
CA LEU A 1099 0.21 -64.79 21.03
C LEU A 1099 -0.63 -64.07 19.96
N SER A 1100 -1.95 -64.21 19.97
CA SER A 1100 -2.86 -63.44 19.11
C SER A 1100 -3.27 -62.08 19.69
N SER A 1101 -2.87 -61.76 20.93
CA SER A 1101 -3.18 -60.49 21.59
C SER A 1101 -1.96 -59.56 21.60
N SER A 1102 -2.18 -58.28 21.29
CA SER A 1102 -1.13 -57.26 21.32
C SER A 1102 -0.72 -56.95 22.76
N ALA A 1103 0.58 -56.75 22.96
CA ALA A 1103 1.13 -56.26 24.20
C ALA A 1103 0.99 -54.73 24.36
N ASN A 1104 0.44 -54.02 23.36
CA ASN A 1104 0.28 -52.57 23.32
C ASN A 1104 1.61 -51.83 23.55
N LEU A 1105 2.68 -52.29 22.88
CA LEU A 1105 4.04 -51.83 23.15
C LEU A 1105 4.28 -50.38 22.75
N ASN A 1106 5.04 -49.69 23.59
CA ASN A 1106 5.70 -48.45 23.22
C ASN A 1106 6.98 -48.76 22.42
N SER A 1107 6.97 -48.46 21.12
CA SER A 1107 8.11 -48.73 20.23
C SER A 1107 9.40 -48.00 20.65
N GLN A 1108 9.29 -46.81 21.24
CA GLN A 1108 10.46 -46.05 21.71
C GLN A 1108 11.07 -46.71 22.95
N GLU A 1109 10.24 -47.06 23.94
CA GLU A 1109 10.70 -47.79 25.13
C GLU A 1109 11.31 -49.15 24.75
N VAL A 1110 10.70 -49.87 23.80
CA VAL A 1110 11.26 -51.10 23.24
C VAL A 1110 12.62 -50.84 22.59
N ASN A 1111 12.77 -49.77 21.82
CA ASN A 1111 14.05 -49.42 21.21
C ASN A 1111 15.12 -49.08 22.25
N ASP A 1112 14.77 -48.31 23.27
CA ASP A 1112 15.70 -47.80 24.26
C ASP A 1112 16.12 -48.88 25.28
N LYS A 1113 15.20 -49.77 25.63
CA LYS A 1113 15.42 -50.79 26.66
C LYS A 1113 15.71 -52.16 26.09
N ILE A 1114 14.95 -52.62 25.09
CA ILE A 1114 14.99 -54.03 24.62
C ILE A 1114 15.91 -54.20 23.41
N LEU A 1115 15.70 -53.41 22.35
CA LEU A 1115 16.38 -53.56 21.07
C LEU A 1115 17.69 -52.78 20.98
N LYS A 1116 18.01 -51.96 21.98
CA LYS A 1116 19.27 -51.22 22.06
C LYS A 1116 20.45 -52.18 21.97
N ASN A 1117 21.35 -51.91 21.03
CA ASN A 1117 22.54 -52.71 20.77
C ASN A 1117 22.26 -54.17 20.33
N LYS A 1118 21.07 -54.47 19.79
CA LYS A 1118 20.70 -55.80 19.27
C LYS A 1118 20.96 -55.93 17.76
N GLY A 1119 22.15 -55.54 17.33
CA GLY A 1119 22.57 -55.62 15.92
C GLY A 1119 21.60 -54.91 14.97
N ILE A 1120 21.23 -55.58 13.88
CA ILE A 1120 20.33 -55.04 12.84
C ILE A 1120 18.89 -54.80 13.35
N LEU A 1121 18.53 -55.36 14.51
CA LEU A 1121 17.22 -55.18 15.14
C LEU A 1121 17.16 -53.89 15.98
N SER A 1122 18.28 -53.21 16.21
CA SER A 1122 18.31 -51.93 16.92
C SER A 1122 17.44 -50.88 16.23
N GLY A 1123 16.58 -50.21 17.00
CA GLY A 1123 15.65 -49.21 16.47
C GLY A 1123 14.39 -49.76 15.78
N LYS A 1124 14.21 -51.09 15.71
CA LYS A 1124 13.12 -51.73 14.94
C LYS A 1124 11.82 -51.96 15.71
N GLY A 1125 11.63 -51.34 16.87
CA GLY A 1125 10.43 -51.49 17.70
C GLY A 1125 9.13 -51.13 16.97
N SER A 1126 9.14 -50.10 16.11
CA SER A 1126 7.97 -49.74 15.30
C SER A 1126 7.64 -50.80 14.24
N SER A 1127 8.65 -51.46 13.67
CA SER A 1127 8.46 -52.55 12.70
C SER A 1127 7.84 -53.79 13.35
N PHE A 1128 8.23 -54.11 14.60
CA PHE A 1128 7.61 -55.17 15.38
C PHE A 1128 6.16 -54.83 15.77
N ASN A 1129 5.88 -53.60 16.20
CA ASN A 1129 4.51 -53.14 16.46
C ASN A 1129 3.63 -53.27 15.21
N LYS A 1130 4.13 -52.78 14.07
CA LYS A 1130 3.42 -52.89 12.80
C LYS A 1130 3.18 -54.34 12.39
N ALA A 1131 4.16 -55.22 12.61
CA ALA A 1131 4.02 -56.65 12.33
C ALA A 1131 2.95 -57.29 13.23
N GLY A 1132 2.93 -56.95 14.52
CA GLY A 1132 1.91 -57.40 15.46
C GLY A 1132 0.51 -56.92 15.11
N GLU A 1133 0.36 -55.64 14.80
CA GLU A 1133 -0.91 -55.04 14.34
C GLU A 1133 -1.42 -55.67 13.04
N SER A 1134 -0.54 -55.82 12.04
CA SER A 1134 -0.93 -56.29 10.70
C SER A 1134 -1.37 -57.75 10.68
N TYR A 1135 -0.83 -58.57 11.58
CA TYR A 1135 -1.04 -60.02 11.55
C TYR A 1135 -1.63 -60.58 12.84
N GLY A 1136 -2.03 -59.74 13.79
CA GLY A 1136 -2.60 -60.16 15.07
C GLY A 1136 -1.64 -61.06 15.84
N ILE A 1137 -0.42 -60.56 16.10
CA ILE A 1137 0.63 -61.30 16.80
C ILE A 1137 1.21 -60.46 17.93
N ASN A 1138 1.44 -61.10 19.08
CA ASN A 1138 2.08 -60.50 20.23
C ASN A 1138 3.51 -60.08 19.90
N GLU A 1139 3.79 -58.78 20.08
CA GLU A 1139 5.05 -58.15 19.67
C GLU A 1139 6.22 -58.63 20.52
N ILE A 1140 6.00 -58.90 21.82
CA ILE A 1140 7.05 -59.44 22.70
C ILE A 1140 7.46 -60.84 22.27
N TYR A 1141 6.51 -61.67 21.86
CA TYR A 1141 6.84 -62.96 21.27
C TYR A 1141 7.65 -62.79 19.98
N LEU A 1142 7.24 -61.92 19.05
CA LEU A 1142 8.02 -61.67 17.82
C LEU A 1142 9.43 -61.17 18.09
N ILE A 1143 9.59 -60.22 19.02
CA ILE A 1143 10.90 -59.69 19.42
C ILE A 1143 11.74 -60.78 20.08
N SER A 1144 11.16 -61.53 21.02
CA SER A 1144 11.84 -62.63 21.72
C SER A 1144 12.32 -63.70 20.74
N HIS A 1145 11.45 -64.10 19.80
CA HIS A 1145 11.74 -65.09 18.77
C HIS A 1145 12.83 -64.59 17.82
N ALA A 1146 12.71 -63.35 17.31
CA ALA A 1146 13.72 -62.77 16.44
C ALA A 1146 15.09 -62.64 17.13
N LEU A 1147 15.13 -62.21 18.40
CA LEU A 1147 16.38 -62.13 19.17
C LEU A 1147 17.04 -63.49 19.33
N LEU A 1148 16.27 -64.55 19.56
CA LEU A 1148 16.79 -65.90 19.68
C LEU A 1148 17.34 -66.42 18.34
N GLU A 1149 16.52 -66.40 17.29
CA GLU A 1149 16.82 -66.96 15.96
C GLU A 1149 17.99 -66.26 15.26
N THR A 1150 18.21 -64.99 15.59
CA THR A 1150 19.25 -64.17 14.96
C THR A 1150 20.50 -63.99 15.82
N GLY A 1151 20.54 -64.58 17.02
CA GLY A 1151 21.63 -64.36 17.96
C GLY A 1151 21.76 -62.88 18.37
N ASN A 1152 20.66 -62.23 18.73
CA ASN A 1152 20.55 -60.77 18.98
C ASN A 1152 20.82 -59.91 17.73
N GLY A 1153 20.33 -60.33 16.55
CA GLY A 1153 20.39 -59.54 15.32
C GLY A 1153 21.75 -59.55 14.61
N THR A 1154 22.64 -60.48 14.94
CA THR A 1154 24.02 -60.54 14.40
C THR A 1154 24.28 -61.73 13.49
N SER A 1155 23.35 -62.69 13.36
CA SER A 1155 23.52 -63.84 12.47
C SER A 1155 23.61 -63.41 11.00
N ASN A 1156 24.31 -64.18 10.17
CA ASN A 1156 24.50 -63.88 8.76
C ASN A 1156 23.17 -63.79 7.98
N LEU A 1157 22.18 -64.62 8.33
CA LEU A 1157 20.84 -64.56 7.73
C LEU A 1157 20.09 -63.27 8.13
N ALA A 1158 20.32 -62.74 9.32
CA ALA A 1158 19.70 -61.52 9.82
C ALA A 1158 20.38 -60.26 9.29
N THR A 1159 21.70 -60.26 9.14
CA THR A 1159 22.50 -59.12 8.63
C THR A 1159 22.51 -59.02 7.11
N GLY A 1160 22.07 -60.08 6.44
CA GLY A 1160 21.73 -60.10 5.02
C GLY A 1160 22.68 -60.95 4.17
N ILE A 1161 22.12 -61.75 3.27
CA ILE A 1161 22.88 -62.58 2.34
C ILE A 1161 22.56 -62.14 0.91
N LYS A 1162 23.60 -61.93 0.09
CA LYS A 1162 23.43 -61.67 -1.34
C LYS A 1162 23.07 -62.97 -2.06
N VAL A 1163 21.86 -63.05 -2.58
CA VAL A 1163 21.37 -64.18 -3.37
C VAL A 1163 21.44 -63.81 -4.85
N SER A 1164 22.21 -64.58 -5.62
CA SER A 1164 22.33 -64.45 -7.09
C SER A 1164 21.77 -65.67 -7.85
N SER A 1165 21.36 -66.71 -7.13
CA SER A 1165 20.68 -67.89 -7.68
C SER A 1165 19.69 -68.48 -6.69
N VAL A 1166 18.57 -69.01 -7.18
CA VAL A 1166 17.53 -69.67 -6.38
C VAL A 1166 17.19 -71.02 -7.03
N ASP A 1167 17.16 -72.11 -6.26
CA ASP A 1167 16.94 -73.48 -6.74
C ASP A 1167 17.85 -73.87 -7.93
N GLY A 1168 19.08 -73.34 -7.94
CA GLY A 1168 20.05 -73.57 -9.01
C GLY A 1168 19.89 -72.73 -10.28
N LYS A 1169 18.94 -71.79 -10.33
CA LYS A 1169 18.74 -70.85 -11.46
C LYS A 1169 19.22 -69.44 -11.10
N ALA A 1170 19.86 -68.75 -12.05
CA ALA A 1170 20.30 -67.37 -11.85
C ALA A 1170 19.10 -66.42 -11.66
N VAL A 1171 19.20 -65.50 -10.71
CA VAL A 1171 18.21 -64.45 -10.43
C VAL A 1171 18.90 -63.09 -10.29
N THR A 1172 18.14 -61.99 -10.38
CA THR A 1172 18.70 -60.64 -10.16
C THR A 1172 19.31 -60.54 -8.75
N PRO A 1173 20.62 -60.26 -8.61
CA PRO A 1173 21.27 -60.31 -7.31
C PRO A 1173 20.67 -59.33 -6.30
N LYS A 1174 20.29 -59.81 -5.11
CA LYS A 1174 19.68 -58.98 -4.05
C LYS A 1174 20.18 -59.41 -2.68
N ILE A 1175 20.40 -58.45 -1.78
CA ILE A 1175 20.60 -58.74 -0.37
C ILE A 1175 19.23 -58.97 0.25
N VAL A 1176 19.08 -60.11 0.92
CA VAL A 1176 17.83 -60.51 1.57
C VAL A 1176 18.09 -60.87 3.01
N TYR A 1177 17.08 -60.66 3.85
CA TYR A 1177 17.17 -60.75 5.29
C TYR A 1177 16.14 -61.76 5.82
N ASN A 1178 16.49 -62.49 6.86
CA ASN A 1178 15.61 -63.47 7.50
C ASN A 1178 15.75 -63.40 9.02
N MET A 1179 14.71 -62.91 9.70
CA MET A 1179 14.75 -62.61 11.13
C MET A 1179 14.25 -63.74 12.03
N TYR A 1180 13.75 -64.83 11.46
CA TYR A 1180 13.14 -65.92 12.22
C TYR A 1180 13.59 -67.31 11.73
N GLY A 1181 14.65 -67.38 10.91
CA GLY A 1181 15.19 -68.63 10.38
C GLY A 1181 14.25 -69.38 9.42
N ILE A 1182 13.22 -68.74 8.88
CA ILE A 1182 12.18 -69.40 8.08
C ILE A 1182 12.76 -69.96 6.78
N GLY A 1183 12.53 -71.24 6.49
CA GLY A 1183 13.05 -71.90 5.29
C GLY A 1183 14.52 -72.32 5.38
N ALA A 1184 15.18 -72.16 6.53
CA ALA A 1184 16.52 -72.70 6.76
C ALA A 1184 16.43 -74.18 7.17
N VAL A 1185 16.94 -75.08 6.32
CA VAL A 1185 17.00 -76.53 6.62
C VAL A 1185 18.38 -76.89 7.18
N ASP A 1186 18.44 -77.86 8.10
CA ASP A 1186 19.68 -78.23 8.84
C ASP A 1186 20.87 -78.56 7.93
N SER A 1187 20.61 -79.12 6.74
CA SER A 1187 21.65 -79.48 5.77
C SER A 1187 22.25 -78.28 5.01
N SER A 1188 21.57 -77.13 4.98
CA SER A 1188 22.02 -75.94 4.24
C SER A 1188 21.35 -74.63 4.73
N PRO A 1189 21.49 -74.27 6.01
CA PRO A 1189 20.63 -73.27 6.65
C PRO A 1189 20.76 -71.86 6.02
N LEU A 1190 21.99 -71.40 5.72
CA LEU A 1190 22.22 -70.09 5.13
C LEU A 1190 21.69 -69.98 3.70
N LYS A 1191 21.91 -71.02 2.88
CA LYS A 1191 21.49 -71.03 1.48
C LYS A 1191 19.96 -71.13 1.38
N SER A 1192 19.37 -72.13 2.02
CA SER A 1192 17.92 -72.36 1.93
C SER A 1192 17.12 -71.22 2.57
N GLY A 1193 17.58 -70.68 3.70
CA GLY A 1193 16.93 -69.55 4.36
C GLY A 1193 17.01 -68.24 3.59
N SER A 1194 18.10 -67.99 2.86
CA SER A 1194 18.24 -66.78 2.02
C SER A 1194 17.50 -66.91 0.69
N GLU A 1195 17.50 -68.08 0.05
CA GLU A 1195 16.67 -68.33 -1.14
C GLU A 1195 15.17 -68.20 -0.83
N TYR A 1196 14.73 -68.67 0.33
CA TYR A 1196 13.36 -68.46 0.80
C TYR A 1196 13.04 -66.97 0.99
N ALA A 1197 13.91 -66.23 1.69
CA ALA A 1197 13.75 -64.79 1.90
C ALA A 1197 13.70 -64.00 0.57
N TYR A 1198 14.44 -64.44 -0.46
CA TYR A 1198 14.37 -63.89 -1.81
C TYR A 1198 13.01 -64.10 -2.46
N LYS A 1199 12.48 -65.34 -2.41
CA LYS A 1199 11.15 -65.68 -2.94
C LYS A 1199 10.04 -64.84 -2.29
N MET A 1200 10.19 -64.54 -0.99
CA MET A 1200 9.23 -63.75 -0.22
C MET A 1200 9.46 -62.23 -0.30
N GLY A 1201 10.49 -61.77 -1.01
CA GLY A 1201 10.76 -60.33 -1.21
C GLY A 1201 11.29 -59.61 0.03
N TRP A 1202 11.94 -60.30 0.96
CA TRP A 1202 12.47 -59.74 2.22
C TRP A 1202 13.80 -59.02 2.00
N ASP A 1203 13.76 -57.93 1.27
CA ASP A 1203 14.94 -57.13 0.85
C ASP A 1203 15.31 -55.99 1.79
N THR A 1204 14.64 -55.88 2.93
CA THR A 1204 14.98 -54.97 4.03
C THR A 1204 14.72 -55.68 5.36
N PRO A 1205 15.41 -55.30 6.44
CA PRO A 1205 15.12 -55.80 7.78
C PRO A 1205 13.64 -55.64 8.18
N ASP A 1206 13.01 -54.52 7.85
CA ASP A 1206 11.61 -54.24 8.21
C ASP A 1206 10.63 -55.19 7.49
N LYS A 1207 10.85 -55.44 6.19
CA LYS A 1207 10.04 -56.41 5.44
C LYS A 1207 10.28 -57.85 5.92
N ALA A 1208 11.49 -58.20 6.34
CA ALA A 1208 11.78 -59.51 6.92
C ALA A 1208 11.10 -59.71 8.29
N ILE A 1209 11.05 -58.67 9.13
CA ILE A 1209 10.31 -58.69 10.40
C ILE A 1209 8.81 -58.88 10.16
N ILE A 1210 8.23 -58.07 9.27
CA ILE A 1210 6.79 -58.08 8.97
C ILE A 1210 6.38 -59.37 8.22
N GLY A 1211 7.12 -59.77 7.19
CA GLY A 1211 6.82 -60.96 6.41
C GLY A 1211 7.08 -62.27 7.15
N GLY A 1212 8.06 -62.30 8.06
CA GLY A 1212 8.25 -63.45 8.94
C GLY A 1212 7.13 -63.58 9.98
N ALA A 1213 6.64 -62.46 10.50
CA ALA A 1213 5.44 -62.45 11.35
C ALA A 1213 4.21 -62.95 10.58
N GLU A 1214 4.00 -62.53 9.33
CA GLU A 1214 2.92 -63.05 8.46
C GLU A 1214 2.94 -64.58 8.36
N PHE A 1215 4.13 -65.17 8.15
CA PHE A 1215 4.30 -66.61 8.08
C PHE A 1215 3.90 -67.30 9.39
N ILE A 1216 4.37 -66.80 10.54
CA ILE A 1216 4.05 -67.37 11.86
C ILE A 1216 2.55 -67.24 12.15
N GLY A 1217 1.98 -66.07 11.86
CA GLY A 1217 0.57 -65.74 12.03
C GLY A 1217 -0.34 -66.68 11.24
N LYS A 1218 -0.13 -66.78 9.92
CA LYS A 1218 -0.97 -67.61 9.03
C LYS A 1218 -0.89 -69.10 9.35
N ASN A 1219 0.31 -69.60 9.65
CA ASN A 1219 0.51 -71.04 9.77
C ASN A 1219 0.18 -71.60 11.15
N TYR A 1220 0.30 -70.82 12.23
CA TYR A 1220 0.09 -71.32 13.60
C TYR A 1220 -0.94 -70.52 14.39
N ILE A 1221 -0.67 -69.24 14.65
CA ILE A 1221 -1.44 -68.42 15.61
C ILE A 1221 -2.88 -68.20 15.12
N ASN A 1222 -3.02 -67.72 13.90
CA ASN A 1222 -4.30 -67.38 13.24
C ASN A 1222 -4.72 -68.44 12.22
N ASN A 1223 -4.16 -69.65 12.31
CA ASN A 1223 -4.51 -70.75 11.42
C ASN A 1223 -5.98 -71.13 11.63
N ALA A 1224 -6.78 -71.13 10.56
CA ALA A 1224 -8.22 -71.38 10.61
C ALA A 1224 -8.59 -72.75 11.20
N THR A 1225 -7.72 -73.76 11.04
CA THR A 1225 -7.97 -75.14 11.44
C THR A 1225 -7.41 -75.47 12.83
N TYR A 1226 -6.17 -75.09 13.13
CA TYR A 1226 -5.46 -75.54 14.33
C TYR A 1226 -5.46 -74.51 15.48
N LYS A 1227 -5.56 -73.20 15.18
CA LYS A 1227 -5.70 -72.10 16.16
C LYS A 1227 -4.71 -72.18 17.33
N GLN A 1228 -3.42 -72.34 17.03
CA GLN A 1228 -2.37 -72.54 18.03
C GLN A 1228 -1.79 -71.21 18.49
N ASN A 1229 -2.61 -70.43 19.18
CA ASN A 1229 -2.32 -69.06 19.59
C ASN A 1229 -1.60 -68.94 20.94
N THR A 1230 -1.03 -70.02 21.47
CA THR A 1230 -0.12 -69.99 22.63
C THR A 1230 1.09 -70.89 22.37
N LEU A 1231 2.23 -70.65 23.01
CA LEU A 1231 3.40 -71.53 22.88
C LEU A 1231 3.06 -72.98 23.29
N TYR A 1232 2.23 -73.13 24.32
CA TYR A 1232 1.70 -74.41 24.75
C TYR A 1232 0.90 -75.11 23.63
N LYS A 1233 -0.02 -74.40 22.96
CA LYS A 1233 -0.81 -74.96 21.86
C LYS A 1233 0.05 -75.26 20.64
N MET A 1234 1.06 -74.42 20.34
CA MET A 1234 2.03 -74.66 19.27
C MET A 1234 2.83 -75.93 19.51
N ARG A 1235 3.21 -76.21 20.78
CA ARG A 1235 3.93 -77.43 21.13
C ARG A 1235 3.03 -78.66 21.16
N TRP A 1236 1.90 -78.60 21.87
CA TRP A 1236 1.14 -79.80 22.25
C TRP A 1236 -0.11 -80.05 21.41
N ASN A 1237 -0.62 -79.00 20.76
CA ASN A 1237 -1.92 -78.97 20.09
C ASN A 1237 -3.02 -79.69 20.89
N PRO A 1238 -3.44 -79.16 22.06
CA PRO A 1238 -4.38 -79.87 22.94
C PRO A 1238 -5.74 -80.17 22.28
N SER A 1239 -6.11 -79.41 21.24
CA SER A 1239 -7.32 -79.68 20.45
C SER A 1239 -7.21 -80.93 19.56
N LYS A 1240 -5.99 -81.26 19.12
CA LYS A 1240 -5.64 -82.44 18.30
C LYS A 1240 -4.24 -82.95 18.70
N PRO A 1241 -4.08 -83.58 19.88
CA PRO A 1241 -2.76 -83.89 20.42
C PRO A 1241 -1.89 -84.70 19.45
N GLY A 1242 -0.64 -84.27 19.27
CA GLY A 1242 0.34 -84.94 18.40
C GLY A 1242 0.27 -84.55 16.92
N ILE A 1243 -0.64 -83.65 16.52
CA ILE A 1243 -0.79 -83.18 15.13
C ILE A 1243 -0.36 -81.71 15.02
N HIS A 1244 0.31 -81.35 13.93
CA HIS A 1244 0.69 -79.96 13.60
C HIS A 1244 1.46 -79.26 14.73
N GLN A 1245 2.59 -79.85 15.15
CA GLN A 1245 3.39 -79.36 16.27
C GLN A 1245 4.58 -78.54 15.77
N TYR A 1246 4.84 -77.39 16.40
CA TYR A 1246 5.95 -76.51 16.02
C TYR A 1246 7.33 -77.11 16.33
N ALA A 1247 7.42 -77.98 17.35
CA ALA A 1247 8.67 -78.61 17.77
C ALA A 1247 8.44 -80.02 18.33
N THR A 1248 9.48 -80.86 18.24
CA THR A 1248 9.48 -82.23 18.80
C THR A 1248 9.93 -82.26 20.27
N ASP A 1249 10.77 -81.30 20.70
CA ASP A 1249 11.26 -81.20 22.09
C ASP A 1249 10.11 -80.97 23.09
N ILE A 1250 9.89 -81.89 24.03
CA ILE A 1250 8.88 -81.75 25.09
C ILE A 1250 9.06 -80.48 25.94
N GLY A 1251 10.30 -79.97 26.07
CA GLY A 1251 10.59 -78.78 26.84
C GLY A 1251 10.46 -77.48 26.04
N TRP A 1252 10.12 -77.53 24.74
CA TRP A 1252 10.23 -76.39 23.84
C TRP A 1252 9.49 -75.14 24.36
N ALA A 1253 8.21 -75.27 24.69
CA ALA A 1253 7.40 -74.14 25.17
C ALA A 1253 7.97 -73.56 26.48
N SER A 1254 8.41 -74.41 27.41
CA SER A 1254 9.03 -74.02 28.68
C SER A 1254 10.39 -73.34 28.52
N LYS A 1255 11.16 -73.69 27.48
CA LYS A 1255 12.45 -73.06 27.19
C LYS A 1255 12.31 -71.65 26.59
N GLN A 1256 11.21 -71.35 25.88
CA GLN A 1256 11.00 -70.05 25.22
C GLN A 1256 10.63 -68.90 26.18
N VAL A 1257 9.92 -69.19 27.27
CA VAL A 1257 9.27 -68.15 28.10
C VAL A 1257 10.22 -67.27 28.90
N ASN A 1258 11.42 -67.73 29.23
CA ASN A 1258 12.38 -66.96 30.03
C ASN A 1258 12.75 -65.64 29.35
N SER A 1259 12.95 -65.67 28.03
CA SER A 1259 13.26 -64.47 27.24
C SER A 1259 12.08 -63.51 27.28
N MET A 1260 10.87 -63.99 26.99
CA MET A 1260 9.64 -63.17 27.00
C MET A 1260 9.38 -62.52 28.36
N TYR A 1261 9.53 -63.26 29.47
CA TYR A 1261 9.35 -62.74 30.83
C TYR A 1261 10.29 -61.57 31.12
N ASN A 1262 11.57 -61.72 30.76
CA ASN A 1262 12.57 -60.66 30.96
C ASN A 1262 12.22 -59.42 30.13
N LEU A 1263 11.77 -59.59 28.89
CA LEU A 1263 11.34 -58.47 28.04
C LEU A 1263 10.14 -57.71 28.64
N TYR A 1264 9.11 -58.42 29.11
CA TYR A 1264 7.96 -57.79 29.77
C TYR A 1264 8.37 -56.99 31.02
N ASN A 1265 9.33 -57.47 31.81
CA ASN A 1265 9.77 -56.79 33.02
C ASN A 1265 10.55 -55.49 32.77
N MET A 1266 11.07 -55.28 31.57
CA MET A 1266 11.77 -54.04 31.19
C MET A 1266 10.80 -52.89 30.87
N LEU A 1267 9.53 -53.18 30.63
CA LEU A 1267 8.53 -52.22 30.17
C LEU A 1267 7.77 -51.59 31.34
N THR A 1268 7.35 -50.33 31.15
CA THR A 1268 6.57 -49.57 32.13
C THR A 1268 5.06 -49.75 31.97
N SER A 1269 4.59 -50.10 30.77
CA SER A 1269 3.20 -50.44 30.46
C SER A 1269 3.16 -51.58 29.43
N TYR A 1270 2.25 -52.52 29.61
CA TYR A 1270 1.95 -53.57 28.63
C TYR A 1270 0.58 -54.20 28.91
N ARG A 1271 0.08 -54.96 27.94
CA ARG A 1271 -1.02 -55.91 28.11
C ARG A 1271 -0.53 -57.35 27.94
N MET A 1272 -1.05 -58.27 28.75
CA MET A 1272 -0.72 -59.68 28.75
C MET A 1272 -1.99 -60.48 28.99
N ASP A 1273 -2.50 -61.16 27.98
CA ASP A 1273 -3.69 -62.00 28.12
C ASP A 1273 -3.26 -63.47 28.11
N LEU A 1274 -3.57 -64.21 29.18
CA LEU A 1274 -3.22 -65.62 29.36
C LEU A 1274 -4.46 -66.50 29.16
N GLU A 1275 -4.31 -67.60 28.42
CA GLU A 1275 -5.35 -68.61 28.22
C GLU A 1275 -4.83 -69.99 28.65
N ILE A 1276 -5.16 -70.37 29.89
CA ILE A 1276 -4.63 -71.56 30.56
C ILE A 1276 -5.47 -72.78 30.18
N PRO A 1277 -4.89 -73.80 29.52
CA PRO A 1277 -5.61 -75.02 29.17
C PRO A 1277 -5.98 -75.85 30.42
N ARG A 1278 -7.12 -76.55 30.37
CA ARG A 1278 -7.57 -77.49 31.40
C ARG A 1278 -8.06 -78.77 30.71
N TYR A 1279 -7.36 -79.88 30.88
CA TYR A 1279 -7.83 -81.19 30.38
C TYR A 1279 -9.05 -81.66 31.17
N ARG A 1280 -9.91 -82.44 30.51
CA ARG A 1280 -11.12 -83.04 31.08
C ARG A 1280 -10.82 -84.03 32.20
#